data_AF-A0A9W6U926-F1
#
_entry.id   AF-A0A9W6U926-F1
#
_cell.length_a   1.000
_cell.length_b   1.000
_cell.length_c   1.000
_cell.angle_alpha   90.00
_cell.angle_beta   90.00
_cell.angle_gamma   90.00
#
_symmetry.space_group_name_H-M   'P 1'
#
loop_
_entity.id
_entity.type
_entity.pdbx_description
1 polymer ?
#
loop_
_entity_poly.entity_id
_entity_poly.type
_entity_poly.pdbx_seq_one_letter_code
_entity_poly.pdbx_strand_id
1 'polypeptide(L)'
;MEAQQDALVDVIRAIIGPSDVSRERILALLQQAGNDPNKAVDLYFQQEAANGAEFKVNDVEGSDEEDGDDMAWAETPALPRKALAIDDDAADWTSKAEELSGLLGGEVKRDVILDLLRRTSNDLQKAVEIYFSENGADAEFDEGSDDDDDEAATAAKTPLPPTPKSSVENGSDPPPSPSGSSRTVTPPSGAVKAPQTPSQSSAALPQAPSALTSIESHQLTPLSSPAAKDALTTEDVKPIVLAADKAQAEEDSLFGPGTYEVVMSSSNFRWQIGNVFGRAVVQQVQPGGPAALAGIQKSDVLLSFRETVLNEENCAAVVQQLSKEVGAAGSAYSTPIFVSECISSNGLPSASAGTKPSLRDRDGDVVMTSANGEAAAKGPVEPKYGLQVLCQAVESMQEAVAGPSAVEFKMLVDLLLNSEFSLDRAVNTFLTEDRIISDFRGIIGFDWDPQQPISTVMGANEPYAASIPAGPLGLTVENILERTIVVDIKSGGAAERANVKRSSWLVGLNGERVTHLTHKETLCLIETATRPLHLELVIVPPDEYKALRRQLSMNIRQQKTERPIPEQDRMSFRVFQMKIHQGVLAFPKLVTKALFQYLSTEEYHPPTMDPEYPNPLERLLPANEAWDAALLEDIEAMEEERAGEMCAERRFLLNLFASIHDYDDKGESTVIRTIQFLGWLAVRTAKMQQFVDSREPKSADGDRVSKRHRYELLLAIVLHVLESLSIIENHATWDVMVNALKMLILSLTDVDVDKLLVPMFARLSISSSPTARIVPVALLSMVYPHVRGDVRVQLRGMLDRMCNDDNPLMRRAVTSVIGDLATAGGSPVATWTVQLLEKSTADSHDIVRIFAVKGCITLATTLRRLLLEDQNKSPEEADQALRLLFCQMVPMVNTYTSDSSWQVRLETARTLPAFCRAFGAEYTDVFVDHFVSMVGDPTVEVRRACAEGAFLLGEALKDIALQQQFGVKSEDPAVQDASGPDKSNENSEYVAAAQVKFVRSVLPATYALSTDVSVAVRLALAQSVGRSLQFVGSNYYDELVPIFTQFLDESQDATVRASLLEEMARYCDSSSDTVTAMIFPAIQALRTSVQWRVRVKFVHCVAAWADREDGAALPGDFADACLELLGDAVHEVRAVVCEKLPSLGKSLGSEWVAEKCIPRVSVCLQSTFHGRLTGLLAVDLLAPELQQMDKLRDVIETVVDQCTSKTANLRFRALRTLGLIVPRLNDPSITESTLEIVRPLALAETEPDPDVREAAETTQALLEAVLN
;
A
#
# COMPACT_ATOMS: atom_id res chain seq x y z
N MET A 1 52.59 21.54 -25.13
CA MET A 1 51.55 22.55 -24.84
C MET A 1 50.38 22.37 -25.79
N GLU A 2 50.47 22.67 -27.09
CA GLU A 2 49.33 22.53 -28.02
C GLU A 2 48.60 21.18 -27.90
N ALA A 3 49.29 20.04 -28.06
CA ALA A 3 48.67 18.71 -27.91
C ALA A 3 48.06 18.40 -26.51
N GLN A 4 48.41 19.13 -25.44
CA GLN A 4 47.74 19.06 -24.13
C GLN A 4 46.52 19.98 -24.07
N GLN A 5 46.57 21.12 -24.74
CA GLN A 5 45.43 22.04 -24.88
C GLN A 5 44.37 21.47 -25.82
N ASP A 6 44.77 20.77 -26.89
CA ASP A 6 43.84 20.06 -27.77
C ASP A 6 43.12 18.92 -27.02
N ALA A 7 43.84 18.12 -26.22
CA ALA A 7 43.23 17.11 -25.36
C ALA A 7 42.23 17.71 -24.34
N LEU A 8 42.53 18.87 -23.74
CA LEU A 8 41.59 19.58 -22.86
C LEU A 8 40.38 20.15 -23.62
N VAL A 9 40.57 20.66 -24.84
CA VAL A 9 39.49 21.16 -25.71
C VAL A 9 38.55 20.02 -26.10
N ASP A 10 39.08 18.85 -26.45
CA ASP A 10 38.27 17.71 -26.88
C ASP A 10 37.57 17.01 -25.69
N VAL A 11 38.16 17.02 -24.49
CA VAL A 11 37.46 16.65 -23.24
C VAL A 11 36.28 17.59 -22.96
N ILE A 12 36.47 18.91 -23.08
CA ILE A 12 35.38 19.87 -22.86
C ILE A 12 34.26 19.71 -23.90
N ARG A 13 34.60 19.44 -25.17
CA ARG A 13 33.61 19.11 -26.22
C ARG A 13 32.82 17.84 -25.94
N ALA A 14 33.46 16.82 -25.38
CA ALA A 14 32.77 15.59 -24.99
C ALA A 14 31.73 15.81 -23.87
N ILE A 15 31.87 16.87 -23.07
CA ILE A 15 30.96 17.24 -21.98
C ILE A 15 29.87 18.22 -22.46
N ILE A 16 30.23 19.23 -23.26
CA ILE A 16 29.29 20.25 -23.79
C ILE A 16 28.42 19.72 -24.93
N GLY A 17 28.86 18.67 -25.63
CA GLY A 17 28.15 18.06 -26.75
C GLY A 17 28.58 18.59 -28.13
N PRO A 18 28.04 18.04 -29.23
CA PRO A 18 28.64 18.18 -30.56
C PRO A 18 28.45 19.54 -31.26
N SER A 19 27.84 20.53 -30.62
CA SER A 19 27.30 21.74 -31.27
C SER A 19 28.27 22.93 -31.26
N ASP A 20 28.88 23.23 -32.42
CA ASP A 20 29.43 24.54 -32.85
C ASP A 20 30.37 25.39 -31.95
N VAL A 21 30.74 24.98 -30.73
CA VAL A 21 31.66 25.76 -29.89
C VAL A 21 33.08 25.78 -30.47
N SER A 22 33.55 26.98 -30.84
CA SER A 22 34.87 27.15 -31.45
C SER A 22 36.00 26.80 -30.47
N ARG A 23 37.11 26.24 -31.00
CA ARG A 23 38.32 25.93 -30.21
C ARG A 23 38.85 27.16 -29.47
N GLU A 24 38.70 28.34 -30.06
CA GLU A 24 39.14 29.61 -29.48
C GLU A 24 38.27 30.03 -28.27
N ARG A 25 36.95 29.80 -28.30
CA ARG A 25 36.06 30.02 -27.15
C ARG A 25 36.41 29.08 -25.99
N ILE A 26 36.65 27.80 -26.29
CA ILE A 26 37.03 26.80 -25.27
C ILE A 26 38.40 27.13 -24.64
N LEU A 27 39.38 27.57 -25.44
CA LEU A 27 40.68 28.00 -24.91
C LEU A 27 40.58 29.29 -24.07
N ALA A 28 39.69 30.22 -24.41
CA ALA A 28 39.42 31.40 -23.59
C ALA A 28 38.77 31.03 -22.25
N LEU A 29 37.82 30.08 -22.25
CA LEU A 29 37.18 29.55 -21.04
C LEU A 29 38.19 28.80 -20.16
N LEU A 30 39.03 27.93 -20.73
CA LEU A 30 40.17 27.32 -20.03
C LEU A 30 41.10 28.38 -19.43
N GLN A 31 41.39 29.46 -20.16
CA GLN A 31 42.26 30.54 -19.65
C GLN A 31 41.62 31.32 -18.49
N GLN A 32 40.29 31.49 -18.47
CA GLN A 32 39.55 32.06 -17.34
C GLN A 32 39.45 31.08 -16.15
N ALA A 33 39.30 29.78 -16.42
CA ALA A 33 39.22 28.72 -15.41
C ALA A 33 40.57 28.40 -14.74
N GLY A 34 41.69 28.68 -15.42
CA GLY A 34 43.04 28.35 -14.95
C GLY A 34 43.59 27.02 -15.49
N ASN A 35 43.14 26.61 -16.68
CA ASN A 35 43.29 25.27 -17.30
C ASN A 35 42.57 24.13 -16.57
N ASP A 36 41.64 24.43 -15.66
CA ASP A 36 40.68 23.47 -15.12
C ASP A 36 39.53 23.25 -16.14
N PRO A 37 39.30 22.02 -16.63
CA PRO A 37 38.27 21.78 -17.64
C PRO A 37 36.86 21.80 -17.08
N ASN A 38 36.64 21.37 -15.83
CA ASN A 38 35.32 21.34 -15.21
C ASN A 38 34.83 22.78 -15.01
N LYS A 39 35.69 23.62 -14.45
CA LYS A 39 35.40 25.04 -14.25
C LYS A 39 35.29 25.82 -15.57
N ALA A 40 35.89 25.34 -16.65
CA ALA A 40 35.67 25.90 -17.99
C ALA A 40 34.29 25.52 -18.58
N VAL A 41 33.75 24.34 -18.21
CA VAL A 41 32.37 23.93 -18.53
C VAL A 41 31.36 24.70 -17.67
N ASP A 42 31.61 24.90 -16.36
CA ASP A 42 30.77 25.73 -15.50
C ASP A 42 30.65 27.16 -16.05
N LEU A 43 31.78 27.77 -16.43
CA LEU A 43 31.84 29.09 -17.05
C LEU A 43 31.20 29.13 -18.45
N TYR A 44 31.13 28.00 -19.16
CA TYR A 44 30.39 27.91 -20.43
C TYR A 44 28.88 27.96 -20.16
N PHE A 45 28.34 27.07 -19.33
CA PHE A 45 26.90 27.04 -19.05
C PHE A 45 26.42 28.31 -18.33
N GLN A 46 27.23 28.94 -17.49
CA GLN A 46 26.92 30.27 -16.92
C GLN A 46 26.90 31.39 -17.98
N GLN A 47 27.70 31.28 -19.05
CA GLN A 47 27.65 32.24 -20.16
C GLN A 47 26.47 31.97 -21.09
N GLU A 48 26.16 30.71 -21.40
CA GLU A 48 25.02 30.39 -22.27
C GLU A 48 23.67 30.62 -21.56
N ALA A 49 23.56 30.36 -20.25
CA ALA A 49 22.38 30.75 -19.46
C ALA A 49 22.19 32.29 -19.41
N ALA A 50 23.28 33.06 -19.49
CA ALA A 50 23.21 34.53 -19.57
C ALA A 50 22.90 35.04 -20.99
N ASN A 51 23.23 34.28 -22.04
CA ASN A 51 22.93 34.64 -23.45
C ASN A 51 21.52 34.18 -23.88
N GLY A 52 21.07 33.02 -23.41
CA GLY A 52 19.80 32.38 -23.78
C GLY A 52 18.54 33.14 -23.34
N ALA A 53 18.70 34.19 -22.53
CA ALA A 53 17.64 35.12 -22.17
C ALA A 53 17.26 36.11 -23.30
N GLU A 54 18.04 36.19 -24.40
CA GLU A 54 17.73 37.03 -25.56
C GLU A 54 17.55 36.21 -26.86
N PHE A 55 16.32 36.25 -27.40
CA PHE A 55 15.91 35.76 -28.73
C PHE A 55 16.00 34.24 -29.02
N LYS A 56 14.86 33.52 -28.90
CA LYS A 56 13.90 33.40 -30.01
C LYS A 56 12.59 32.65 -29.67
N VAL A 57 11.53 33.04 -30.37
CA VAL A 57 10.23 32.36 -30.52
C VAL A 57 9.91 32.34 -32.03
N ASN A 58 9.02 31.42 -32.45
CA ASN A 58 8.52 31.20 -33.83
C ASN A 58 9.53 30.60 -34.85
N ASP A 59 9.11 29.77 -35.83
CA ASP A 59 7.73 29.52 -36.33
C ASP A 59 7.55 28.17 -37.09
N VAL A 60 6.29 27.87 -37.47
CA VAL A 60 5.78 26.90 -38.48
C VAL A 60 5.41 25.44 -38.06
N GLU A 61 4.08 25.19 -37.99
CA GLU A 61 3.23 24.09 -38.56
C GLU A 61 3.79 22.63 -38.64
N GLY A 62 3.05 21.55 -38.36
CA GLY A 62 1.64 21.26 -37.96
C GLY A 62 1.53 19.74 -37.66
N SER A 63 0.40 19.09 -37.33
CA SER A 63 -1.03 19.42 -37.43
C SER A 63 -1.87 18.41 -36.61
N ASP A 64 -3.00 18.84 -36.05
CA ASP A 64 -4.24 18.08 -35.70
C ASP A 64 -4.11 16.87 -34.72
N GLU A 65 -5.05 16.57 -33.80
CA GLU A 65 -6.43 17.04 -33.61
C GLU A 65 -6.86 16.94 -32.10
N GLU A 66 -7.74 17.85 -31.69
CA GLU A 66 -8.61 17.95 -30.48
C GLU A 66 -8.52 16.95 -29.30
N ASP A 67 -8.17 17.46 -28.10
CA ASP A 67 -9.02 17.47 -26.88
C ASP A 67 -8.38 18.36 -25.80
N GLY A 68 -9.14 19.17 -25.05
CA GLY A 68 -8.54 20.05 -24.03
C GLY A 68 -9.49 20.85 -23.14
N ASP A 69 -8.96 21.27 -21.98
CA ASP A 69 -9.49 22.32 -21.08
C ASP A 69 -8.30 22.98 -20.34
N ASP A 70 -8.44 24.25 -19.94
CA ASP A 70 -7.33 25.23 -20.06
C ASP A 70 -6.43 25.50 -18.82
N MET A 71 -5.26 26.13 -19.07
CA MET A 71 -4.22 26.50 -18.08
C MET A 71 -3.69 27.93 -18.30
N ALA A 72 -3.49 28.71 -17.23
CA ALA A 72 -2.62 29.93 -17.14
C ALA A 72 -2.60 30.43 -15.66
N TRP A 73 -1.70 31.28 -15.14
CA TRP A 73 -0.89 32.41 -15.68
C TRP A 73 0.51 32.50 -15.01
N ALA A 74 1.42 33.35 -15.53
CA ALA A 74 2.76 33.59 -14.95
C ALA A 74 3.32 35.03 -15.18
N GLU A 75 4.07 35.55 -14.20
CA GLU A 75 5.31 36.41 -14.22
C GLU A 75 5.47 37.63 -15.20
N THR A 76 6.23 38.73 -14.95
CA THR A 76 7.12 39.29 -13.87
C THR A 76 7.33 40.85 -14.12
N PRO A 77 8.49 41.53 -13.90
CA PRO A 77 9.13 42.01 -12.65
C PRO A 77 9.37 43.56 -12.54
N ALA A 78 9.83 44.09 -11.38
CA ALA A 78 10.34 45.48 -11.24
C ALA A 78 11.38 45.75 -10.11
N LEU A 79 12.31 46.70 -10.35
CA LEU A 79 13.36 47.22 -9.42
C LEU A 79 13.81 48.64 -9.88
N PRO A 80 14.59 49.46 -9.12
CA PRO A 80 14.63 49.70 -7.66
C PRO A 80 14.75 51.21 -7.26
N ARG A 81 14.43 51.63 -6.00
CA ARG A 81 15.16 52.70 -5.25
C ARG A 81 14.70 53.05 -3.81
N LYS A 82 15.63 52.87 -2.86
CA LYS A 82 15.92 53.71 -1.65
C LYS A 82 14.81 54.38 -0.81
N ALA A 83 14.54 53.74 0.34
CA ALA A 83 14.71 54.26 1.70
C ALA A 83 14.06 55.60 2.15
N LEU A 84 12.99 55.46 2.94
CA LEU A 84 12.69 56.20 4.18
C LEU A 84 12.31 55.17 5.28
N ALA A 85 12.08 55.57 6.54
CA ALA A 85 12.08 54.65 7.69
C ALA A 85 11.02 54.95 8.78
N ILE A 86 10.92 54.00 9.74
CA ILE A 86 10.23 53.99 11.05
C ILE A 86 8.89 53.21 11.08
N ASP A 87 8.94 52.10 11.84
CA ASP A 87 7.95 51.39 12.70
C ASP A 87 6.54 51.07 12.11
N ASP A 88 5.94 49.89 12.35
CA ASP A 88 5.66 49.27 13.67
C ASP A 88 5.74 47.72 13.69
N ASP A 89 5.55 47.12 14.89
CA ASP A 89 5.87 45.71 15.23
C ASP A 89 5.14 44.58 14.45
N ALA A 90 5.91 43.59 14.00
CA ALA A 90 5.47 42.20 13.78
C ALA A 90 6.45 41.24 14.48
N ALA A 91 5.95 40.21 15.17
CA ALA A 91 6.78 39.36 16.04
C ALA A 91 7.46 38.20 15.28
N ASP A 92 8.79 38.14 15.35
CA ASP A 92 9.59 37.09 14.70
C ASP A 92 9.22 35.67 15.17
N TRP A 93 9.17 34.75 14.20
CA TRP A 93 8.99 33.32 14.43
C TRP A 93 10.30 32.71 14.97
N THR A 94 10.38 32.56 16.28
CA THR A 94 11.58 32.01 16.94
C THR A 94 11.68 30.49 16.82
N SER A 95 12.88 29.93 16.99
CA SER A 95 13.07 28.47 17.03
C SER A 95 12.26 27.76 18.11
N LYS A 96 11.81 28.46 19.16
CA LYS A 96 10.88 27.92 20.15
C LYS A 96 9.43 27.82 19.65
N ALA A 97 9.04 28.64 18.68
CA ALA A 97 7.75 28.51 18.02
C ALA A 97 7.74 27.29 17.09
N GLU A 98 8.85 27.05 16.41
CA GLU A 98 9.09 25.84 15.62
C GLU A 98 9.16 24.57 16.50
N GLU A 99 9.86 24.62 17.63
CA GLU A 99 9.92 23.53 18.62
C GLU A 99 8.53 23.26 19.25
N LEU A 100 7.75 24.30 19.59
CA LEU A 100 6.38 24.13 20.09
C LEU A 100 5.44 23.58 19.02
N SER A 101 5.56 24.03 17.76
CA SER A 101 4.79 23.50 16.63
C SER A 101 4.98 21.99 16.48
N GLY A 102 6.23 21.53 16.50
CA GLY A 102 6.57 20.11 16.47
C GLY A 102 6.13 19.31 17.70
N LEU A 103 6.02 19.95 18.87
CA LEU A 103 5.54 19.32 20.12
C LEU A 103 4.01 19.20 20.22
N LEU A 104 3.25 20.07 19.54
CA LEU A 104 1.79 20.04 19.56
C LEU A 104 1.21 19.08 18.51
N GLY A 105 1.78 19.08 17.30
CA GLY A 105 1.39 18.18 16.20
C GLY A 105 0.10 18.58 15.48
N GLY A 106 0.10 18.48 14.15
CA GLY A 106 -0.99 18.95 13.29
C GLY A 106 -0.95 20.46 13.04
N GLU A 107 -1.94 20.96 12.29
CA GLU A 107 -1.98 22.33 11.76
C GLU A 107 -2.45 23.37 12.79
N VAL A 108 -1.65 23.58 13.83
CA VAL A 108 -1.91 24.63 14.83
C VAL A 108 -1.54 26.01 14.22
N LYS A 109 -2.53 26.88 14.02
CA LYS A 109 -2.34 28.21 13.40
C LYS A 109 -1.23 29.02 14.12
N ARG A 110 -0.37 29.66 13.32
CA ARG A 110 0.90 30.33 13.71
C ARG A 110 0.75 31.24 14.93
N ASP A 111 -0.34 32.00 14.98
CA ASP A 111 -0.57 33.04 15.98
C ASP A 111 -0.89 32.46 17.36
N VAL A 112 -1.51 31.27 17.41
CA VAL A 112 -1.79 30.53 18.65
C VAL A 112 -0.48 30.08 19.31
N ILE A 113 0.47 29.60 18.50
CA ILE A 113 1.81 29.18 18.98
C ILE A 113 2.58 30.40 19.53
N LEU A 114 2.52 31.54 18.86
CA LEU A 114 3.16 32.78 19.34
C LEU A 114 2.48 33.34 20.60
N ASP A 115 1.15 33.31 20.70
CA ASP A 115 0.43 33.75 21.91
C ASP A 115 0.69 32.81 23.10
N LEU A 116 0.67 31.48 22.90
CA LEU A 116 1.04 30.51 23.93
C LEU A 116 2.46 30.77 24.47
N LEU A 117 3.44 31.01 23.59
CA LEU A 117 4.80 31.37 24.01
C LEU A 117 4.87 32.73 24.71
N ARG A 118 4.05 33.70 24.31
CA ARG A 118 3.96 35.02 24.96
C ARG A 118 3.36 34.89 26.37
N ARG A 119 2.25 34.16 26.51
CA ARG A 119 1.53 33.87 27.77
C ARG A 119 2.39 33.05 28.74
N THR A 120 3.19 32.11 28.23
CA THR A 120 4.06 31.25 29.05
C THR A 120 5.47 31.81 29.28
N SER A 121 5.81 32.95 28.67
CA SER A 121 7.16 33.54 28.70
C SER A 121 8.24 32.61 28.13
N ASN A 122 7.94 31.96 27.00
CA ASN A 122 8.79 31.00 26.29
C ASN A 122 9.10 29.70 27.08
N ASP A 123 8.15 29.25 27.90
CA ASP A 123 8.20 27.97 28.63
C ASP A 123 7.38 26.91 27.89
N LEU A 124 8.06 26.08 27.10
CA LEU A 124 7.45 25.07 26.23
C LEU A 124 6.58 24.07 27.00
N GLN A 125 7.02 23.63 28.18
CA GLN A 125 6.29 22.65 28.97
C GLN A 125 4.92 23.19 29.39
N LYS A 126 4.88 24.46 29.84
CA LYS A 126 3.61 25.14 30.15
C LYS A 126 2.79 25.46 28.91
N ALA A 127 3.41 25.70 27.76
CA ALA A 127 2.67 26.00 26.52
C ALA A 127 1.89 24.77 26.05
N VAL A 128 2.53 23.59 26.11
CA VAL A 128 1.88 22.29 25.87
C VAL A 128 0.80 22.01 26.92
N GLU A 129 1.10 22.15 28.21
CA GLU A 129 0.10 21.94 29.29
C GLU A 129 -1.11 22.87 29.16
N ILE A 130 -0.91 24.15 28.82
CA ILE A 130 -2.00 25.12 28.66
C ILE A 130 -2.82 24.78 27.41
N TYR A 131 -2.20 24.54 26.25
CA TYR A 131 -2.92 24.18 25.03
C TYR A 131 -3.81 22.94 25.21
N PHE A 132 -3.26 21.85 25.77
CA PHE A 132 -4.05 20.64 26.07
C PHE A 132 -4.99 20.78 27.28
N SER A 133 -4.96 21.89 28.03
CA SER A 133 -5.98 22.21 29.05
C SER A 133 -7.09 23.13 28.53
N GLU A 134 -6.80 23.96 27.52
CA GLU A 134 -7.77 24.87 26.89
C GLU A 134 -8.53 24.17 25.75
N ASN A 135 -7.89 23.24 25.04
CA ASN A 135 -8.49 22.40 23.99
C ASN A 135 -8.75 20.94 24.44
N GLY A 136 -8.62 20.65 25.74
CA GLY A 136 -8.64 19.29 26.31
C GLY A 136 -10.02 18.69 26.60
N ALA A 137 -11.09 19.40 26.27
CA ALA A 137 -12.47 18.94 26.34
C ALA A 137 -13.20 19.43 25.09
N ASP A 138 -14.11 18.62 24.55
CA ASP A 138 -14.83 18.85 23.29
C ASP A 138 -13.92 18.89 22.04
N ALA A 139 -13.23 17.77 21.81
CA ALA A 139 -12.52 17.48 20.56
C ALA A 139 -13.37 16.59 19.62
N GLU A 140 -14.48 17.14 19.12
CA GLU A 140 -15.08 16.61 17.87
C GLU A 140 -14.23 17.11 16.69
N PHE A 141 -13.96 16.24 15.72
CA PHE A 141 -13.24 16.63 14.50
C PHE A 141 -14.21 17.36 13.56
N ASP A 142 -14.07 18.68 13.46
CA ASP A 142 -14.74 19.51 12.46
C ASP A 142 -13.81 19.68 11.25
N GLU A 143 -14.24 19.22 10.06
CA GLU A 143 -13.47 19.39 8.82
C GLU A 143 -13.70 20.81 8.28
N GLY A 144 -12.62 21.58 8.17
CA GLY A 144 -12.71 23.02 7.91
C GLY A 144 -13.36 23.38 6.56
N SER A 145 -14.41 24.19 6.61
CA SER A 145 -14.80 25.06 5.50
C SER A 145 -14.30 26.48 5.77
N ASP A 146 -13.11 26.83 5.28
CA ASP A 146 -12.67 28.23 5.23
C ASP A 146 -13.41 28.93 4.08
N ASP A 147 -14.22 29.93 4.45
CA ASP A 147 -14.95 30.84 3.55
C ASP A 147 -15.06 32.19 4.31
N ASP A 148 -13.90 32.69 4.77
CA ASP A 148 -13.74 34.06 5.26
C ASP A 148 -13.71 35.01 4.05
N ASP A 149 -14.49 36.09 4.07
CA ASP A 149 -13.95 37.39 3.70
C ASP A 149 -14.76 38.59 4.23
N ASP A 150 -14.02 39.66 4.45
CA ASP A 150 -14.31 40.76 5.38
C ASP A 150 -15.10 41.96 4.76
N GLU A 151 -15.25 43.00 5.61
CA GLU A 151 -15.02 44.43 5.33
C GLU A 151 -16.18 45.47 5.39
N ALA A 152 -15.99 46.43 6.32
CA ALA A 152 -16.16 47.91 6.24
C ALA A 152 -17.46 48.58 5.67
N ALA A 153 -17.80 49.86 5.91
CA ALA A 153 -17.15 50.96 6.63
C ALA A 153 -18.11 52.11 7.07
N THR A 154 -17.72 52.89 8.10
CA THR A 154 -18.00 54.34 8.35
C THR A 154 -19.43 54.92 8.58
N ALA A 155 -19.60 55.77 9.64
CA ALA A 155 -19.78 57.25 9.51
C ALA A 155 -20.33 58.02 10.76
N ALA A 156 -19.42 58.53 11.60
CA ALA A 156 -19.46 59.74 12.48
C ALA A 156 -20.78 60.49 12.91
N LYS A 157 -20.97 60.68 14.24
CA LYS A 157 -20.85 62.00 14.96
C LYS A 157 -21.07 61.99 16.50
N THR A 158 -20.42 62.94 17.18
CA THR A 158 -20.44 63.30 18.64
C THR A 158 -21.60 64.25 19.05
N PRO A 159 -21.88 64.62 20.35
CA PRO A 159 -21.01 64.59 21.56
C PRO A 159 -21.63 64.17 22.94
N LEU A 160 -20.75 64.18 23.98
CA LEU A 160 -20.95 64.07 25.46
C LEU A 160 -21.56 65.37 26.09
N PRO A 161 -21.78 65.54 27.44
CA PRO A 161 -21.41 64.76 28.67
C PRO A 161 -22.60 64.62 29.70
N PRO A 162 -22.48 64.42 31.06
CA PRO A 162 -21.33 64.13 31.96
C PRO A 162 -21.48 63.03 33.07
N THR A 163 -20.35 62.79 33.77
CA THR A 163 -19.97 62.08 35.04
C THR A 163 -20.89 62.27 36.29
N PRO A 164 -20.77 61.56 37.48
CA PRO A 164 -19.52 61.08 38.14
C PRO A 164 -19.45 59.91 39.21
N LYS A 165 -18.23 59.33 39.36
CA LYS A 165 -17.44 58.97 40.60
C LYS A 165 -17.84 57.88 41.66
N SER A 166 -16.84 57.00 41.92
CA SER A 166 -16.13 56.66 43.20
C SER A 166 -16.57 55.56 44.20
N SER A 167 -15.54 54.84 44.72
CA SER A 167 -15.39 54.16 46.05
C SER A 167 -16.30 52.96 46.40
N VAL A 168 -15.98 52.00 47.30
CA VAL A 168 -14.79 51.36 47.94
C VAL A 168 -15.30 50.65 49.22
N GLU A 169 -14.81 49.42 49.50
CA GLU A 169 -14.88 48.65 50.77
C GLU A 169 -16.20 48.08 51.39
N ASN A 170 -16.07 46.82 51.85
CA ASN A 170 -16.48 46.19 53.13
C ASN A 170 -17.86 46.42 53.80
N GLY A 171 -18.55 45.31 54.13
CA GLY A 171 -18.72 44.94 55.56
C GLY A 171 -20.12 44.71 56.18
N SER A 172 -20.39 43.44 56.55
CA SER A 172 -21.07 42.95 57.78
C SER A 172 -22.56 43.26 58.13
N ASP A 173 -23.31 42.16 58.40
CA ASP A 173 -24.22 41.94 59.56
C ASP A 173 -25.70 42.48 59.53
N PRO A 174 -26.67 41.97 60.37
CA PRO A 174 -27.56 40.88 59.91
C PRO A 174 -29.13 41.07 60.06
N PRO A 175 -29.89 40.33 60.91
CA PRO A 175 -31.11 39.54 60.54
C PRO A 175 -32.47 40.23 60.94
N PRO A 176 -33.70 39.61 61.01
CA PRO A 176 -34.10 38.18 60.92
C PRO A 176 -35.51 37.77 60.32
N SER A 177 -35.72 36.45 60.10
CA SER A 177 -36.99 35.66 60.29
C SER A 177 -38.26 35.88 59.40
N PRO A 178 -39.26 34.95 59.38
CA PRO A 178 -39.20 33.46 59.35
C PRO A 178 -40.29 32.72 58.49
N SER A 179 -40.01 31.50 57.99
CA SER A 179 -40.95 30.33 57.75
C SER A 179 -40.34 29.33 56.71
N GLY A 180 -40.63 28.01 56.67
CA GLY A 180 -41.24 27.11 57.67
C GLY A 180 -41.50 25.66 57.18
N SER A 181 -40.83 24.64 57.78
CA SER A 181 -41.15 23.16 57.81
C SER A 181 -41.18 22.30 56.50
N SER A 182 -40.99 20.95 56.49
CA SER A 182 -40.13 20.03 57.30
C SER A 182 -40.13 18.53 56.82
N ARG A 183 -38.93 17.92 56.70
CA ARG A 183 -38.52 16.51 57.06
C ARG A 183 -39.27 15.22 56.60
N THR A 184 -38.54 14.38 55.83
CA THR A 184 -38.14 12.93 56.03
C THR A 184 -39.03 11.90 56.78
N VAL A 185 -39.06 10.63 56.30
CA VAL A 185 -38.89 9.35 57.07
C VAL A 185 -38.92 8.09 56.14
N THR A 186 -38.47 6.90 56.62
CA THR A 186 -38.38 5.61 55.89
C THR A 186 -39.33 4.49 56.45
N PRO A 187 -39.14 3.16 56.24
CA PRO A 187 -40.16 2.21 55.75
C PRO A 187 -41.08 1.57 56.84
N PRO A 188 -42.13 0.79 56.48
CA PRO A 188 -42.02 -0.69 56.51
C PRO A 188 -42.96 -1.46 55.52
N SER A 189 -43.08 -2.79 55.65
CA SER A 189 -43.91 -3.68 54.80
C SER A 189 -45.36 -3.93 55.29
N GLY A 190 -46.28 -4.39 54.42
CA GLY A 190 -47.28 -5.40 54.84
C GLY A 190 -48.73 -5.42 54.31
N ALA A 191 -48.94 -5.81 53.04
CA ALA A 191 -49.99 -6.75 52.54
C ALA A 191 -51.54 -6.51 52.67
N VAL A 192 -52.29 -7.32 51.86
CA VAL A 192 -53.71 -7.80 51.97
C VAL A 192 -54.87 -7.10 51.21
N LYS A 193 -55.27 -7.72 50.06
CA LYS A 193 -56.64 -8.03 49.49
C LYS A 193 -57.78 -6.98 49.51
N ALA A 194 -58.35 -6.55 48.35
CA ALA A 194 -59.39 -7.21 47.48
C ALA A 194 -60.86 -7.03 47.98
N PRO A 195 -61.99 -7.43 47.30
CA PRO A 195 -62.19 -8.15 46.02
C PRO A 195 -63.39 -7.60 45.13
N GLN A 196 -64.01 -8.46 44.27
CA GLN A 196 -65.35 -8.36 43.58
C GLN A 196 -65.39 -7.64 42.19
N THR A 197 -65.59 -8.27 41.00
CA THR A 197 -66.67 -9.12 40.36
C THR A 197 -67.77 -8.31 39.63
N PRO A 198 -68.49 -8.82 38.57
CA PRO A 198 -68.50 -10.16 37.92
C PRO A 198 -68.59 -10.27 36.35
N SER A 199 -68.61 -11.52 35.86
CA SER A 199 -69.41 -12.13 34.75
C SER A 199 -69.13 -11.97 33.21
N GLN A 200 -68.85 -13.15 32.58
CA GLN A 200 -69.34 -13.67 31.26
C GLN A 200 -68.78 -13.06 29.93
N SER A 201 -68.55 -13.80 28.83
CA SER A 201 -68.68 -15.25 28.50
C SER A 201 -67.96 -15.68 27.20
N SER A 202 -67.44 -16.94 27.13
CA SER A 202 -67.21 -17.82 25.92
C SER A 202 -66.36 -17.31 24.73
N ALA A 203 -65.62 -18.10 23.94
CA ALA A 203 -65.20 -19.52 23.87
C ALA A 203 -64.22 -19.66 22.66
N ALA A 204 -63.34 -20.66 22.45
CA ALA A 204 -62.82 -21.79 23.24
C ALA A 204 -61.49 -22.30 22.59
N LEU A 205 -60.95 -23.43 23.06
CA LEU A 205 -59.76 -24.18 22.56
C LEU A 205 -60.13 -25.68 22.44
N PRO A 206 -59.41 -26.51 21.66
CA PRO A 206 -58.37 -27.40 22.24
C PRO A 206 -57.17 -27.73 21.28
N GLN A 207 -56.04 -28.31 21.68
CA GLN A 207 -55.53 -28.77 23.00
C GLN A 207 -53.98 -28.83 23.04
N ALA A 208 -53.41 -28.72 24.25
CA ALA A 208 -52.06 -29.18 24.61
C ALA A 208 -52.16 -30.25 25.73
N PRO A 209 -51.07 -30.97 26.08
CA PRO A 209 -50.22 -30.53 27.21
C PRO A 209 -48.70 -30.75 26.95
N SER A 210 -47.74 -29.95 27.44
CA SER A 210 -47.48 -29.29 28.74
C SER A 210 -46.76 -30.15 29.79
N ALA A 211 -45.48 -29.82 30.08
CA ALA A 211 -44.90 -29.75 31.42
C ALA A 211 -43.56 -28.98 31.40
N LEU A 212 -43.29 -28.18 32.44
CA LEU A 212 -42.05 -27.40 32.63
C LEU A 212 -41.49 -27.64 34.04
N THR A 213 -40.20 -27.41 34.23
CA THR A 213 -39.65 -26.85 35.48
C THR A 213 -38.35 -26.11 35.16
N SER A 214 -38.05 -25.07 35.94
CA SER A 214 -36.97 -24.10 35.70
C SER A 214 -35.89 -24.16 36.78
N ILE A 215 -34.76 -23.48 36.54
CA ILE A 215 -33.91 -22.83 37.56
C ILE A 215 -32.96 -21.82 36.85
N GLU A 216 -32.43 -20.86 37.61
CA GLU A 216 -31.77 -19.65 37.14
C GLU A 216 -30.24 -19.78 36.94
N SER A 217 -29.62 -18.69 36.46
CA SER A 217 -28.20 -18.55 36.13
C SER A 217 -27.29 -18.34 37.36
N HIS A 218 -25.99 -18.63 37.20
CA HIS A 218 -24.90 -17.88 37.85
C HIS A 218 -23.53 -18.13 37.18
N GLN A 219 -22.50 -17.41 37.65
CA GLN A 219 -21.19 -17.23 37.01
C GLN A 219 -20.18 -18.37 37.27
N LEU A 220 -19.06 -18.37 36.55
CA LEU A 220 -17.98 -19.37 36.62
C LEU A 220 -16.63 -18.78 37.05
N THR A 221 -15.70 -19.69 37.41
CA THR A 221 -14.31 -19.52 37.88
C THR A 221 -14.13 -19.20 39.38
N PRO A 222 -12.98 -19.58 39.98
CA PRO A 222 -12.26 -20.86 39.84
C PRO A 222 -11.86 -21.46 41.21
N LEU A 223 -11.41 -22.74 41.26
CA LEU A 223 -10.33 -23.20 42.18
C LEU A 223 -9.92 -24.68 41.98
N SER A 224 -8.88 -25.08 42.71
CA SER A 224 -8.02 -26.27 42.55
C SER A 224 -8.55 -27.61 43.09
N SER A 225 -7.81 -28.68 42.74
CA SER A 225 -7.87 -30.07 43.22
C SER A 225 -8.00 -30.30 44.72
N PRO A 226 -8.47 -31.50 45.11
CA PRO A 226 -7.81 -32.28 46.17
C PRO A 226 -7.44 -33.71 45.73
N ALA A 227 -6.51 -34.33 46.45
CA ALA A 227 -6.12 -35.74 46.29
C ALA A 227 -6.64 -36.63 47.44
N ALA A 228 -6.72 -37.94 47.23
CA ALA A 228 -6.98 -38.95 48.27
C ALA A 228 -6.21 -40.25 47.98
N LYS A 229 -5.93 -41.05 49.02
CA LYS A 229 -5.22 -42.34 48.97
C LYS A 229 -6.10 -43.46 49.53
N ASP A 230 -5.76 -44.71 49.18
CA ASP A 230 -5.53 -45.86 50.09
C ASP A 230 -5.74 -47.22 49.36
N ALA A 231 -5.18 -48.38 49.75
CA ALA A 231 -3.95 -48.72 50.49
C ALA A 231 -3.75 -50.27 50.46
N LEU A 232 -2.57 -50.78 50.88
CA LEU A 232 -2.25 -52.21 51.17
C LEU A 232 -2.14 -53.13 49.91
N THR A 233 -1.31 -54.18 49.77
CA THR A 233 -0.14 -54.81 50.46
C THR A 233 0.55 -55.76 49.42
N THR A 234 1.70 -56.47 49.57
CA THR A 234 2.53 -56.96 50.71
C THR A 234 3.99 -57.27 50.24
N GLU A 235 4.83 -57.75 51.17
CA GLU A 235 6.00 -58.67 51.10
C GLU A 235 6.40 -59.43 49.80
N ASP A 236 7.64 -59.92 49.58
CA ASP A 236 9.02 -59.63 50.07
C ASP A 236 10.06 -60.53 49.31
N VAL A 237 11.36 -60.44 49.63
CA VAL A 237 12.50 -61.36 49.33
C VAL A 237 13.23 -61.23 47.96
N LYS A 238 14.54 -60.98 48.06
CA LYS A 238 15.61 -61.17 47.03
C LYS A 238 16.36 -62.49 47.31
N PRO A 239 16.98 -63.21 46.33
CA PRO A 239 18.35 -62.84 45.89
C PRO A 239 18.87 -63.36 44.51
N ILE A 240 19.98 -62.76 44.02
CA ILE A 240 21.21 -63.36 43.39
C ILE A 240 21.07 -64.39 42.22
N VAL A 241 21.84 -64.36 41.11
CA VAL A 241 22.72 -63.38 40.41
C VAL A 241 23.12 -63.97 39.01
N LEU A 242 23.79 -63.19 38.13
CA LEU A 242 24.25 -63.52 36.74
C LEU A 242 23.16 -63.43 35.63
N ALA A 243 23.45 -63.04 34.37
CA ALA A 243 24.57 -62.23 33.82
C ALA A 243 24.27 -61.76 32.37
N ALA A 244 25.00 -60.73 31.92
CA ALA A 244 25.19 -60.25 30.53
C ALA A 244 24.03 -59.53 29.79
N ASP A 245 24.47 -58.68 28.85
CA ASP A 245 23.76 -58.08 27.71
C ASP A 245 22.47 -57.27 27.94
N LYS A 246 22.60 -56.16 28.70
CA LYS A 246 21.79 -54.94 28.53
C LYS A 246 22.45 -53.73 29.22
N ALA A 247 23.22 -52.92 28.47
CA ALA A 247 23.92 -51.74 29.03
C ALA A 247 24.35 -50.69 27.97
N GLN A 248 23.47 -50.33 27.03
CA GLN A 248 23.69 -49.21 26.07
C GLN A 248 22.36 -48.86 25.36
N ALA A 249 21.52 -48.02 25.97
CA ALA A 249 20.21 -47.64 25.39
C ALA A 249 19.48 -46.40 25.97
N GLU A 250 19.74 -45.94 27.22
CA GLU A 250 18.75 -45.12 27.95
C GLU A 250 19.21 -43.74 28.51
N GLU A 251 20.47 -43.31 28.36
CA GLU A 251 20.93 -42.00 28.90
C GLU A 251 20.85 -40.81 27.92
N ASP A 252 20.88 -41.02 26.60
CA ASP A 252 20.94 -39.94 25.58
C ASP A 252 19.62 -39.13 25.42
N SER A 253 18.63 -39.29 26.30
CA SER A 253 17.27 -38.77 26.13
C SER A 253 16.95 -37.43 26.81
N LEU A 254 17.93 -36.80 27.49
CA LEU A 254 17.70 -35.61 28.33
C LEU A 254 18.33 -34.30 27.84
N PHE A 255 19.21 -34.32 26.84
CA PHE A 255 20.03 -33.15 26.47
C PHE A 255 19.92 -32.78 25.00
N GLY A 256 19.29 -31.63 24.72
CA GLY A 256 19.18 -31.06 23.36
C GLY A 256 20.47 -30.37 22.90
N PRO A 257 20.64 -30.14 21.59
CA PRO A 257 21.82 -29.49 21.02
C PRO A 257 22.01 -28.09 21.64
N GLY A 258 23.23 -27.81 22.12
CA GLY A 258 23.56 -26.61 22.89
C GLY A 258 23.60 -26.84 24.41
N THR A 259 23.20 -28.01 24.90
CA THR A 259 23.44 -28.42 26.30
C THR A 259 24.82 -29.07 26.43
N TYR A 260 25.57 -28.75 27.49
CA TYR A 260 26.90 -29.29 27.76
C TYR A 260 27.10 -29.48 29.27
N GLU A 261 27.74 -30.58 29.69
CA GLU A 261 28.07 -30.83 31.09
C GLU A 261 29.43 -30.21 31.45
N VAL A 262 29.51 -29.57 32.63
CA VAL A 262 30.72 -28.87 33.09
C VAL A 262 31.18 -29.40 34.45
N VAL A 263 32.05 -30.41 34.43
CA VAL A 263 32.62 -31.02 35.64
C VAL A 263 33.77 -30.18 36.19
N MET A 264 33.52 -29.43 37.26
CA MET A 264 34.51 -28.56 37.89
C MET A 264 35.06 -29.17 39.20
N SER A 265 36.37 -29.39 39.26
CA SER A 265 37.06 -30.00 40.42
C SER A 265 37.40 -29.02 41.56
N SER A 266 37.03 -27.74 41.44
CA SER A 266 37.32 -26.69 42.43
C SER A 266 36.05 -26.16 43.11
N SER A 267 35.98 -26.26 44.44
CA SER A 267 34.80 -25.90 45.26
C SER A 267 34.59 -24.39 45.48
N ASN A 268 34.86 -23.55 44.48
CA ASN A 268 34.78 -22.08 44.57
C ASN A 268 34.70 -21.47 43.16
N PHE A 269 33.49 -21.47 42.58
CA PHE A 269 33.23 -21.27 41.15
C PHE A 269 33.55 -19.86 40.62
N ARG A 270 33.47 -18.82 41.47
CA ARG A 270 33.61 -17.39 41.13
C ARG A 270 32.66 -16.89 40.03
N TRP A 271 31.42 -17.32 40.14
CA TRP A 271 30.26 -16.82 39.39
C TRP A 271 29.21 -16.23 40.34
N GLN A 272 28.21 -15.55 39.78
CA GLN A 272 26.97 -15.18 40.45
C GLN A 272 25.80 -15.83 39.70
N ILE A 273 25.06 -16.70 40.37
CA ILE A 273 23.87 -17.38 39.83
C ILE A 273 22.62 -16.90 40.58
N GLY A 274 21.50 -16.73 39.87
CA GLY A 274 20.24 -16.24 40.43
C GLY A 274 19.03 -17.01 39.90
N ASN A 275 17.93 -16.98 40.63
CA ASN A 275 16.66 -17.53 40.15
C ASN A 275 15.94 -16.47 39.31
N VAL A 276 15.70 -16.79 38.04
CA VAL A 276 14.97 -15.94 37.09
C VAL A 276 13.84 -16.78 36.51
N PHE A 277 12.59 -16.40 36.78
CA PHE A 277 11.37 -17.12 36.37
C PHE A 277 11.45 -18.65 36.58
N GLY A 278 11.85 -19.07 37.79
CA GLY A 278 11.91 -20.49 38.18
C GLY A 278 13.18 -21.22 37.71
N ARG A 279 14.10 -20.57 36.98
CA ARG A 279 15.32 -21.19 36.43
C ARG A 279 16.59 -20.59 37.04
N ALA A 280 17.61 -21.42 37.19
CA ALA A 280 18.91 -21.05 37.76
C ALA A 280 19.81 -20.47 36.65
N VAL A 281 19.88 -19.14 36.55
CA VAL A 281 20.57 -18.43 35.47
C VAL A 281 21.84 -17.75 35.97
N VAL A 282 22.94 -17.92 35.24
CA VAL A 282 24.24 -17.30 35.53
C VAL A 282 24.19 -15.81 35.18
N GLN A 283 24.19 -14.95 36.20
CA GLN A 283 24.04 -13.49 36.04
C GLN A 283 25.37 -12.78 35.78
N GLN A 284 26.47 -13.28 36.36
CA GLN A 284 27.84 -12.82 36.10
C GLN A 284 28.84 -13.98 36.26
N VAL A 285 29.96 -13.92 35.53
CA VAL A 285 31.11 -14.82 35.68
C VAL A 285 32.38 -13.98 35.77
N GLN A 286 33.27 -14.25 36.72
CA GLN A 286 34.53 -13.51 36.81
C GLN A 286 35.45 -13.91 35.65
N PRO A 287 35.96 -12.96 34.82
CA PRO A 287 36.92 -13.27 33.76
C PRO A 287 38.18 -13.94 34.31
N GLY A 288 38.57 -15.08 33.71
CA GLY A 288 39.67 -15.91 34.20
C GLY A 288 39.39 -16.67 35.52
N GLY A 289 38.17 -16.59 36.06
CA GLY A 289 37.72 -17.44 37.15
C GLY A 289 37.42 -18.88 36.68
N PRO A 290 37.31 -19.86 37.60
CA PRO A 290 37.12 -21.26 37.23
C PRO A 290 35.92 -21.51 36.32
N ALA A 291 34.78 -20.85 36.54
CA ALA A 291 33.60 -21.00 35.69
C ALA A 291 33.84 -20.49 34.25
N ALA A 292 34.51 -19.34 34.07
CA ALA A 292 34.85 -18.82 32.74
C ALA A 292 35.85 -19.70 32.00
N LEU A 293 36.84 -20.26 32.72
CA LEU A 293 37.80 -21.22 32.16
C LEU A 293 37.15 -22.56 31.79
N ALA A 294 36.03 -22.90 32.42
CA ALA A 294 35.21 -24.07 32.12
C ALA A 294 34.12 -23.79 31.05
N GLY A 295 34.21 -22.66 30.34
CA GLY A 295 33.35 -22.30 29.20
C GLY A 295 32.04 -21.62 29.57
N ILE A 296 31.71 -21.51 30.87
CA ILE A 296 30.42 -20.97 31.35
C ILE A 296 30.35 -19.46 31.14
N GLN A 297 29.26 -19.00 30.53
CA GLN A 297 29.02 -17.61 30.15
C GLN A 297 27.92 -16.96 30.99
N LYS A 298 27.72 -15.66 30.79
CA LYS A 298 26.55 -14.94 31.32
C LYS A 298 25.31 -15.36 30.53
N SER A 299 24.19 -15.47 31.25
CA SER A 299 22.88 -15.94 30.77
C SER A 299 22.74 -17.45 30.54
N ASP A 300 23.78 -18.24 30.80
CA ASP A 300 23.67 -19.71 30.80
C ASP A 300 22.69 -20.19 31.87
N VAL A 301 21.92 -21.24 31.55
CA VAL A 301 20.87 -21.79 32.42
C VAL A 301 21.31 -23.16 32.92
N LEU A 302 21.45 -23.31 34.24
CA LEU A 302 21.78 -24.58 34.87
C LEU A 302 20.54 -25.48 34.87
N LEU A 303 20.63 -26.63 34.17
CA LEU A 303 19.52 -27.58 34.01
C LEU A 303 19.56 -28.74 35.03
N SER A 304 20.74 -29.04 35.58
CA SER A 304 20.91 -30.01 36.66
C SER A 304 22.14 -29.65 37.51
N PHE A 305 22.20 -30.18 38.74
CA PHE A 305 23.36 -30.05 39.62
C PHE A 305 23.50 -31.28 40.49
N ARG A 306 24.67 -31.96 40.43
CA ARG A 306 24.97 -33.19 41.20
C ARG A 306 23.82 -34.20 41.12
N GLU A 307 23.52 -34.66 39.89
CA GLU A 307 22.43 -35.60 39.53
C GLU A 307 20.99 -35.10 39.81
N THR A 308 20.81 -33.92 40.41
CA THR A 308 19.48 -33.33 40.67
C THR A 308 19.06 -32.43 39.51
N VAL A 309 18.01 -32.80 38.77
CA VAL A 309 17.42 -31.95 37.73
C VAL A 309 16.74 -30.73 38.35
N LEU A 310 16.96 -29.55 37.77
CA LEU A 310 16.44 -28.28 38.28
C LEU A 310 15.02 -28.02 37.74
N ASN A 311 14.08 -27.82 38.67
CA ASN A 311 12.69 -27.47 38.40
C ASN A 311 12.28 -26.24 39.23
N GLU A 312 11.11 -25.67 38.95
CA GLU A 312 10.67 -24.41 39.56
C GLU A 312 10.55 -24.50 41.10
N GLU A 313 10.26 -25.69 41.64
CA GLU A 313 10.15 -25.96 43.07
C GLU A 313 11.51 -26.02 43.79
N ASN A 314 12.52 -26.67 43.18
CA ASN A 314 13.83 -26.89 43.82
C ASN A 314 14.89 -25.82 43.46
N CYS A 315 14.69 -25.09 42.36
CA CYS A 315 15.64 -24.11 41.81
C CYS A 315 16.08 -23.08 42.85
N ALA A 316 15.13 -22.50 43.58
CA ALA A 316 15.41 -21.47 44.59
C ALA A 316 16.37 -21.97 45.68
N ALA A 317 16.26 -23.24 46.10
CA ALA A 317 17.13 -23.83 47.12
C ALA A 317 18.54 -24.10 46.59
N VAL A 318 18.67 -24.62 45.36
CA VAL A 318 19.97 -24.90 44.74
C VAL A 318 20.72 -23.60 44.40
N VAL A 319 20.03 -22.57 43.89
CA VAL A 319 20.60 -21.22 43.73
C VAL A 319 21.07 -20.66 45.08
N GLN A 320 20.31 -20.85 46.15
CA GLN A 320 20.71 -20.42 47.50
C GLN A 320 21.81 -21.30 48.13
N GLN A 321 22.14 -22.45 47.55
CA GLN A 321 23.31 -23.25 47.92
C GLN A 321 24.55 -22.79 47.15
N LEU A 322 24.45 -22.67 45.82
CA LEU A 322 25.54 -22.24 44.95
C LEU A 322 26.03 -20.82 45.25
N SER A 323 25.13 -19.90 45.61
CA SER A 323 25.48 -18.54 46.04
C SER A 323 26.15 -18.45 47.42
N LYS A 324 26.23 -19.55 48.18
CA LYS A 324 26.97 -19.64 49.46
C LYS A 324 28.39 -20.23 49.31
N GLU A 325 28.71 -20.88 48.19
CA GLU A 325 30.06 -21.41 47.91
C GLU A 325 30.98 -20.31 47.33
N VAL A 326 31.33 -19.29 48.15
CA VAL A 326 32.13 -18.12 47.73
C VAL A 326 33.27 -17.79 48.71
N GLY A 327 34.52 -17.80 48.21
CA GLY A 327 35.73 -17.37 48.95
C GLY A 327 36.41 -18.50 49.75
N ALA A 328 37.75 -18.57 49.88
CA ALA A 328 38.78 -17.55 49.70
C ALA A 328 39.83 -17.86 48.60
N ALA A 329 40.97 -17.17 48.61
CA ALA A 329 41.95 -17.13 47.51
C ALA A 329 43.27 -17.88 47.78
N GLY A 330 43.96 -18.25 46.70
CA GLY A 330 45.31 -18.82 46.63
C GLY A 330 45.88 -18.64 45.22
N SER A 331 47.19 -18.81 45.00
CA SER A 331 47.88 -18.42 43.76
C SER A 331 48.93 -19.43 43.27
N ALA A 332 49.25 -19.34 41.97
CA ALA A 332 50.48 -19.73 41.26
C ALA A 332 50.55 -21.07 40.49
N TYR A 333 51.35 -20.99 39.41
CA TYR A 333 51.96 -22.01 38.54
C TYR A 333 51.30 -22.42 37.21
N SER A 334 52.13 -23.01 36.33
CA SER A 334 52.18 -22.72 34.89
C SER A 334 51.59 -23.77 33.94
N THR A 335 51.05 -23.24 32.83
CA THR A 335 51.21 -23.60 31.40
C THR A 335 52.31 -24.62 31.01
N PRO A 336 52.30 -25.14 29.75
CA PRO A 336 51.17 -25.54 28.88
C PRO A 336 51.46 -26.88 28.13
N ILE A 337 50.61 -27.29 27.16
CA ILE A 337 51.03 -27.58 25.76
C ILE A 337 49.81 -27.80 24.83
N PHE A 338 50.07 -27.65 23.52
CA PHE A 338 49.10 -27.59 22.43
C PHE A 338 48.52 -28.94 21.96
N VAL A 339 47.36 -28.80 21.30
CA VAL A 339 46.81 -29.63 20.22
C VAL A 339 47.87 -30.15 19.23
N SER A 340 47.79 -31.44 18.86
CA SER A 340 48.00 -31.89 17.48
C SER A 340 47.38 -33.27 17.24
N GLU A 341 47.00 -33.56 16.00
CA GLU A 341 46.32 -34.79 15.59
C GLU A 341 47.28 -35.94 15.28
N CYS A 342 46.75 -37.17 15.28
CA CYS A 342 47.37 -38.39 14.74
C CYS A 342 46.24 -39.36 14.34
N ILE A 343 46.30 -40.13 13.24
CA ILE A 343 47.35 -40.27 12.20
C ILE A 343 46.69 -40.79 10.92
N SER A 344 47.22 -40.42 9.75
CA SER A 344 47.11 -41.21 8.51
C SER A 344 48.47 -41.83 8.18
N SER A 345 48.49 -43.03 7.59
CA SER A 345 49.72 -43.80 7.30
C SER A 345 49.50 -44.65 6.04
N ASN A 346 50.47 -44.92 5.15
CA ASN A 346 51.94 -44.79 5.18
C ASN A 346 52.44 -44.27 3.80
N GLY A 347 53.68 -43.81 3.59
CA GLY A 347 54.79 -43.51 4.52
C GLY A 347 56.20 -43.68 3.89
N LEU A 348 57.22 -43.04 4.51
CA LEU A 348 58.70 -43.29 4.42
C LEU A 348 59.45 -43.04 3.08
N PRO A 349 60.80 -42.88 3.07
CA PRO A 349 61.74 -42.60 4.18
C PRO A 349 62.89 -41.57 3.93
N SER A 350 63.59 -41.22 5.02
CA SER A 350 65.02 -40.80 5.13
C SER A 350 65.43 -39.35 4.80
N ALA A 351 66.40 -38.71 5.50
CA ALA A 351 67.04 -39.01 6.81
C ALA A 351 67.81 -37.81 7.41
N SER A 352 68.09 -37.87 8.73
CA SER A 352 69.19 -37.22 9.52
C SER A 352 69.48 -35.71 9.32
N ALA A 353 69.22 -34.84 10.32
CA ALA A 353 70.09 -34.50 11.49
C ALA A 353 71.29 -33.56 11.18
N GLY A 354 71.70 -32.61 12.03
CA GLY A 354 71.12 -32.13 13.30
C GLY A 354 72.01 -31.09 14.05
N THR A 355 71.40 -30.35 14.99
CA THR A 355 72.00 -29.54 16.10
C THR A 355 72.94 -28.34 15.79
N LYS A 356 72.70 -27.20 16.48
CA LYS A 356 73.47 -25.93 16.45
C LYS A 356 74.83 -26.02 17.20
N PRO A 357 75.79 -25.09 16.96
CA PRO A 357 75.99 -23.99 17.93
C PRO A 357 76.31 -22.61 17.27
N SER A 358 77.14 -21.75 17.89
CA SER A 358 76.97 -20.28 17.89
C SER A 358 78.25 -19.40 17.73
N LEU A 359 77.99 -18.12 17.39
CA LEU A 359 78.71 -16.87 17.79
C LEU A 359 80.04 -16.40 17.14
N ARG A 360 80.11 -15.06 16.94
CA ARG A 360 81.27 -14.13 16.74
C ARG A 360 82.00 -14.19 15.39
N ASP A 361 82.62 -13.13 14.86
CA ASP A 361 82.89 -11.70 15.28
C ASP A 361 82.90 -10.83 13.95
N ARG A 362 83.09 -9.50 13.79
CA ARG A 362 83.62 -8.39 14.63
C ARG A 362 83.37 -6.96 14.02
N ASP A 363 83.63 -5.92 14.84
CA ASP A 363 84.12 -4.53 14.57
C ASP A 363 83.48 -3.57 13.53
N GLY A 364 83.51 -2.25 13.84
CA GLY A 364 83.21 -1.11 12.95
C GLY A 364 81.78 -0.55 13.05
N ASP A 365 81.36 0.14 14.12
CA ASP A 365 81.73 1.50 14.56
C ASP A 365 81.39 2.63 13.55
N VAL A 366 80.43 3.50 13.92
CA VAL A 366 80.55 4.97 13.96
C VAL A 366 79.25 5.61 14.51
N VAL A 367 79.36 6.29 15.67
CA VAL A 367 78.59 7.47 16.14
C VAL A 367 77.03 7.38 16.08
N MET A 368 76.31 7.08 17.18
CA MET A 368 76.01 7.90 18.39
C MET A 368 75.02 9.07 18.13
N THR A 369 74.04 9.42 18.99
CA THR A 369 73.75 9.00 20.38
C THR A 369 72.26 9.13 20.74
N SER A 370 71.81 8.46 21.81
CA SER A 370 70.52 8.67 22.48
C SER A 370 70.62 9.72 23.61
N ALA A 371 69.53 10.41 23.93
CA ALA A 371 69.34 11.13 25.19
C ALA A 371 67.86 11.28 25.58
N ASN A 372 67.58 11.32 26.89
CA ASN A 372 66.27 11.63 27.49
C ASN A 372 65.98 13.15 27.43
N GLY A 373 64.71 13.56 27.64
CA GLY A 373 64.40 14.93 28.05
C GLY A 373 62.93 15.33 27.88
N GLU A 374 62.41 16.13 28.81
CA GLU A 374 61.04 16.67 28.75
C GLU A 374 60.95 18.01 28.00
N ALA A 375 59.74 18.31 27.51
CA ALA A 375 59.17 19.64 27.25
C ALA A 375 59.85 20.58 26.22
N ALA A 376 59.36 20.53 24.97
CA ALA A 376 59.13 21.72 24.13
C ALA A 376 58.00 21.46 23.12
N ALA A 377 57.38 22.52 22.59
CA ALA A 377 56.14 22.44 21.81
C ALA A 377 56.34 22.36 20.28
N LYS A 378 55.24 21.96 19.60
CA LYS A 378 54.94 21.98 18.14
C LYS A 378 55.39 20.77 17.29
N GLY A 379 54.40 20.15 16.66
CA GLY A 379 54.53 19.34 15.44
C GLY A 379 54.41 17.82 15.66
N PRO A 380 53.36 17.15 15.12
CA PRO A 380 53.47 15.74 14.79
C PRO A 380 54.41 15.57 13.59
N VAL A 381 55.24 14.53 13.60
CA VAL A 381 56.08 14.13 12.46
C VAL A 381 55.65 12.73 12.03
N GLU A 382 55.48 12.54 10.72
CA GLU A 382 54.64 11.49 10.14
C GLU A 382 55.27 10.08 10.11
N PRO A 383 54.46 9.01 10.20
CA PRO A 383 54.90 7.63 10.03
C PRO A 383 54.98 7.23 8.54
N LYS A 384 56.03 7.69 7.85
CA LYS A 384 56.64 7.04 6.66
C LYS A 384 55.66 6.48 5.60
N TYR A 385 55.12 7.36 4.77
CA TYR A 385 54.58 7.12 3.40
C TYR A 385 53.99 5.73 3.12
N GLY A 386 54.81 4.69 2.88
CA GLY A 386 54.34 3.35 2.51
C GLY A 386 53.40 2.66 3.51
N LEU A 387 53.53 2.89 4.84
CA LEU A 387 52.55 2.34 5.79
C LEU A 387 51.25 3.14 5.79
N GLN A 388 51.34 4.45 5.63
CA GLN A 388 50.20 5.35 5.57
C GLN A 388 49.38 5.18 4.27
N VAL A 389 50.06 4.94 3.14
CA VAL A 389 49.45 4.53 1.87
C VAL A 389 48.81 3.14 1.98
N LEU A 390 49.40 2.20 2.73
CA LEU A 390 48.76 0.89 2.97
C LEU A 390 47.51 1.03 3.84
N CYS A 391 47.54 1.82 4.92
CA CYS A 391 46.35 2.13 5.71
C CYS A 391 45.27 2.79 4.86
N GLN A 392 45.61 3.81 4.08
CA GLN A 392 44.67 4.49 3.19
C GLN A 392 44.11 3.56 2.11
N ALA A 393 44.91 2.66 1.53
CA ALA A 393 44.45 1.67 0.57
C ALA A 393 43.52 0.62 1.23
N VAL A 394 43.76 0.24 2.48
CA VAL A 394 42.89 -0.66 3.26
C VAL A 394 41.59 0.04 3.67
N GLU A 395 41.65 1.32 4.02
CA GLU A 395 40.50 2.18 4.34
C GLU A 395 39.62 2.36 3.10
N SER A 396 40.19 2.77 1.96
CA SER A 396 39.46 2.84 0.68
C SER A 396 38.99 1.49 0.16
N MET A 397 39.69 0.38 0.48
CA MET A 397 39.18 -0.97 0.21
C MET A 397 37.96 -1.30 1.10
N GLN A 398 37.98 -0.92 2.38
CA GLN A 398 36.86 -1.10 3.30
C GLN A 398 35.63 -0.26 2.88
N GLU A 399 35.86 0.98 2.43
CA GLU A 399 34.83 1.86 1.85
C GLU A 399 34.22 1.23 0.58
N ALA A 400 35.05 0.77 -0.35
CA ALA A 400 34.62 0.17 -1.62
C ALA A 400 34.00 -1.24 -1.50
N VAL A 401 34.32 -1.99 -0.43
CA VAL A 401 33.84 -3.37 -0.20
C VAL A 401 32.57 -3.41 0.65
N ALA A 402 32.47 -2.53 1.67
CA ALA A 402 31.26 -2.00 2.31
C ALA A 402 31.38 -1.84 3.83
N GLY A 403 31.37 -0.57 4.28
CA GLY A 403 30.98 -0.18 5.64
C GLY A 403 32.01 -0.44 6.74
N PRO A 404 32.07 0.41 7.78
CA PRO A 404 33.19 0.46 8.74
C PRO A 404 33.18 -0.65 9.82
N SER A 405 32.66 -1.85 9.53
CA SER A 405 32.63 -2.96 10.52
C SER A 405 32.51 -4.40 9.99
N ALA A 406 32.32 -4.63 8.69
CA ALA A 406 31.99 -5.97 8.17
C ALA A 406 33.19 -6.93 8.00
N VAL A 407 34.38 -6.40 7.68
CA VAL A 407 35.55 -7.21 7.29
C VAL A 407 36.74 -6.92 8.21
N GLU A 408 37.44 -7.97 8.68
CA GLU A 408 38.69 -7.79 9.42
C GLU A 408 39.76 -7.14 8.55
N PHE A 409 40.39 -6.05 9.03
CA PHE A 409 41.50 -5.37 8.34
C PHE A 409 42.64 -6.31 7.91
N LYS A 410 42.86 -7.41 8.63
CA LYS A 410 43.84 -8.44 8.26
C LYS A 410 43.51 -9.08 6.90
N MET A 411 42.25 -9.41 6.65
CA MET A 411 41.82 -10.01 5.38
C MET A 411 42.01 -9.04 4.21
N LEU A 412 41.67 -7.76 4.41
CA LEU A 412 41.87 -6.69 3.41
C LEU A 412 43.36 -6.49 3.10
N VAL A 413 44.24 -6.50 4.13
CA VAL A 413 45.69 -6.44 3.96
C VAL A 413 46.24 -7.68 3.24
N ASP A 414 45.82 -8.88 3.62
CA ASP A 414 46.26 -10.13 3.00
C ASP A 414 45.82 -10.18 1.51
N LEU A 415 44.63 -9.67 1.16
CA LEU A 415 44.14 -9.54 -0.22
C LEU A 415 44.87 -8.46 -1.04
N LEU A 416 45.18 -7.30 -0.46
CA LEU A 416 46.00 -6.27 -1.10
C LEU A 416 47.42 -6.79 -1.37
N LEU A 417 47.99 -7.57 -0.45
CA LEU A 417 49.29 -8.22 -0.64
C LEU A 417 49.25 -9.27 -1.77
N ASN A 418 48.22 -10.12 -1.81
CA ASN A 418 48.03 -11.12 -2.86
C ASN A 418 47.76 -10.48 -4.24
N SER A 419 47.19 -9.26 -4.27
CA SER A 419 46.82 -8.51 -5.47
C SER A 419 47.89 -7.51 -5.96
N GLU A 420 49.14 -7.67 -5.52
CA GLU A 420 50.28 -6.79 -5.86
C GLU A 420 50.07 -5.30 -5.49
N PHE A 421 49.29 -5.04 -4.43
CA PHE A 421 48.81 -3.70 -4.00
C PHE A 421 47.93 -2.95 -5.01
N SER A 422 47.44 -3.60 -6.07
CA SER A 422 46.38 -3.04 -6.91
C SER A 422 45.06 -3.09 -6.14
N LEU A 423 44.50 -1.91 -5.83
CA LEU A 423 43.21 -1.77 -5.15
C LEU A 423 42.08 -2.41 -5.98
N ASP A 424 42.04 -2.15 -7.29
CA ASP A 424 41.05 -2.73 -8.20
C ASP A 424 41.07 -4.26 -8.18
N ARG A 425 42.27 -4.88 -8.25
CA ARG A 425 42.41 -6.34 -8.15
C ARG A 425 42.02 -6.87 -6.77
N ALA A 426 42.38 -6.18 -5.69
CA ALA A 426 42.06 -6.62 -4.33
C ALA A 426 40.55 -6.59 -4.06
N VAL A 427 39.87 -5.51 -4.49
CA VAL A 427 38.41 -5.37 -4.45
C VAL A 427 37.74 -6.42 -5.34
N ASN A 428 38.24 -6.64 -6.56
CA ASN A 428 37.71 -7.67 -7.46
C ASN A 428 37.91 -9.09 -6.89
N THR A 429 39.04 -9.37 -6.24
CA THR A 429 39.33 -10.67 -5.61
C THR A 429 38.40 -10.91 -4.41
N PHE A 430 38.28 -9.96 -3.49
CA PHE A 430 37.31 -10.04 -2.38
C PHE A 430 35.90 -10.30 -2.91
N LEU A 431 35.46 -9.47 -3.85
CA LEU A 431 34.13 -9.55 -4.46
C LEU A 431 34.04 -10.60 -5.59
N THR A 432 34.98 -11.56 -5.66
CA THR A 432 34.86 -12.82 -6.44
C THR A 432 34.89 -14.05 -5.53
N GLU A 433 35.62 -14.05 -4.42
CA GLU A 433 35.60 -15.17 -3.46
C GLU A 433 34.17 -15.41 -2.90
N ASP A 434 33.42 -14.34 -2.63
CA ASP A 434 32.01 -14.42 -2.18
C ASP A 434 30.98 -14.63 -3.32
N ARG A 435 31.40 -14.83 -4.59
CA ARG A 435 30.46 -15.08 -5.72
C ARG A 435 29.97 -16.53 -5.79
N ILE A 436 29.47 -17.05 -4.67
CA ILE A 436 28.38 -18.03 -4.75
C ILE A 436 27.12 -17.24 -5.09
N ILE A 437 26.90 -16.98 -6.39
CA ILE A 437 25.54 -16.75 -6.90
C ILE A 437 24.77 -18.01 -6.51
N SER A 438 23.82 -17.88 -5.60
CA SER A 438 23.07 -18.99 -5.03
C SER A 438 22.52 -19.88 -6.13
N ASP A 439 23.07 -21.08 -6.29
CA ASP A 439 22.64 -21.98 -7.37
C ASP A 439 21.26 -22.56 -7.03
N PHE A 440 20.22 -21.86 -7.49
CA PHE A 440 18.83 -22.24 -7.25
C PHE A 440 18.45 -23.57 -7.94
N ARG A 441 19.25 -24.03 -8.91
CA ARG A 441 19.01 -25.25 -9.69
C ARG A 441 19.21 -26.48 -8.80
N GLY A 442 18.11 -27.11 -8.40
CA GLY A 442 18.11 -28.27 -7.51
C GLY A 442 17.85 -27.94 -6.03
N ILE A 443 17.69 -26.67 -5.65
CA ILE A 443 17.16 -26.29 -4.33
C ILE A 443 15.63 -26.45 -4.30
N ILE A 444 14.96 -26.32 -5.45
CA ILE A 444 13.70 -27.01 -5.75
C ILE A 444 13.87 -27.63 -7.14
N GLY A 445 13.51 -28.92 -7.30
CA GLY A 445 13.89 -29.68 -8.50
C GLY A 445 13.45 -31.15 -8.55
N PHE A 446 12.45 -31.52 -7.75
CA PHE A 446 11.74 -32.80 -7.86
C PHE A 446 10.24 -32.51 -7.73
N ASP A 447 9.58 -32.27 -8.87
CA ASP A 447 8.13 -32.38 -8.97
C ASP A 447 7.79 -33.87 -9.04
N TRP A 448 7.17 -34.41 -7.99
CA TRP A 448 6.64 -35.76 -8.02
C TRP A 448 5.23 -35.72 -8.59
N ASP A 449 5.12 -35.90 -9.92
CA ASP A 449 3.85 -35.95 -10.64
C ASP A 449 2.78 -36.70 -9.81
N PRO A 450 1.77 -35.98 -9.27
CA PRO A 450 0.70 -36.57 -8.48
C PRO A 450 -0.07 -37.65 -9.24
N GLN A 451 -0.05 -37.64 -10.58
CA GLN A 451 -0.71 -38.63 -11.45
C GLN A 451 0.13 -39.92 -11.59
N GLN A 452 1.45 -39.82 -11.70
CA GLN A 452 2.37 -40.97 -11.79
C GLN A 452 3.45 -41.00 -10.67
N PRO A 453 3.07 -41.14 -9.39
CA PRO A 453 3.99 -41.12 -8.25
C PRO A 453 4.99 -42.31 -8.20
N ILE A 454 4.86 -43.28 -9.10
CA ILE A 454 5.74 -44.46 -9.20
C ILE A 454 6.89 -44.20 -10.19
N SER A 455 6.67 -43.37 -11.23
CA SER A 455 7.69 -43.07 -12.24
C SER A 455 8.54 -41.84 -11.88
N THR A 456 8.12 -41.03 -10.91
CA THR A 456 8.81 -39.80 -10.47
C THR A 456 9.65 -39.95 -9.20
N VAL A 457 9.37 -40.94 -8.35
CA VAL A 457 10.22 -41.30 -7.19
C VAL A 457 11.28 -42.30 -7.66
N MET A 458 12.53 -41.87 -7.83
CA MET A 458 13.53 -42.62 -8.61
C MET A 458 14.06 -43.83 -7.84
N GLY A 459 13.60 -45.02 -8.22
CA GLY A 459 13.90 -46.26 -7.52
C GLY A 459 12.94 -46.60 -6.38
N ALA A 460 11.73 -46.02 -6.38
CA ALA A 460 10.62 -46.51 -5.56
C ALA A 460 10.37 -48.00 -5.78
N ASN A 461 9.89 -48.66 -4.72
CA ASN A 461 9.30 -50.00 -4.83
C ASN A 461 7.85 -49.88 -5.33
N GLU A 462 7.29 -50.99 -5.82
CA GLU A 462 5.85 -51.07 -6.17
C GLU A 462 4.97 -50.53 -5.02
N PRO A 463 3.89 -49.78 -5.33
CA PRO A 463 3.00 -49.25 -4.31
C PRO A 463 2.36 -50.40 -3.52
N TYR A 464 2.32 -50.26 -2.20
CA TYR A 464 1.78 -51.29 -1.32
C TYR A 464 0.56 -50.76 -0.55
N ALA A 465 -0.47 -51.60 -0.46
CA ALA A 465 -1.66 -51.31 0.31
C ALA A 465 -1.51 -51.74 1.77
N ALA A 466 -1.99 -50.93 2.71
CA ALA A 466 -2.07 -51.25 4.13
C ALA A 466 -3.49 -50.98 4.64
N SER A 467 -4.17 -52.01 5.17
CA SER A 467 -5.51 -51.86 5.72
C SER A 467 -5.47 -51.77 7.25
N ILE A 468 -5.98 -50.67 7.81
CA ILE A 468 -5.97 -50.37 9.24
C ILE A 468 -7.43 -50.39 9.77
N PRO A 469 -7.79 -51.31 10.69
CA PRO A 469 -9.12 -51.36 11.28
C PRO A 469 -9.36 -50.18 12.25
N ALA A 470 -10.61 -49.97 12.65
CA ALA A 470 -11.00 -48.89 13.55
C ALA A 470 -10.18 -48.89 14.87
N GLY A 471 -9.63 -47.72 15.21
CA GLY A 471 -8.75 -47.51 16.36
C GLY A 471 -7.66 -46.48 16.07
N PRO A 472 -6.73 -46.25 17.02
CA PRO A 472 -5.57 -45.38 16.78
C PRO A 472 -4.61 -46.02 15.78
N LEU A 473 -4.21 -45.26 14.76
CA LEU A 473 -3.34 -45.72 13.66
C LEU A 473 -2.03 -46.35 14.17
N GLY A 474 -1.39 -45.72 15.16
CA GLY A 474 -0.07 -46.15 15.64
C GLY A 474 1.07 -45.86 14.68
N LEU A 475 0.93 -44.85 13.82
CA LEU A 475 1.98 -44.24 13.02
C LEU A 475 2.03 -42.73 13.30
N THR A 476 3.16 -42.10 12.97
CA THR A 476 3.30 -40.64 12.91
C THR A 476 3.66 -40.23 11.49
N VAL A 477 3.14 -39.08 11.05
CA VAL A 477 3.47 -38.46 9.77
C VAL A 477 4.04 -37.07 10.00
N GLU A 478 4.80 -36.61 9.01
CA GLU A 478 5.42 -35.29 8.98
C GLU A 478 5.09 -34.61 7.65
N ASN A 479 4.97 -33.28 7.68
CA ASN A 479 4.90 -32.46 6.48
C ASN A 479 6.31 -32.28 5.91
N ILE A 480 6.56 -32.86 4.73
CA ILE A 480 7.81 -32.63 3.99
C ILE A 480 7.47 -32.04 2.63
N LEU A 481 7.36 -30.70 2.60
CA LEU A 481 6.96 -29.90 1.43
C LEU A 481 5.55 -30.30 0.95
N GLU A 482 4.59 -30.21 1.87
CA GLU A 482 3.20 -30.69 1.79
C GLU A 482 3.00 -32.20 1.57
N ARG A 483 4.06 -32.97 1.32
CA ARG A 483 3.98 -34.42 1.19
C ARG A 483 3.87 -35.08 2.57
N THR A 484 2.80 -35.86 2.77
CA THR A 484 2.53 -36.61 4.01
C THR A 484 3.36 -37.89 4.07
N ILE A 485 4.46 -37.89 4.81
CA ILE A 485 5.41 -39.03 4.88
C ILE A 485 5.46 -39.63 6.29
N VAL A 486 5.41 -40.96 6.38
CA VAL A 486 5.46 -41.72 7.64
C VAL A 486 6.87 -41.70 8.23
N VAL A 487 7.02 -41.19 9.46
CA VAL A 487 8.32 -41.06 10.14
C VAL A 487 8.56 -42.17 11.15
N ASP A 488 7.63 -42.35 12.10
CA ASP A 488 7.71 -43.40 13.12
C ASP A 488 6.44 -44.26 13.16
N ILE A 489 6.59 -45.50 13.63
CA ILE A 489 5.56 -46.53 13.70
C ILE A 489 5.69 -47.18 15.08
N LYS A 490 4.61 -47.10 15.87
CA LYS A 490 4.56 -47.64 17.23
C LYS A 490 4.60 -49.16 17.17
N SER A 491 5.58 -49.76 17.85
CA SER A 491 5.66 -51.22 18.01
C SER A 491 4.41 -51.78 18.71
N GLY A 492 3.88 -52.89 18.21
CA GLY A 492 2.57 -53.42 18.58
C GLY A 492 1.39 -52.57 18.07
N GLY A 493 1.62 -51.58 17.20
CA GLY A 493 0.62 -50.66 16.65
C GLY A 493 -0.27 -51.29 15.57
N ALA A 494 -1.32 -50.57 15.17
CA ALA A 494 -2.20 -51.02 14.08
C ALA A 494 -1.51 -50.91 12.71
N ALA A 495 -0.74 -49.83 12.49
CA ALA A 495 0.11 -49.62 11.31
C ALA A 495 1.18 -50.71 11.14
N GLU A 496 1.86 -51.13 12.21
CA GLU A 496 2.84 -52.22 12.16
C GLU A 496 2.18 -53.56 11.79
N ARG A 497 1.02 -53.88 12.38
CA ARG A 497 0.21 -55.04 11.97
C ARG A 497 -0.30 -54.97 10.53
N ALA A 498 -0.49 -53.76 9.99
CA ALA A 498 -0.86 -53.50 8.61
C ALA A 498 0.36 -53.42 7.65
N ASN A 499 1.57 -53.75 8.13
CA ASN A 499 2.82 -53.74 7.36
C ASN A 499 3.18 -52.37 6.74
N VAL A 500 2.81 -51.28 7.41
CA VAL A 500 3.29 -49.93 7.09
C VAL A 500 4.79 -49.84 7.38
N LYS A 501 5.53 -49.10 6.54
CA LYS A 501 6.98 -48.91 6.62
C LYS A 501 7.31 -47.44 6.86
N ARG A 502 8.44 -47.16 7.51
CA ARG A 502 8.97 -45.79 7.67
C ARG A 502 9.46 -45.26 6.30
N SER A 503 9.50 -43.93 6.16
CA SER A 503 9.78 -43.21 4.91
C SER A 503 8.81 -43.53 3.77
N SER A 504 7.60 -44.00 4.08
CA SER A 504 6.54 -44.17 3.08
C SER A 504 5.72 -42.90 2.91
N TRP A 505 5.58 -42.42 1.68
CA TRP A 505 4.67 -41.36 1.28
C TRP A 505 3.26 -41.92 1.12
N LEU A 506 2.25 -41.24 1.69
CA LEU A 506 0.85 -41.59 1.49
C LEU A 506 0.36 -41.02 0.15
N VAL A 507 -0.06 -41.92 -0.74
CA VAL A 507 -0.47 -41.62 -2.13
C VAL A 507 -1.97 -41.75 -2.32
N GLY A 508 -2.62 -42.68 -1.62
CA GLY A 508 -4.06 -42.90 -1.69
C GLY A 508 -4.68 -43.31 -0.35
N LEU A 509 -5.99 -43.06 -0.22
CA LEU A 509 -6.82 -43.30 0.95
C LEU A 509 -8.20 -43.77 0.51
N ASN A 510 -8.62 -44.97 0.94
CA ASN A 510 -9.92 -45.59 0.64
C ASN A 510 -10.26 -45.72 -0.87
N GLY A 511 -9.25 -45.68 -1.74
CA GLY A 511 -9.39 -45.71 -3.20
C GLY A 511 -9.38 -44.34 -3.87
N GLU A 512 -9.38 -43.25 -3.09
CA GLU A 512 -9.16 -41.89 -3.57
C GLU A 512 -7.68 -41.51 -3.49
N ARG A 513 -7.22 -40.63 -4.38
CA ARG A 513 -5.81 -40.24 -4.49
C ARG A 513 -5.56 -38.94 -3.72
N VAL A 514 -4.69 -38.97 -2.71
CA VAL A 514 -4.44 -37.81 -1.83
C VAL A 514 -3.24 -36.95 -2.24
N THR A 515 -2.49 -37.31 -3.28
CA THR A 515 -1.29 -36.57 -3.74
C THR A 515 -1.54 -35.15 -4.25
N HIS A 516 -2.79 -34.75 -4.44
CA HIS A 516 -3.19 -33.39 -4.83
C HIS A 516 -3.62 -32.49 -3.63
N LEU A 517 -3.68 -33.09 -2.44
CA LEU A 517 -4.08 -32.46 -1.19
C LEU A 517 -2.84 -32.01 -0.40
N THR A 518 -2.96 -30.89 0.30
CA THR A 518 -1.97 -30.44 1.30
C THR A 518 -1.85 -31.45 2.45
N HIS A 519 -0.82 -31.32 3.27
CA HIS A 519 -0.66 -32.15 4.46
C HIS A 519 -1.86 -32.03 5.41
N LYS A 520 -2.38 -30.80 5.59
CA LYS A 520 -3.54 -30.52 6.45
C LYS A 520 -4.84 -31.12 5.91
N GLU A 521 -5.09 -31.00 4.61
CA GLU A 521 -6.25 -31.62 3.95
C GLU A 521 -6.16 -33.16 4.03
N THR A 522 -4.97 -33.72 3.80
CA THR A 522 -4.72 -35.17 3.92
C THR A 522 -5.02 -35.68 5.33
N LEU A 523 -4.61 -34.97 6.38
CA LEU A 523 -4.92 -35.32 7.77
C LEU A 523 -6.43 -35.25 8.06
N CYS A 524 -7.11 -34.19 7.63
CA CYS A 524 -8.55 -34.04 7.79
C CYS A 524 -9.33 -35.20 7.11
N LEU A 525 -8.89 -35.62 5.92
CA LEU A 525 -9.46 -36.76 5.22
C LEU A 525 -9.21 -38.08 5.96
N ILE A 526 -8.01 -38.29 6.53
CA ILE A 526 -7.71 -39.45 7.39
C ILE A 526 -8.59 -39.46 8.66
N GLU A 527 -8.89 -38.30 9.24
CA GLU A 527 -9.74 -38.20 10.43
C GLU A 527 -11.21 -38.51 10.11
N THR A 528 -11.73 -37.98 9.01
CA THR A 528 -13.15 -38.09 8.61
C THR A 528 -13.51 -39.37 7.83
N ALA A 529 -12.54 -40.01 7.16
CA ALA A 529 -12.81 -41.15 6.28
C ALA A 529 -13.42 -42.38 6.99
N THR A 530 -14.24 -43.13 6.26
CA THR A 530 -14.85 -44.38 6.73
C THR A 530 -13.79 -45.43 7.11
N ARG A 531 -14.10 -46.25 8.12
CA ARG A 531 -13.21 -47.32 8.62
C ARG A 531 -13.73 -48.71 8.16
N PRO A 532 -12.86 -49.70 7.86
CA PRO A 532 -11.40 -49.68 7.93
C PRO A 532 -10.78 -48.73 6.90
N LEU A 533 -9.62 -48.16 7.25
CA LEU A 533 -8.85 -47.37 6.29
C LEU A 533 -8.07 -48.29 5.36
N HIS A 534 -8.05 -47.96 4.07
CA HIS A 534 -7.17 -48.56 3.08
C HIS A 534 -6.17 -47.50 2.63
N LEU A 535 -4.92 -47.60 3.07
CA LEU A 535 -3.83 -46.71 2.69
C LEU A 535 -3.10 -47.26 1.47
N GLU A 536 -2.81 -46.43 0.48
CA GLU A 536 -1.87 -46.73 -0.61
C GLU A 536 -0.57 -45.94 -0.39
N LEU A 537 0.55 -46.66 -0.30
CA LEU A 537 1.82 -46.14 0.20
C LEU A 537 2.96 -46.47 -0.76
N VAL A 538 3.83 -45.49 -1.03
CA VAL A 538 5.07 -45.64 -1.82
C VAL A 538 6.27 -45.41 -0.90
N ILE A 539 7.26 -46.30 -0.95
CA ILE A 539 8.48 -46.18 -0.13
C ILE A 539 9.42 -45.18 -0.81
N VAL A 540 9.71 -44.05 -0.16
CA VAL A 540 10.69 -43.08 -0.61
C VAL A 540 12.11 -43.63 -0.36
N PRO A 541 13.02 -43.63 -1.37
CA PRO A 541 14.41 -43.99 -1.18
C PRO A 541 15.08 -43.22 -0.02
N PRO A 542 15.94 -43.86 0.79
CA PRO A 542 16.47 -43.24 2.01
C PRO A 542 17.36 -42.01 1.74
N ASP A 543 17.93 -41.89 0.54
CA ASP A 543 18.76 -40.75 0.15
C ASP A 543 17.94 -39.59 -0.45
N GLU A 544 16.85 -39.88 -1.17
CA GLU A 544 15.84 -38.88 -1.54
C GLU A 544 15.14 -38.32 -0.28
N TYR A 545 14.76 -39.17 0.67
CA TYR A 545 14.19 -38.74 1.95
C TYR A 545 15.14 -37.82 2.72
N LYS A 546 16.46 -38.09 2.71
CA LYS A 546 17.48 -37.18 3.27
C LYS A 546 17.58 -35.87 2.49
N ALA A 547 17.50 -35.91 1.15
CA ALA A 547 17.53 -34.72 0.31
C ALA A 547 16.31 -33.82 0.58
N LEU A 548 15.10 -34.37 0.55
CA LEU A 548 13.86 -33.67 0.88
C LEU A 548 13.88 -33.11 2.31
N ARG A 549 14.40 -33.86 3.29
CA ARG A 549 14.53 -33.36 4.68
C ARG A 549 15.57 -32.24 4.81
N ARG A 550 16.66 -32.28 4.03
CA ARG A 550 17.64 -31.17 3.93
C ARG A 550 17.01 -29.95 3.26
N GLN A 551 16.31 -30.14 2.15
CA GLN A 551 15.61 -29.10 1.40
C GLN A 551 14.56 -28.40 2.26
N LEU A 552 13.71 -29.17 2.95
CA LEU A 552 12.80 -28.68 3.98
C LEU A 552 13.56 -27.89 5.05
N SER A 553 14.73 -28.37 5.48
CA SER A 553 15.55 -27.64 6.45
C SER A 553 16.21 -26.38 5.89
N MET A 554 16.37 -26.20 4.58
CA MET A 554 16.79 -24.91 4.00
C MET A 554 15.59 -23.96 3.89
N ASN A 555 14.43 -24.48 3.49
CA ASN A 555 13.17 -23.73 3.38
C ASN A 555 12.46 -23.48 4.74
N ILE A 556 13.03 -23.95 5.86
CA ILE A 556 12.48 -23.76 7.22
C ILE A 556 13.55 -23.31 8.25
N ARG A 557 14.85 -23.46 7.99
CA ARG A 557 15.90 -22.89 8.87
C ARG A 557 16.33 -21.48 8.44
N GLN A 558 15.37 -20.57 8.41
CA GLN A 558 15.61 -19.35 9.18
C GLN A 558 15.16 -19.66 10.61
N GLN A 559 16.08 -19.71 11.56
CA GLN A 559 15.73 -19.93 12.96
C GLN A 559 14.92 -18.73 13.48
N LYS A 560 14.09 -18.92 14.52
CA LYS A 560 13.53 -17.81 15.35
C LYS A 560 14.60 -17.02 16.14
N THR A 561 15.85 -17.05 15.68
CA THR A 561 17.04 -16.40 16.24
C THR A 561 17.84 -15.63 15.18
N GLU A 562 17.39 -15.56 13.93
CA GLU A 562 17.79 -14.43 13.09
C GLU A 562 17.32 -13.13 13.76
N ARG A 563 18.20 -12.13 13.80
CA ARG A 563 17.82 -10.80 14.29
C ARG A 563 16.85 -10.21 13.26
N PRO A 564 15.78 -9.51 13.67
CA PRO A 564 14.94 -8.81 12.71
C PRO A 564 15.81 -7.88 11.87
N ILE A 565 15.61 -7.90 10.54
CA ILE A 565 16.38 -7.09 9.59
C ILE A 565 16.42 -5.65 10.12
N PRO A 566 17.61 -5.06 10.32
CA PRO A 566 17.75 -3.73 10.88
C PRO A 566 16.82 -2.73 10.21
N GLU A 567 16.25 -1.82 10.99
CA GLU A 567 15.36 -0.77 10.48
C GLU A 567 16.06 0.07 9.40
N GLN A 568 17.36 0.33 9.58
CA GLN A 568 18.19 0.97 8.56
C GLN A 568 18.28 0.20 7.24
N ASP A 569 18.20 -1.14 7.24
CA ASP A 569 18.27 -1.99 6.05
C ASP A 569 16.89 -2.17 5.37
N ARG A 570 15.79 -1.82 6.05
CA ARG A 570 14.42 -1.75 5.49
C ARG A 570 14.08 -0.34 4.97
N MET A 571 14.64 0.69 5.63
CA MET A 571 14.43 2.11 5.33
C MET A 571 15.55 2.74 4.48
N SER A 572 16.51 1.96 3.97
CA SER A 572 17.52 2.45 3.02
C SER A 572 17.95 1.38 2.02
N PHE A 573 18.46 1.84 0.88
CA PHE A 573 18.92 0.98 -0.21
C PHE A 573 20.22 0.20 0.06
N ARG A 574 20.72 0.10 1.31
CA ARG A 574 21.96 -0.66 1.65
C ARG A 574 21.93 -2.11 1.18
N VAL A 575 20.81 -2.81 1.35
CA VAL A 575 20.68 -4.21 0.91
C VAL A 575 20.74 -4.31 -0.61
N PHE A 576 20.08 -3.38 -1.32
CA PHE A 576 20.16 -3.26 -2.78
C PHE A 576 21.59 -2.92 -3.23
N GLN A 577 22.26 -1.96 -2.60
CA GLN A 577 23.62 -1.50 -2.88
C GLN A 577 24.61 -2.68 -2.95
N MET A 578 24.62 -3.53 -1.92
CA MET A 578 25.47 -4.73 -1.88
C MET A 578 25.17 -5.69 -3.04
N LYS A 579 23.90 -5.82 -3.41
CA LYS A 579 23.43 -6.80 -4.40
C LYS A 579 23.63 -6.29 -5.83
N ILE A 580 23.45 -4.99 -6.09
CA ILE A 580 23.77 -4.39 -7.39
C ILE A 580 25.28 -4.26 -7.58
N HIS A 581 26.09 -4.05 -6.53
CA HIS A 581 27.55 -4.18 -6.62
C HIS A 581 27.94 -5.60 -7.08
N GLN A 582 27.44 -6.65 -6.40
CA GLN A 582 27.63 -8.04 -6.85
C GLN A 582 27.14 -8.28 -8.29
N GLY A 583 26.01 -7.67 -8.67
CA GLY A 583 25.45 -7.73 -10.03
C GLY A 583 26.35 -7.09 -11.09
N VAL A 584 26.74 -5.83 -10.92
CA VAL A 584 27.63 -5.05 -11.81
C VAL A 584 28.98 -5.72 -12.03
N LEU A 585 29.48 -6.41 -10.99
CA LEU A 585 30.69 -7.21 -11.03
C LEU A 585 30.52 -8.54 -11.82
N ALA A 586 29.33 -9.12 -11.81
CA ALA A 586 29.00 -10.37 -12.51
C ALA A 586 28.42 -10.16 -13.92
N PHE A 587 27.90 -8.97 -14.23
CA PHE A 587 27.40 -8.62 -15.55
C PHE A 587 28.52 -8.60 -16.60
N PRO A 588 28.34 -9.26 -17.76
CA PRO A 588 29.20 -9.10 -18.93
C PRO A 588 29.31 -7.62 -19.33
N LYS A 589 30.46 -7.25 -19.89
CA LYS A 589 30.88 -5.86 -20.15
C LYS A 589 29.90 -5.08 -21.04
N LEU A 590 29.23 -5.76 -21.97
CA LEU A 590 28.13 -5.29 -22.81
C LEU A 590 26.91 -4.84 -22.01
N VAL A 591 26.52 -5.64 -21.00
CA VAL A 591 25.43 -5.32 -20.07
C VAL A 591 25.85 -4.18 -19.14
N THR A 592 27.09 -4.18 -18.65
CA THR A 592 27.65 -3.07 -17.83
C THR A 592 27.66 -1.75 -18.59
N LYS A 593 28.09 -1.75 -19.86
CA LYS A 593 28.07 -0.57 -20.74
C LYS A 593 26.66 -0.05 -21.00
N ALA A 594 25.70 -0.94 -21.25
CA ALA A 594 24.32 -0.54 -21.48
C ALA A 594 23.63 -0.02 -20.21
N LEU A 595 23.93 -0.57 -19.02
CA LEU A 595 23.44 -0.03 -17.75
C LEU A 595 24.00 1.38 -17.51
N PHE A 596 25.31 1.57 -17.76
CA PHE A 596 25.94 2.89 -17.70
C PHE A 596 25.28 3.89 -18.67
N GLN A 597 25.07 3.51 -19.94
CA GLN A 597 24.41 4.36 -20.92
C GLN A 597 22.95 4.67 -20.56
N TYR A 598 22.18 3.67 -20.10
CA TYR A 598 20.78 3.84 -19.70
C TYR A 598 20.65 4.81 -18.51
N LEU A 599 21.50 4.68 -17.49
CA LEU A 599 21.52 5.61 -16.36
C LEU A 599 22.08 7.00 -16.73
N SER A 600 22.75 7.15 -17.88
CA SER A 600 23.28 8.42 -18.38
C SER A 600 22.33 9.19 -19.31
N THR A 601 21.21 8.60 -19.76
CA THR A 601 20.12 9.36 -20.40
C THR A 601 19.18 9.92 -19.33
N GLU A 602 18.30 10.85 -19.71
CA GLU A 602 17.16 11.27 -18.89
C GLU A 602 15.85 10.53 -19.27
N GLU A 603 15.88 9.67 -20.30
CA GLU A 603 14.69 8.91 -20.74
C GLU A 603 14.17 7.97 -19.63
N TYR A 604 12.86 8.02 -19.36
CA TYR A 604 12.17 7.21 -18.35
C TYR A 604 11.31 6.13 -19.03
N HIS A 605 11.59 4.85 -18.78
CA HIS A 605 10.86 3.72 -19.36
C HIS A 605 10.31 2.82 -18.26
N PRO A 606 9.04 3.01 -17.82
CA PRO A 606 8.47 2.23 -16.72
C PRO A 606 8.39 0.74 -17.10
N PRO A 607 8.43 -0.18 -16.12
CA PRO A 607 8.12 -1.58 -16.36
C PRO A 607 6.62 -1.70 -16.68
N THR A 608 6.30 -2.06 -17.91
CA THR A 608 4.91 -2.12 -18.41
C THR A 608 4.52 -3.53 -18.83
N MET A 609 3.24 -3.84 -18.65
CA MET A 609 2.61 -5.09 -19.09
C MET A 609 2.08 -5.00 -20.52
N ASP A 610 2.19 -3.83 -21.14
CA ASP A 610 1.83 -3.55 -22.53
C ASP A 610 2.80 -4.28 -23.51
N PRO A 611 2.29 -5.17 -24.39
CA PRO A 611 3.11 -5.86 -25.37
C PRO A 611 3.56 -4.99 -26.56
N GLU A 612 2.97 -3.82 -26.77
CA GLU A 612 3.28 -2.91 -27.89
C GLU A 612 4.41 -1.91 -27.55
N TYR A 613 4.73 -1.74 -26.26
CA TYR A 613 5.78 -0.82 -25.83
C TYR A 613 7.19 -1.26 -26.32
N PRO A 614 7.94 -0.40 -27.02
CA PRO A 614 9.24 -0.75 -27.57
C PRO A 614 10.29 -0.94 -26.47
N ASN A 615 11.03 -2.06 -26.50
CA ASN A 615 12.06 -2.34 -25.50
C ASN A 615 13.23 -1.35 -25.65
N PRO A 616 13.50 -0.46 -24.67
CA PRO A 616 14.49 0.61 -24.79
C PRO A 616 15.91 0.08 -25.00
N LEU A 617 16.20 -1.14 -24.53
CA LEU A 617 17.52 -1.76 -24.67
C LEU A 617 17.82 -2.19 -26.11
N GLU A 618 16.86 -2.20 -27.03
CA GLU A 618 17.10 -2.48 -28.46
C GLU A 618 18.01 -1.44 -29.12
N ARG A 619 18.07 -0.21 -28.56
CA ARG A 619 19.05 0.83 -28.95
C ARG A 619 20.46 0.58 -28.38
N LEU A 620 20.55 -0.01 -27.20
CA LEU A 620 21.79 -0.09 -26.39
C LEU A 620 22.53 -1.44 -26.51
N LEU A 621 21.84 -2.50 -26.92
CA LEU A 621 22.33 -3.88 -26.94
C LEU A 621 22.24 -4.49 -28.35
N PRO A 622 23.27 -5.21 -28.85
CA PRO A 622 23.28 -5.86 -30.16
C PRO A 622 22.03 -6.68 -30.47
N ALA A 623 21.58 -6.60 -31.73
CA ALA A 623 20.44 -7.36 -32.23
C ALA A 623 20.58 -8.87 -31.94
N ASN A 624 19.46 -9.55 -31.73
CA ASN A 624 19.37 -10.91 -31.21
C ASN A 624 20.24 -11.96 -31.94
N GLU A 625 20.51 -11.76 -33.25
CA GLU A 625 21.38 -12.65 -34.03
C GLU A 625 22.87 -12.51 -33.70
N ALA A 626 23.33 -11.32 -33.28
CA ALA A 626 24.71 -11.05 -32.87
C ALA A 626 24.91 -11.19 -31.34
N TRP A 627 23.82 -11.16 -30.57
CA TRP A 627 23.84 -11.15 -29.11
C TRP A 627 24.61 -12.32 -28.48
N ASP A 628 24.32 -13.57 -28.86
CA ASP A 628 24.98 -14.75 -28.24
C ASP A 628 26.49 -14.80 -28.52
N ALA A 629 26.93 -14.35 -29.71
CA ALA A 629 28.34 -14.29 -30.06
C ALA A 629 29.09 -13.20 -29.28
N ALA A 630 28.54 -11.98 -29.21
CA ALA A 630 29.11 -10.88 -28.44
C ALA A 630 29.14 -11.19 -26.93
N LEU A 631 28.09 -11.85 -26.41
CA LEU A 631 28.00 -12.27 -25.02
C LEU A 631 29.04 -13.35 -24.67
N LEU A 632 29.37 -14.24 -25.62
CA LEU A 632 30.40 -15.27 -25.46
C LEU A 632 31.79 -14.64 -25.39
N GLU A 633 32.13 -13.78 -26.35
CA GLU A 633 33.42 -13.05 -26.42
C GLU A 633 33.67 -12.23 -25.14
N ASP A 634 32.64 -11.53 -24.64
CA ASP A 634 32.72 -10.76 -23.39
C ASP A 634 32.89 -11.62 -22.13
N ILE A 635 32.32 -12.83 -22.10
CA ILE A 635 32.45 -13.74 -20.95
C ILE A 635 33.86 -14.34 -20.88
N GLU A 636 34.48 -14.64 -22.02
CA GLU A 636 35.89 -15.05 -22.09
C GLU A 636 36.81 -13.87 -21.69
N ALA A 637 36.56 -12.66 -22.21
CA ALA A 637 37.29 -11.46 -21.83
C ALA A 637 37.14 -11.10 -20.34
N MET A 638 36.00 -11.43 -19.70
CA MET A 638 35.84 -11.25 -18.25
C MET A 638 36.75 -12.16 -17.42
N GLU A 639 37.22 -13.30 -17.93
CA GLU A 639 38.16 -14.14 -17.19
C GLU A 639 39.56 -13.50 -17.14
N GLU A 640 39.92 -12.69 -18.15
CA GLU A 640 41.11 -11.83 -18.11
C GLU A 640 40.91 -10.61 -17.19
N GLU A 641 39.74 -9.96 -17.22
CA GLU A 641 39.43 -8.84 -16.30
C GLU A 641 39.41 -9.27 -14.82
N ARG A 642 39.15 -10.55 -14.49
CA ARG A 642 39.26 -11.07 -13.12
C ARG A 642 40.70 -11.03 -12.57
N ALA A 643 41.71 -10.96 -13.43
CA ALA A 643 43.13 -10.82 -13.05
C ALA A 643 43.71 -9.41 -13.36
N GLY A 644 42.91 -8.51 -13.92
CA GLY A 644 43.33 -7.23 -14.49
C GLY A 644 42.74 -6.00 -13.81
N GLU A 645 42.88 -4.86 -14.49
CA GLU A 645 42.17 -3.62 -14.16
C GLU A 645 40.74 -3.66 -14.73
N MET A 646 39.77 -3.08 -14.02
CA MET A 646 38.39 -3.04 -14.49
C MET A 646 38.18 -2.01 -15.62
N CYS A 647 37.24 -2.31 -16.52
CA CYS A 647 36.72 -1.34 -17.48
C CYS A 647 36.11 -0.10 -16.77
N ALA A 648 36.16 1.05 -17.45
CA ALA A 648 35.81 2.34 -16.86
C ALA A 648 34.33 2.43 -16.46
N GLU A 649 33.47 1.82 -17.28
CA GLU A 649 32.02 1.78 -17.09
C GLU A 649 31.64 0.96 -15.83
N ARG A 650 32.37 -0.13 -15.56
CA ARG A 650 32.17 -0.91 -14.31
C ARG A 650 32.60 -0.11 -13.08
N ARG A 651 33.77 0.55 -13.13
CA ARG A 651 34.25 1.40 -12.01
C ARG A 651 33.32 2.58 -11.75
N PHE A 652 32.81 3.22 -12.80
CA PHE A 652 31.80 4.28 -12.65
C PHE A 652 30.54 3.77 -11.94
N LEU A 653 29.96 2.65 -12.39
CA LEU A 653 28.75 2.09 -11.80
C LEU A 653 28.96 1.65 -10.34
N LEU A 654 30.11 1.05 -10.01
CA LEU A 654 30.44 0.71 -8.62
C LEU A 654 30.53 1.95 -7.73
N ASN A 655 31.15 3.03 -8.22
CA ASN A 655 31.22 4.30 -7.49
C ASN A 655 29.84 4.96 -7.34
N LEU A 656 29.03 5.02 -8.41
CA LEU A 656 27.66 5.54 -8.40
C LEU A 656 26.80 4.83 -7.34
N PHE A 657 26.85 3.49 -7.31
CA PHE A 657 26.12 2.73 -6.30
C PHE A 657 26.78 2.84 -4.91
N ALA A 658 28.08 3.12 -4.79
CA ALA A 658 28.74 3.35 -3.49
C ALA A 658 28.25 4.66 -2.84
N SER A 659 28.14 5.76 -3.60
CA SER A 659 27.64 7.05 -3.13
C SER A 659 26.11 7.22 -3.24
N ILE A 660 25.35 6.13 -3.37
CA ILE A 660 23.90 6.17 -3.62
C ILE A 660 23.11 6.93 -2.53
N HIS A 661 23.65 6.99 -1.30
CA HIS A 661 23.01 7.69 -0.18
C HIS A 661 23.41 9.17 -0.05
N ASP A 662 24.32 9.65 -0.89
CA ASP A 662 24.84 11.03 -0.83
C ASP A 662 24.10 11.98 -1.79
N TYR A 663 23.14 11.46 -2.57
CA TYR A 663 22.23 12.21 -3.44
C TYR A 663 21.03 12.80 -2.66
N ASP A 664 20.46 13.90 -3.15
CA ASP A 664 19.33 14.60 -2.51
C ASP A 664 18.07 13.72 -2.36
N ASP A 665 17.82 12.84 -3.34
CA ASP A 665 16.75 11.84 -3.35
C ASP A 665 17.12 10.55 -2.59
N LYS A 666 18.27 10.53 -1.90
CA LYS A 666 18.89 9.35 -1.26
C LYS A 666 19.11 8.17 -2.22
N GLY A 667 19.16 8.47 -3.52
CA GLY A 667 19.37 7.56 -4.64
C GLY A 667 18.12 6.89 -5.20
N GLU A 668 16.91 7.26 -4.76
CA GLU A 668 15.65 6.61 -5.15
C GLU A 668 15.44 6.56 -6.68
N SER A 669 15.70 7.65 -7.40
CA SER A 669 15.64 7.70 -8.86
C SER A 669 16.66 6.73 -9.50
N THR A 670 17.88 6.69 -8.96
CA THR A 670 18.93 5.76 -9.43
C THR A 670 18.52 4.30 -9.23
N VAL A 671 17.85 3.97 -8.11
CA VAL A 671 17.29 2.64 -7.86
C VAL A 671 16.15 2.33 -8.83
N ILE A 672 15.16 3.21 -8.96
CA ILE A 672 14.00 3.03 -9.85
C ILE A 672 14.45 2.82 -11.31
N ARG A 673 15.37 3.64 -11.83
CA ARG A 673 15.90 3.49 -13.19
C ARG A 673 16.76 2.24 -13.35
N THR A 674 17.46 1.80 -12.32
CA THR A 674 18.15 0.50 -12.33
C THR A 674 17.16 -0.67 -12.38
N ILE A 675 16.04 -0.61 -11.65
CA ILE A 675 14.99 -1.64 -11.69
C ILE A 675 14.35 -1.72 -13.08
N GLN A 676 14.07 -0.58 -13.72
CA GLN A 676 13.59 -0.54 -15.11
C GLN A 676 14.54 -1.28 -16.06
N PHE A 677 15.83 -0.92 -16.04
CA PHE A 677 16.86 -1.57 -16.84
C PHE A 677 16.90 -3.09 -16.58
N LEU A 678 16.89 -3.50 -15.30
CA LEU A 678 16.90 -4.90 -14.91
C LEU A 678 15.66 -5.66 -15.41
N GLY A 679 14.48 -5.07 -15.34
CA GLY A 679 13.25 -5.65 -15.90
C GLY A 679 13.34 -5.87 -17.41
N TRP A 680 13.70 -4.84 -18.17
CA TRP A 680 13.86 -4.94 -19.63
C TRP A 680 14.99 -5.90 -20.05
N LEU A 681 16.07 -5.97 -19.26
CA LEU A 681 17.17 -6.93 -19.44
C LEU A 681 16.69 -8.36 -19.19
N ALA A 682 15.90 -8.60 -18.14
CA ALA A 682 15.38 -9.92 -17.82
C ALA A 682 14.43 -10.44 -18.93
N VAL A 683 13.50 -9.59 -19.38
CA VAL A 683 12.61 -9.86 -20.53
C VAL A 683 13.41 -10.26 -21.77
N ARG A 684 14.47 -9.50 -22.12
CA ARG A 684 15.30 -9.81 -23.28
C ARG A 684 16.15 -11.06 -23.10
N THR A 685 16.67 -11.29 -21.89
CA THR A 685 17.49 -12.47 -21.57
C THR A 685 16.66 -13.75 -21.67
N ALA A 686 15.41 -13.74 -21.19
CA ALA A 686 14.48 -14.86 -21.32
C ALA A 686 14.09 -15.11 -22.79
N LYS A 687 13.75 -14.06 -23.56
CA LYS A 687 13.51 -14.15 -25.01
C LYS A 687 14.73 -14.71 -25.77
N MET A 688 15.95 -14.32 -25.38
CA MET A 688 17.19 -14.86 -25.97
C MET A 688 17.44 -16.33 -25.61
N GLN A 689 17.13 -16.77 -24.39
CA GLN A 689 17.22 -18.17 -24.00
C GLN A 689 16.32 -19.04 -24.89
N GLN A 690 15.07 -18.62 -25.08
CA GLN A 690 14.10 -19.30 -25.97
C GLN A 690 14.57 -19.30 -27.43
N PHE A 691 15.12 -18.18 -27.92
CA PHE A 691 15.67 -18.06 -29.27
C PHE A 691 16.83 -19.04 -29.52
N VAL A 692 17.76 -19.18 -28.56
CA VAL A 692 18.86 -20.16 -28.65
C VAL A 692 18.33 -21.60 -28.60
N ASP A 693 17.44 -21.94 -27.66
CA ASP A 693 16.82 -23.28 -27.58
C ASP A 693 15.99 -23.61 -28.86
N SER A 694 15.53 -22.60 -29.63
CA SER A 694 14.79 -22.80 -30.89
C SER A 694 15.68 -23.05 -32.13
N ARG A 695 16.93 -22.59 -32.14
CA ARG A 695 17.79 -22.58 -33.36
C ARG A 695 18.62 -23.85 -33.57
N GLU A 696 18.92 -24.63 -32.53
CA GLU A 696 19.85 -25.79 -32.62
C GLU A 696 19.15 -27.17 -32.41
N PRO A 697 18.87 -27.94 -33.48
CA PRO A 697 18.17 -29.22 -33.36
C PRO A 697 19.10 -30.39 -32.95
N LYS A 698 18.95 -30.86 -31.70
CA LYS A 698 19.34 -32.21 -31.21
C LYS A 698 20.70 -32.75 -31.71
N SER A 699 21.80 -32.07 -31.41
CA SER A 699 23.15 -32.66 -31.53
C SER A 699 24.08 -32.22 -30.39
N ALA A 700 25.10 -33.05 -30.09
CA ALA A 700 26.20 -32.82 -29.15
C ALA A 700 25.83 -32.25 -27.75
N ASP A 701 25.68 -33.14 -26.78
CA ASP A 701 25.19 -32.84 -25.41
C ASP A 701 26.07 -31.90 -24.56
N GLY A 702 27.31 -31.61 -24.97
CA GLY A 702 28.25 -30.76 -24.22
C GLY A 702 28.04 -29.26 -24.42
N ASP A 703 28.08 -28.80 -25.68
CA ASP A 703 28.04 -27.37 -26.03
C ASP A 703 26.68 -26.73 -25.68
N ARG A 704 25.61 -27.51 -25.83
CA ARG A 704 24.23 -27.14 -25.48
C ARG A 704 24.06 -26.77 -24.00
N VAL A 705 24.75 -27.47 -23.10
CA VAL A 705 24.68 -27.20 -21.65
C VAL A 705 25.34 -25.85 -21.35
N SER A 706 26.54 -25.61 -21.88
CA SER A 706 27.28 -24.36 -21.67
C SER A 706 26.53 -23.13 -22.16
N LYS A 707 25.96 -23.13 -23.38
CA LYS A 707 25.17 -22.00 -23.90
C LYS A 707 23.98 -21.67 -23.00
N ARG A 708 23.19 -22.69 -22.63
CA ARG A 708 22.00 -22.54 -21.79
C ARG A 708 22.33 -21.97 -20.41
N HIS A 709 23.45 -22.38 -19.82
CA HIS A 709 23.88 -21.89 -18.50
C HIS A 709 24.14 -20.38 -18.46
N ARG A 710 24.51 -19.73 -19.58
CA ARG A 710 24.80 -18.28 -19.61
C ARG A 710 23.55 -17.42 -19.37
N TYR A 711 22.44 -17.76 -20.02
CA TYR A 711 21.18 -17.05 -19.87
C TYR A 711 20.51 -17.35 -18.53
N GLU A 712 20.53 -18.62 -18.09
CA GLU A 712 20.07 -19.00 -16.74
C GLU A 712 20.85 -18.25 -15.65
N LEU A 713 22.17 -18.06 -15.80
CA LEU A 713 23.00 -17.30 -14.87
C LEU A 713 22.69 -15.79 -14.88
N LEU A 714 22.53 -15.18 -16.06
CA LEU A 714 22.20 -13.75 -16.15
C LEU A 714 20.81 -13.45 -15.57
N LEU A 715 19.82 -14.32 -15.80
CA LEU A 715 18.51 -14.24 -15.14
C LEU A 715 18.63 -14.40 -13.61
N ALA A 716 19.45 -15.33 -13.12
CA ALA A 716 19.68 -15.53 -11.69
C ALA A 716 20.34 -14.30 -11.02
N ILE A 717 21.29 -13.63 -11.69
CA ILE A 717 21.90 -12.38 -11.20
C ILE A 717 20.85 -11.26 -11.11
N VAL A 718 20.04 -11.08 -12.17
CA VAL A 718 18.98 -10.05 -12.15
C VAL A 718 17.96 -10.33 -11.05
N LEU A 719 17.53 -11.59 -10.90
CA LEU A 719 16.57 -11.99 -9.87
C LEU A 719 17.13 -11.81 -8.45
N HIS A 720 18.42 -12.08 -8.21
CA HIS A 720 19.10 -11.84 -6.92
C HIS A 720 19.12 -10.35 -6.51
N VAL A 721 19.12 -9.43 -7.48
CA VAL A 721 18.96 -7.98 -7.20
C VAL A 721 17.50 -7.62 -6.94
N LEU A 722 16.56 -8.08 -7.79
CA LEU A 722 15.12 -7.78 -7.63
C LEU A 722 14.52 -8.39 -6.34
N GLU A 723 14.94 -9.60 -5.96
CA GLU A 723 14.58 -10.23 -4.69
C GLU A 723 15.07 -9.42 -3.48
N SER A 724 16.25 -8.79 -3.57
CA SER A 724 16.79 -7.98 -2.47
C SER A 724 15.99 -6.71 -2.19
N LEU A 725 15.41 -6.12 -3.24
CA LEU A 725 14.54 -4.95 -3.17
C LEU A 725 13.18 -5.28 -2.51
N SER A 726 12.78 -6.55 -2.48
CA SER A 726 11.53 -6.98 -1.85
C SER A 726 11.49 -6.73 -0.34
N ILE A 727 12.65 -6.52 0.31
CA ILE A 727 12.78 -6.23 1.75
C ILE A 727 12.45 -4.76 2.08
N ILE A 728 12.60 -3.85 1.11
CA ILE A 728 12.57 -2.40 1.34
C ILE A 728 11.13 -1.89 1.51
N GLU A 729 10.95 -0.91 2.40
CA GLU A 729 9.62 -0.37 2.79
C GLU A 729 9.19 0.89 2.01
N ASN A 730 9.97 1.31 1.01
CA ASN A 730 9.59 2.37 0.06
C ASN A 730 8.60 1.84 -0.99
N HIS A 731 7.41 2.45 -1.07
CA HIS A 731 6.33 2.02 -1.95
C HIS A 731 6.62 2.18 -3.45
N ALA A 732 7.16 3.32 -3.90
CA ALA A 732 7.41 3.58 -5.33
C ALA A 732 8.43 2.59 -5.91
N THR A 733 9.50 2.32 -5.16
CA THR A 733 10.51 1.30 -5.47
C THR A 733 9.87 -0.10 -5.53
N TRP A 734 8.98 -0.42 -4.59
CA TRP A 734 8.32 -1.73 -4.50
C TRP A 734 7.39 -2.00 -5.68
N ASP A 735 6.55 -1.03 -6.08
CA ASP A 735 5.63 -1.19 -7.22
C ASP A 735 6.37 -1.35 -8.55
N VAL A 736 7.45 -0.57 -8.76
CA VAL A 736 8.31 -0.70 -9.96
C VAL A 736 9.02 -2.07 -9.96
N MET A 737 9.51 -2.55 -8.81
CA MET A 737 10.12 -3.88 -8.68
C MET A 737 9.13 -5.01 -8.93
N VAL A 738 7.93 -4.95 -8.37
CA VAL A 738 6.88 -5.95 -8.59
C VAL A 738 6.45 -5.97 -10.06
N ASN A 739 6.28 -4.82 -10.70
CA ASN A 739 5.95 -4.79 -12.13
C ASN A 739 7.10 -5.31 -13.01
N ALA A 740 8.36 -5.06 -12.66
CA ALA A 740 9.50 -5.68 -13.34
C ALA A 740 9.51 -7.22 -13.21
N LEU A 741 9.14 -7.77 -12.05
CA LEU A 741 8.94 -9.21 -11.86
C LEU A 741 7.76 -9.76 -12.66
N LYS A 742 6.65 -9.01 -12.78
CA LYS A 742 5.50 -9.40 -13.64
C LYS A 742 5.90 -9.47 -15.13
N MET A 743 6.64 -8.49 -15.65
CA MET A 743 7.17 -8.52 -17.03
C MET A 743 8.05 -9.76 -17.27
N LEU A 744 8.89 -10.09 -16.29
CA LEU A 744 9.75 -11.28 -16.34
C LEU A 744 8.91 -12.56 -16.38
N ILE A 745 7.91 -12.73 -15.50
CA ILE A 745 7.05 -13.93 -15.47
C ILE A 745 6.40 -14.19 -16.84
N LEU A 746 5.85 -13.16 -17.50
CA LEU A 746 5.28 -13.29 -18.85
C LEU A 746 6.30 -13.67 -19.95
N SER A 747 7.60 -13.53 -19.66
CA SER A 747 8.69 -13.81 -20.60
C SER A 747 9.41 -15.14 -20.36
N LEU A 748 9.13 -15.84 -19.26
CA LEU A 748 9.76 -17.13 -18.92
C LEU A 748 9.00 -18.32 -19.52
N THR A 749 9.66 -19.48 -19.60
CA THR A 749 8.96 -20.76 -19.85
C THR A 749 8.53 -21.41 -18.53
N ASP A 750 7.54 -22.31 -18.55
CA ASP A 750 7.12 -23.12 -17.37
C ASP A 750 8.34 -23.70 -16.60
N VAL A 751 9.34 -24.19 -17.34
CA VAL A 751 10.57 -24.80 -16.79
C VAL A 751 11.48 -23.78 -16.10
N ASP A 752 11.50 -22.54 -16.57
CA ASP A 752 12.31 -21.47 -15.97
C ASP A 752 11.59 -20.86 -14.75
N VAL A 753 10.25 -20.84 -14.75
CA VAL A 753 9.42 -20.49 -13.59
C VAL A 753 9.67 -21.48 -12.44
N ASP A 754 9.62 -22.79 -12.71
CA ASP A 754 9.93 -23.84 -11.72
C ASP A 754 11.36 -23.74 -11.17
N LYS A 755 12.34 -23.34 -12.00
CA LYS A 755 13.76 -23.19 -11.60
C LYS A 755 14.07 -21.92 -10.81
N LEU A 756 13.41 -20.80 -11.10
CA LEU A 756 13.82 -19.47 -10.64
C LEU A 756 12.79 -18.85 -9.68
N LEU A 757 11.53 -18.81 -10.09
CA LEU A 757 10.46 -18.13 -9.35
C LEU A 757 9.99 -18.96 -8.15
N VAL A 758 9.85 -20.28 -8.30
CA VAL A 758 9.40 -21.15 -7.19
C VAL A 758 10.41 -21.17 -6.03
N PRO A 759 11.74 -21.27 -6.24
CA PRO A 759 12.72 -21.07 -5.16
C PRO A 759 12.71 -19.67 -4.55
N MET A 760 12.49 -18.62 -5.34
CA MET A 760 12.36 -17.24 -4.83
C MET A 760 11.14 -17.11 -3.93
N PHE A 761 9.99 -17.64 -4.34
CA PHE A 761 8.77 -17.67 -3.54
C PHE A 761 9.00 -18.38 -2.20
N ALA A 762 9.68 -19.54 -2.21
CA ALA A 762 9.99 -20.27 -0.99
C ALA A 762 10.82 -19.42 0.00
N ARG A 763 11.90 -18.76 -0.46
CA ARG A 763 12.74 -17.89 0.38
C ARG A 763 12.00 -16.65 0.88
N LEU A 764 11.35 -15.92 -0.02
CA LEU A 764 10.60 -14.71 0.32
C LEU A 764 9.47 -15.03 1.31
N SER A 765 8.80 -16.19 1.19
CA SER A 765 7.68 -16.58 2.05
C SER A 765 8.03 -16.80 3.53
N ILE A 766 9.31 -17.05 3.85
CA ILE A 766 9.79 -17.27 5.22
C ILE A 766 10.57 -16.08 5.80
N SER A 767 10.83 -15.04 4.98
CA SER A 767 11.59 -13.85 5.36
C SER A 767 11.03 -13.16 6.60
N SER A 768 11.90 -12.60 7.46
CA SER A 768 11.45 -11.80 8.60
C SER A 768 10.79 -10.48 8.21
N SER A 769 10.93 -10.01 6.96
CA SER A 769 10.28 -8.77 6.50
C SER A 769 8.86 -9.03 5.98
N PRO A 770 7.84 -8.29 6.44
CA PRO A 770 6.49 -8.36 5.88
C PRO A 770 6.44 -7.99 4.39
N THR A 771 7.17 -6.96 3.94
CA THR A 771 7.21 -6.52 2.53
C THR A 771 7.72 -7.64 1.61
N ALA A 772 8.75 -8.36 2.05
CA ALA A 772 9.32 -9.48 1.30
C ALA A 772 8.31 -10.63 1.15
N ARG A 773 7.54 -10.92 2.20
CA ARG A 773 6.51 -11.97 2.18
C ARG A 773 5.27 -11.61 1.35
N ILE A 774 5.00 -10.32 1.11
CA ILE A 774 3.89 -9.89 0.24
C ILE A 774 4.19 -10.18 -1.24
N VAL A 775 5.45 -10.11 -1.69
CA VAL A 775 5.83 -10.28 -3.11
C VAL A 775 5.41 -11.64 -3.71
N PRO A 776 5.66 -12.81 -3.06
CA PRO A 776 5.15 -14.10 -3.53
C PRO A 776 3.63 -14.15 -3.69
N VAL A 777 2.88 -13.42 -2.85
CA VAL A 777 1.41 -13.39 -2.89
C VAL A 777 0.91 -12.50 -4.03
N ALA A 778 1.51 -11.32 -4.21
CA ALA A 778 1.20 -10.39 -5.30
C ALA A 778 1.51 -10.95 -6.70
N LEU A 779 2.38 -11.97 -6.80
CA LEU A 779 2.76 -12.64 -8.04
C LEU A 779 2.14 -14.04 -8.21
N LEU A 780 1.39 -14.55 -7.21
CA LEU A 780 0.95 -15.94 -7.18
C LEU A 780 -0.03 -16.30 -8.30
N SER A 781 -1.00 -15.43 -8.60
CA SER A 781 -1.98 -15.64 -9.68
C SER A 781 -1.33 -15.74 -11.06
N MET A 782 -0.16 -15.11 -11.26
CA MET A 782 0.61 -15.24 -12.51
C MET A 782 1.47 -16.49 -12.55
N VAL A 783 2.02 -16.95 -11.42
CA VAL A 783 2.90 -18.14 -11.37
C VAL A 783 2.11 -19.46 -11.32
N TYR A 784 0.94 -19.48 -10.67
CA TYR A 784 0.14 -20.70 -10.45
C TYR A 784 -0.28 -21.47 -11.74
N PRO A 785 -0.57 -20.82 -12.88
CA PRO A 785 -0.88 -21.52 -14.13
C PRO A 785 0.31 -22.31 -14.72
N HIS A 786 1.53 -21.78 -14.60
CA HIS A 786 2.74 -22.34 -15.21
C HIS A 786 3.26 -23.58 -14.46
N VAL A 787 3.29 -23.51 -13.12
CA VAL A 787 3.74 -24.63 -12.29
C VAL A 787 2.77 -25.81 -12.37
N ARG A 788 3.25 -27.03 -12.12
CA ARG A 788 2.44 -28.27 -12.20
C ARG A 788 2.64 -29.15 -10.96
N GLY A 789 2.14 -30.38 -11.07
CA GLY A 789 2.29 -31.45 -10.09
C GLY A 789 2.15 -31.05 -8.61
N ASP A 790 3.11 -31.47 -7.78
CA ASP A 790 3.09 -31.20 -6.34
C ASP A 790 3.50 -29.76 -5.99
N VAL A 791 4.14 -29.03 -6.91
CA VAL A 791 4.49 -27.60 -6.73
C VAL A 791 3.23 -26.76 -6.51
N ARG A 792 2.12 -27.07 -7.20
CA ARG A 792 0.81 -26.44 -6.92
C ARG A 792 0.37 -26.66 -5.48
N VAL A 793 0.55 -27.86 -4.93
CA VAL A 793 0.19 -28.18 -3.54
C VAL A 793 1.09 -27.43 -2.56
N GLN A 794 2.40 -27.36 -2.84
CA GLN A 794 3.36 -26.58 -2.06
C GLN A 794 3.01 -25.08 -2.02
N LEU A 795 2.59 -24.50 -3.15
CA LEU A 795 2.12 -23.10 -3.20
C LEU A 795 0.80 -22.89 -2.45
N ARG A 796 -0.13 -23.86 -2.47
CA ARG A 796 -1.34 -23.80 -1.61
C ARG A 796 -0.97 -23.81 -0.13
N GLY A 797 -0.09 -24.72 0.30
CA GLY A 797 0.42 -24.79 1.67
C GLY A 797 1.31 -23.62 2.09
N MET A 798 1.91 -22.88 1.14
CA MET A 798 2.54 -21.59 1.39
C MET A 798 1.50 -20.53 1.71
N LEU A 799 0.49 -20.36 0.86
CA LEU A 799 -0.54 -19.34 1.05
C LEU A 799 -1.42 -19.60 2.28
N ASP A 800 -1.72 -20.87 2.59
CA ASP A 800 -2.42 -21.25 3.82
C ASP A 800 -1.66 -20.86 5.09
N ARG A 801 -0.32 -20.89 5.07
CA ARG A 801 0.50 -20.36 6.18
C ARG A 801 0.44 -18.83 6.24
N MET A 802 0.54 -18.15 5.10
CA MET A 802 0.49 -16.68 5.01
C MET A 802 -0.88 -16.10 5.41
N CYS A 803 -1.96 -16.85 5.14
CA CYS A 803 -3.32 -16.57 5.61
C CYS A 803 -3.43 -16.60 7.15
N ASN A 804 -2.49 -17.25 7.85
CA ASN A 804 -2.40 -17.33 9.30
C ASN A 804 -1.14 -16.60 9.84
N ASP A 805 -0.58 -15.66 9.09
CA ASP A 805 0.62 -14.92 9.52
C ASP A 805 0.35 -13.98 10.70
N ASP A 806 1.32 -13.75 11.56
CA ASP A 806 1.19 -12.82 12.70
C ASP A 806 0.85 -11.38 12.25
N ASN A 807 1.34 -10.92 11.09
CA ASN A 807 1.16 -9.55 10.61
C ASN A 807 -0.16 -9.39 9.80
N PRO A 808 -1.08 -8.47 10.19
CA PRO A 808 -2.35 -8.29 9.50
C PRO A 808 -2.22 -7.74 8.07
N LEU A 809 -1.14 -7.01 7.73
CA LEU A 809 -0.90 -6.54 6.36
C LEU A 809 -0.59 -7.70 5.41
N MET A 810 0.06 -8.75 5.90
CA MET A 810 0.31 -10.00 5.16
C MET A 810 -1.01 -10.74 4.90
N ARG A 811 -1.83 -10.93 5.95
CA ARG A 811 -3.14 -11.58 5.83
C ARG A 811 -4.09 -10.80 4.90
N ARG A 812 -4.10 -9.46 4.98
CA ARG A 812 -4.80 -8.55 4.04
C ARG A 812 -4.36 -8.78 2.59
N ALA A 813 -3.06 -8.89 2.33
CA ALA A 813 -2.53 -9.12 0.99
C ALA A 813 -2.93 -10.49 0.42
N VAL A 814 -3.04 -11.53 1.26
CA VAL A 814 -3.63 -12.82 0.88
C VAL A 814 -5.10 -12.64 0.48
N THR A 815 -5.89 -11.91 1.28
CA THR A 815 -7.31 -11.65 1.00
C THR A 815 -7.54 -10.96 -0.35
N SER A 816 -6.68 -10.00 -0.73
CA SER A 816 -6.83 -9.28 -2.00
C SER A 816 -6.65 -10.14 -3.26
N VAL A 817 -5.91 -11.26 -3.21
CA VAL A 817 -5.60 -12.08 -4.41
C VAL A 817 -6.51 -13.30 -4.57
N ILE A 818 -7.49 -13.52 -3.68
CA ILE A 818 -8.33 -14.74 -3.70
C ILE A 818 -9.11 -14.90 -5.01
N GLY A 819 -9.66 -13.81 -5.57
CA GLY A 819 -10.39 -13.83 -6.84
C GLY A 819 -9.49 -14.12 -8.06
N ASP A 820 -8.33 -13.46 -8.13
CA ASP A 820 -7.35 -13.69 -9.19
C ASP A 820 -6.81 -15.12 -9.16
N LEU A 821 -6.61 -15.66 -7.95
CA LEU A 821 -6.14 -17.02 -7.75
C LEU A 821 -7.21 -18.07 -8.09
N ALA A 822 -8.50 -17.78 -7.87
CA ALA A 822 -9.59 -18.59 -8.38
C ALA A 822 -9.58 -18.60 -9.92
N THR A 823 -9.39 -17.44 -10.57
CA THR A 823 -9.24 -17.35 -12.03
C THR A 823 -8.02 -18.13 -12.54
N ALA A 824 -6.86 -18.03 -11.87
CA ALA A 824 -5.62 -18.68 -12.26
C ALA A 824 -5.61 -20.21 -12.06
N GLY A 825 -6.26 -20.70 -11.00
CA GLY A 825 -6.36 -22.13 -10.70
C GLY A 825 -7.57 -22.83 -11.31
N GLY A 826 -8.61 -22.08 -11.66
CA GLY A 826 -9.85 -22.58 -12.26
C GLY A 826 -10.72 -23.45 -11.35
N SER A 827 -11.60 -24.22 -11.98
CA SER A 827 -12.57 -25.13 -11.33
C SER A 827 -12.01 -25.96 -10.14
N PRO A 828 -10.79 -26.55 -10.20
CA PRO A 828 -10.26 -27.36 -9.11
C PRO A 828 -9.88 -26.60 -7.82
N VAL A 829 -9.66 -25.27 -7.86
CA VAL A 829 -9.28 -24.51 -6.66
C VAL A 829 -10.47 -23.82 -5.97
N ALA A 830 -11.66 -23.84 -6.58
CA ALA A 830 -12.85 -23.11 -6.13
C ALA A 830 -13.14 -23.26 -4.63
N THR A 831 -13.25 -24.49 -4.14
CA THR A 831 -13.52 -24.78 -2.71
C THR A 831 -12.41 -24.26 -1.79
N TRP A 832 -11.14 -24.36 -2.21
CA TRP A 832 -10.01 -23.85 -1.43
C TRP A 832 -10.01 -22.32 -1.38
N THR A 833 -10.37 -21.63 -2.47
CA THR A 833 -10.51 -20.16 -2.46
C THR A 833 -11.67 -19.67 -1.59
N VAL A 834 -12.77 -20.42 -1.48
CA VAL A 834 -13.84 -20.13 -0.50
C VAL A 834 -13.34 -20.36 0.94
N GLN A 835 -12.56 -21.40 1.21
CA GLN A 835 -11.95 -21.64 2.53
C GLN A 835 -10.87 -20.62 2.91
N LEU A 836 -10.19 -19.98 1.95
CA LEU A 836 -9.31 -18.84 2.22
C LEU A 836 -10.13 -17.62 2.63
N LEU A 837 -11.20 -17.34 1.90
CA LEU A 837 -12.11 -16.25 2.20
C LEU A 837 -12.74 -16.41 3.59
N GLU A 838 -13.16 -17.62 3.97
CA GLU A 838 -13.74 -17.93 5.29
C GLU A 838 -12.78 -17.64 6.45
N LYS A 839 -11.47 -17.87 6.27
CA LYS A 839 -10.43 -17.47 7.23
C LYS A 839 -10.31 -15.95 7.31
N SER A 840 -10.31 -15.26 6.16
CA SER A 840 -10.26 -13.79 6.09
C SER A 840 -11.52 -13.11 6.65
N THR A 841 -12.69 -13.75 6.56
CA THR A 841 -13.93 -13.34 7.23
C THR A 841 -13.82 -13.47 8.74
N ALA A 842 -13.20 -14.54 9.24
CA ALA A 842 -13.04 -14.81 10.66
C ALA A 842 -11.79 -14.16 11.30
N ASP A 843 -11.10 -13.27 10.59
CA ASP A 843 -9.85 -12.67 11.08
C ASP A 843 -10.07 -11.77 12.31
N SER A 844 -9.15 -11.85 13.28
CA SER A 844 -9.08 -10.93 14.43
C SER A 844 -9.04 -9.43 14.06
N HIS A 845 -8.40 -9.06 12.95
CA HIS A 845 -8.18 -7.68 12.53
C HIS A 845 -9.20 -7.26 11.48
N ASP A 846 -9.88 -6.15 11.71
CA ASP A 846 -10.92 -5.64 10.82
C ASP A 846 -10.37 -5.19 9.46
N ILE A 847 -9.14 -4.66 9.36
CA ILE A 847 -8.51 -4.38 8.06
C ILE A 847 -8.48 -5.59 7.11
N VAL A 848 -8.42 -6.82 7.64
CA VAL A 848 -8.48 -8.05 6.82
C VAL A 848 -9.92 -8.37 6.45
N ARG A 849 -10.86 -8.19 7.39
CA ARG A 849 -12.30 -8.42 7.17
C ARG A 849 -12.92 -7.41 6.19
N ILE A 850 -12.51 -6.14 6.23
CA ILE A 850 -12.88 -5.09 5.25
C ILE A 850 -12.49 -5.52 3.83
N PHE A 851 -11.26 -6.03 3.66
CA PHE A 851 -10.81 -6.56 2.37
C PHE A 851 -11.54 -7.86 1.99
N ALA A 852 -12.00 -8.66 2.97
CA ALA A 852 -12.79 -9.86 2.72
C ALA A 852 -14.20 -9.56 2.20
N VAL A 853 -14.80 -8.40 2.52
CA VAL A 853 -16.05 -7.92 1.90
C VAL A 853 -15.90 -7.86 0.37
N LYS A 854 -14.88 -7.14 -0.12
CA LYS A 854 -14.57 -7.03 -1.56
C LYS A 854 -14.15 -8.37 -2.16
N GLY A 855 -13.28 -9.10 -1.46
CA GLY A 855 -12.84 -10.44 -1.87
C GLY A 855 -13.99 -11.42 -2.06
N CYS A 856 -15.06 -11.32 -1.27
CA CYS A 856 -16.26 -12.14 -1.40
C CYS A 856 -17.02 -11.85 -2.71
N ILE A 857 -17.16 -10.57 -3.06
CA ILE A 857 -17.82 -10.14 -4.30
C ILE A 857 -17.01 -10.59 -5.53
N THR A 858 -15.70 -10.29 -5.55
CA THR A 858 -14.81 -10.70 -6.64
C THR A 858 -14.76 -12.22 -6.78
N LEU A 859 -14.72 -12.97 -5.68
CA LEU A 859 -14.75 -14.43 -5.72
C LEU A 859 -16.12 -14.95 -6.20
N ALA A 860 -17.25 -14.39 -5.76
CA ALA A 860 -18.57 -14.84 -6.18
C ALA A 860 -18.78 -14.64 -7.69
N THR A 861 -18.45 -13.46 -8.23
CA THR A 861 -18.47 -13.19 -9.68
C THR A 861 -17.54 -14.13 -10.44
N THR A 862 -16.33 -14.38 -9.90
CA THR A 862 -15.34 -15.27 -10.51
C THR A 862 -15.82 -16.73 -10.54
N LEU A 863 -16.39 -17.24 -9.44
CA LEU A 863 -16.92 -18.60 -9.36
C LEU A 863 -18.12 -18.81 -10.29
N ARG A 864 -19.04 -17.84 -10.34
CA ARG A 864 -20.18 -17.85 -11.27
C ARG A 864 -19.70 -17.94 -12.72
N ARG A 865 -18.70 -17.14 -13.11
CA ARG A 865 -18.10 -17.18 -14.44
C ARG A 865 -17.39 -18.53 -14.70
N LEU A 866 -16.43 -18.90 -13.85
CA LEU A 866 -15.58 -20.09 -14.04
C LEU A 866 -16.36 -21.40 -14.11
N LEU A 867 -17.43 -21.56 -13.33
CA LEU A 867 -18.21 -22.80 -13.33
C LEU A 867 -19.16 -22.89 -14.53
N LEU A 868 -19.74 -21.78 -14.98
CA LEU A 868 -20.61 -21.75 -16.16
C LEU A 868 -19.82 -21.83 -17.49
N GLU A 869 -18.53 -21.48 -17.49
CA GLU A 869 -17.61 -21.60 -18.63
C GLU A 869 -16.85 -22.96 -18.67
N ASP A 870 -16.99 -23.81 -17.65
CA ASP A 870 -16.25 -25.07 -17.51
C ASP A 870 -16.78 -26.17 -18.45
N GLN A 871 -16.18 -26.28 -19.65
CA GLN A 871 -16.51 -27.28 -20.67
C GLN A 871 -16.42 -28.76 -20.21
N ASN A 872 -15.86 -29.03 -19.03
CA ASN A 872 -15.72 -30.38 -18.47
C ASN A 872 -16.95 -30.82 -17.63
N LYS A 873 -17.91 -29.92 -17.39
CA LYS A 873 -19.12 -30.16 -16.58
C LYS A 873 -20.38 -29.98 -17.40
N SER A 874 -21.45 -30.68 -17.04
CA SER A 874 -22.78 -30.30 -17.52
C SER A 874 -23.26 -29.00 -16.85
N PRO A 875 -24.16 -28.22 -17.49
CA PRO A 875 -24.73 -27.02 -16.88
C PRO A 875 -25.44 -27.28 -15.53
N GLU A 876 -26.05 -28.46 -15.38
CA GLU A 876 -26.72 -28.88 -14.12
C GLU A 876 -25.70 -29.12 -12.99
N GLU A 877 -24.59 -29.79 -13.27
CA GLU A 877 -23.50 -30.00 -12.30
C GLU A 877 -22.77 -28.70 -11.95
N ALA A 878 -22.62 -27.79 -12.92
CA ALA A 878 -22.04 -26.46 -12.73
C ALA A 878 -22.90 -25.60 -11.80
N ASP A 879 -24.21 -25.53 -12.06
CA ASP A 879 -25.17 -24.81 -11.22
C ASP A 879 -25.28 -25.44 -9.81
N GLN A 880 -25.35 -26.78 -9.71
CA GLN A 880 -25.35 -27.46 -8.41
C GLN A 880 -24.07 -27.16 -7.59
N ALA A 881 -22.89 -27.17 -8.24
CA ALA A 881 -21.64 -26.82 -7.58
C ALA A 881 -21.60 -25.34 -7.15
N LEU A 882 -22.06 -24.42 -8.00
CA LEU A 882 -22.13 -22.99 -7.71
C LEU A 882 -23.05 -22.71 -6.51
N ARG A 883 -24.25 -23.33 -6.48
CA ARG A 883 -25.19 -23.24 -5.37
C ARG A 883 -24.57 -23.72 -4.06
N LEU A 884 -23.86 -24.85 -4.06
CA LEU A 884 -23.21 -25.36 -2.85
C LEU A 884 -22.14 -24.41 -2.31
N LEU A 885 -21.32 -23.80 -3.17
CA LEU A 885 -20.35 -22.78 -2.78
C LEU A 885 -21.03 -21.50 -2.27
N PHE A 886 -22.09 -21.03 -2.93
CA PHE A 886 -22.83 -19.84 -2.49
C PHE A 886 -23.57 -20.07 -1.17
N CYS A 887 -24.08 -21.29 -0.90
CA CYS A 887 -24.59 -21.66 0.42
C CYS A 887 -23.54 -21.62 1.54
N GLN A 888 -22.24 -21.84 1.23
CA GLN A 888 -21.14 -21.62 2.19
C GLN A 888 -20.78 -20.13 2.30
N MET A 889 -20.90 -19.35 1.20
CA MET A 889 -20.52 -17.94 1.18
C MET A 889 -21.54 -16.97 1.78
N VAL A 890 -22.85 -17.24 1.68
CA VAL A 890 -23.89 -16.34 2.24
C VAL A 890 -23.73 -16.11 3.75
N PRO A 891 -23.47 -17.12 4.62
CA PRO A 891 -23.17 -16.92 6.04
C PRO A 891 -21.99 -15.96 6.32
N MET A 892 -21.02 -15.84 5.41
CA MET A 892 -19.95 -14.85 5.54
C MET A 892 -20.47 -13.42 5.37
N VAL A 893 -21.42 -13.21 4.46
CA VAL A 893 -22.07 -11.90 4.28
C VAL A 893 -22.88 -11.53 5.53
N ASN A 894 -23.66 -12.47 6.09
CA ASN A 894 -24.39 -12.27 7.36
C ASN A 894 -23.43 -11.84 8.50
N THR A 895 -22.20 -12.36 8.49
CA THR A 895 -21.15 -12.01 9.45
C THR A 895 -20.66 -10.58 9.23
N TYR A 896 -20.38 -10.17 7.99
CA TYR A 896 -19.97 -8.79 7.67
C TYR A 896 -21.05 -7.76 8.04
N THR A 897 -22.34 -8.06 7.79
CA THR A 897 -23.46 -7.17 8.09
C THR A 897 -23.70 -6.97 9.59
N SER A 898 -23.16 -7.88 10.43
CA SER A 898 -23.31 -7.85 11.89
C SER A 898 -21.96 -7.71 12.63
N ASP A 899 -20.90 -7.29 11.93
CA ASP A 899 -19.54 -7.25 12.47
C ASP A 899 -19.39 -6.26 13.63
N SER A 900 -18.59 -6.66 14.63
CA SER A 900 -18.07 -5.82 15.69
C SER A 900 -17.49 -4.47 15.24
N SER A 901 -16.72 -4.43 14.14
CA SER A 901 -16.13 -3.20 13.60
C SER A 901 -17.10 -2.54 12.64
N TRP A 902 -17.46 -1.29 12.95
CA TRP A 902 -18.35 -0.48 12.11
C TRP A 902 -17.79 -0.23 10.72
N GLN A 903 -16.46 -0.31 10.53
CA GLN A 903 -15.82 -0.15 9.22
C GLN A 903 -16.12 -1.34 8.28
N VAL A 904 -16.20 -2.56 8.82
CA VAL A 904 -16.64 -3.74 8.05
C VAL A 904 -18.12 -3.60 7.67
N ARG A 905 -18.96 -3.15 8.60
CA ARG A 905 -20.39 -2.89 8.33
C ARG A 905 -20.58 -1.75 7.32
N LEU A 906 -19.78 -0.68 7.40
CA LEU A 906 -19.78 0.42 6.42
C LEU A 906 -19.43 -0.08 5.01
N GLU A 907 -18.33 -0.82 4.86
CA GLU A 907 -17.93 -1.34 3.55
C GLU A 907 -18.97 -2.32 3.00
N THR A 908 -19.62 -3.08 3.87
CA THR A 908 -20.74 -3.97 3.49
C THR A 908 -21.96 -3.18 3.03
N ALA A 909 -22.38 -2.13 3.76
CA ALA A 909 -23.49 -1.26 3.36
C ALA A 909 -23.27 -0.64 1.97
N ARG A 910 -22.05 -0.14 1.70
CA ARG A 910 -21.63 0.40 0.39
C ARG A 910 -21.67 -0.64 -0.74
N THR A 911 -21.47 -1.92 -0.43
CA THR A 911 -21.26 -2.98 -1.44
C THR A 911 -22.41 -3.99 -1.55
N LEU A 912 -23.47 -3.90 -0.75
CA LEU A 912 -24.70 -4.70 -0.90
C LEU A 912 -25.27 -4.70 -2.35
N PRO A 913 -25.30 -3.58 -3.09
CA PRO A 913 -25.69 -3.57 -4.51
C PRO A 913 -24.79 -4.43 -5.43
N ALA A 914 -23.54 -4.67 -5.04
CA ALA A 914 -22.60 -5.54 -5.77
C ALA A 914 -22.72 -7.00 -5.32
N PHE A 915 -23.00 -7.27 -4.03
CA PHE A 915 -23.37 -8.62 -3.56
C PHE A 915 -24.57 -9.18 -4.33
N CYS A 916 -25.65 -8.40 -4.49
CA CYS A 916 -26.81 -8.79 -5.30
C CYS A 916 -26.41 -9.19 -6.72
N ARG A 917 -25.58 -8.39 -7.41
CA ARG A 917 -25.15 -8.66 -8.79
C ARG A 917 -24.23 -9.88 -8.90
N ALA A 918 -23.32 -10.09 -7.94
CA ALA A 918 -22.36 -11.19 -7.97
C ALA A 918 -23.00 -12.56 -7.65
N PHE A 919 -23.84 -12.61 -6.61
CA PHE A 919 -24.52 -13.83 -6.20
C PHE A 919 -25.75 -14.14 -7.04
N GLY A 920 -26.41 -13.14 -7.63
CA GLY A 920 -27.56 -13.29 -8.51
C GLY A 920 -28.91 -13.42 -7.80
N ALA A 921 -29.98 -13.47 -8.60
CA ALA A 921 -31.38 -13.39 -8.20
C ALA A 921 -31.77 -14.34 -7.07
N GLU A 922 -31.15 -15.52 -7.03
CA GLU A 922 -31.42 -16.61 -6.09
C GLU A 922 -31.18 -16.21 -4.62
N TYR A 923 -30.34 -15.20 -4.39
CA TYR A 923 -29.93 -14.73 -3.07
C TYR A 923 -30.30 -13.26 -2.80
N THR A 924 -30.87 -12.57 -3.80
CA THR A 924 -31.21 -11.14 -3.75
C THR A 924 -32.31 -10.80 -2.73
N ASP A 925 -33.12 -11.76 -2.28
CA ASP A 925 -34.00 -11.57 -1.12
C ASP A 925 -33.19 -11.38 0.17
N VAL A 926 -32.23 -12.29 0.41
CA VAL A 926 -31.37 -12.28 1.61
C VAL A 926 -30.57 -10.98 1.72
N PHE A 927 -30.02 -10.45 0.62
CA PHE A 927 -29.26 -9.19 0.68
C PHE A 927 -30.13 -7.93 0.83
N VAL A 928 -31.39 -7.98 0.38
CA VAL A 928 -32.35 -6.90 0.64
C VAL A 928 -32.78 -6.89 2.11
N ASP A 929 -33.00 -8.05 2.72
CA ASP A 929 -33.27 -8.15 4.17
C ASP A 929 -32.09 -7.63 5.00
N HIS A 930 -30.84 -7.92 4.59
CA HIS A 930 -29.65 -7.35 5.21
C HIS A 930 -29.58 -5.82 5.06
N PHE A 931 -29.86 -5.27 3.87
CA PHE A 931 -29.94 -3.82 3.68
C PHE A 931 -30.96 -3.18 4.63
N VAL A 932 -32.17 -3.73 4.70
CA VAL A 932 -33.25 -3.26 5.59
C VAL A 932 -32.84 -3.33 7.07
N SER A 933 -32.04 -4.32 7.47
CA SER A 933 -31.48 -4.39 8.83
C SER A 933 -30.40 -3.33 9.09
N MET A 934 -29.54 -3.03 8.10
CA MET A 934 -28.42 -2.08 8.25
C MET A 934 -28.85 -0.61 8.18
N VAL A 935 -30.02 -0.32 7.61
CA VAL A 935 -30.70 0.98 7.75
C VAL A 935 -30.88 1.37 9.23
N GLY A 936 -30.99 0.41 10.15
CA GLY A 936 -31.10 0.63 11.59
C GLY A 936 -29.77 0.63 12.37
N ASP A 937 -28.61 0.69 11.72
CA ASP A 937 -27.30 0.58 12.37
C ASP A 937 -27.06 1.71 13.40
N PRO A 938 -26.46 1.46 14.58
CA PRO A 938 -26.13 2.52 15.53
C PRO A 938 -25.15 3.56 14.98
N THR A 939 -24.26 3.18 14.06
CA THR A 939 -23.21 4.04 13.50
C THR A 939 -23.73 4.92 12.35
N VAL A 940 -23.46 6.23 12.41
CA VAL A 940 -24.01 7.25 11.48
C VAL A 940 -23.52 7.02 10.06
N GLU A 941 -22.26 6.67 9.90
CA GLU A 941 -21.58 6.42 8.63
C GLU A 941 -22.19 5.22 7.90
N VAL A 942 -22.59 4.18 8.64
CA VAL A 942 -23.24 2.99 8.08
C VAL A 942 -24.64 3.34 7.57
N ARG A 943 -25.43 4.08 8.36
CA ARG A 943 -26.76 4.56 7.93
C ARG A 943 -26.68 5.55 6.77
N ARG A 944 -25.65 6.40 6.73
CA ARG A 944 -25.35 7.28 5.59
C ARG A 944 -25.05 6.45 4.34
N ALA A 945 -24.21 5.42 4.42
CA ALA A 945 -23.95 4.53 3.30
C ALA A 945 -25.19 3.73 2.85
N CYS A 946 -26.11 3.39 3.76
CA CYS A 946 -27.42 2.84 3.37
C CYS A 946 -28.29 3.89 2.65
N ALA A 947 -28.25 5.17 3.06
CA ALA A 947 -28.95 6.26 2.38
C ALA A 947 -28.41 6.49 0.96
N GLU A 948 -27.08 6.52 0.79
CA GLU A 948 -26.39 6.63 -0.51
C GLU A 948 -26.63 5.38 -1.39
N GLY A 949 -26.61 4.20 -0.78
CA GLY A 949 -26.74 2.90 -1.45
C GLY A 949 -28.17 2.49 -1.83
N ALA A 950 -29.20 3.21 -1.34
CA ALA A 950 -30.60 2.87 -1.58
C ALA A 950 -30.94 2.82 -3.08
N PHE A 951 -30.61 3.87 -3.83
CA PHE A 951 -30.83 3.90 -5.28
C PHE A 951 -30.03 2.81 -6.01
N LEU A 952 -28.75 2.66 -5.68
CA LEU A 952 -27.84 1.68 -6.30
C LEU A 952 -28.32 0.23 -6.12
N LEU A 953 -29.01 -0.06 -5.00
CA LEU A 953 -29.68 -1.33 -4.76
C LEU A 953 -30.88 -1.52 -5.70
N GLY A 954 -31.67 -0.47 -5.94
CA GLY A 954 -32.74 -0.47 -6.94
C GLY A 954 -32.23 -0.78 -8.36
N GLU A 955 -31.13 -0.14 -8.76
CA GLU A 955 -30.45 -0.46 -10.02
C GLU A 955 -29.95 -1.91 -10.06
N ALA A 956 -29.38 -2.42 -8.95
CA ALA A 956 -28.97 -3.82 -8.87
C ALA A 956 -30.15 -4.79 -9.09
N LEU A 957 -31.32 -4.50 -8.51
CA LEU A 957 -32.54 -5.28 -8.74
C LEU A 957 -32.96 -5.25 -10.22
N LYS A 958 -32.85 -4.08 -10.88
CA LYS A 958 -33.14 -3.90 -12.31
C LYS A 958 -32.18 -4.71 -13.19
N ASP A 959 -30.87 -4.62 -12.95
CA ASP A 959 -29.84 -5.32 -13.74
C ASP A 959 -30.02 -6.83 -13.68
N ILE A 960 -30.31 -7.37 -12.49
CA ILE A 960 -30.54 -8.80 -12.27
C ILE A 960 -31.81 -9.26 -12.99
N ALA A 961 -32.90 -8.47 -12.93
CA ALA A 961 -34.14 -8.74 -13.65
C ALA A 961 -33.95 -8.72 -15.18
N LEU A 962 -33.07 -7.86 -15.70
CA LEU A 962 -32.69 -7.85 -17.12
C LEU A 962 -31.82 -9.07 -17.49
N GLN A 963 -30.89 -9.49 -16.63
CA GLN A 963 -30.05 -10.68 -16.88
C GLN A 963 -30.86 -11.98 -16.95
N GLN A 964 -31.92 -12.13 -16.14
CA GLN A 964 -32.81 -13.30 -16.20
C GLN A 964 -33.47 -13.50 -17.57
N GLN A 965 -33.70 -12.42 -18.34
CA GLN A 965 -34.30 -12.47 -19.68
C GLN A 965 -33.42 -13.22 -20.70
N PHE A 966 -32.10 -13.25 -20.50
CA PHE A 966 -31.16 -13.89 -21.42
C PHE A 966 -30.94 -15.39 -21.14
N GLY A 967 -31.22 -15.84 -19.91
CA GLY A 967 -31.05 -17.24 -19.50
C GLY A 967 -32.15 -18.18 -20.03
N VAL A 968 -33.35 -17.68 -20.28
CA VAL A 968 -34.51 -18.51 -20.69
C VAL A 968 -34.52 -18.76 -22.21
N LYS A 969 -33.54 -19.55 -22.67
CA LYS A 969 -33.58 -20.19 -24.00
C LYS A 969 -33.82 -21.68 -23.84
N SER A 970 -35.10 -22.06 -23.72
CA SER A 970 -35.50 -23.47 -23.70
C SER A 970 -35.09 -24.17 -25.00
N GLU A 971 -34.44 -25.33 -24.90
CA GLU A 971 -34.13 -26.19 -26.04
C GLU A 971 -35.40 -26.90 -26.52
N ASP A 972 -35.98 -26.46 -27.64
CA ASP A 972 -36.92 -27.30 -28.40
C ASP A 972 -36.94 -26.90 -29.90
N PRO A 973 -36.15 -27.55 -30.77
CA PRO A 973 -35.98 -27.14 -32.17
C PRO A 973 -37.14 -27.54 -33.09
N ALA A 974 -38.32 -27.81 -32.54
CA ALA A 974 -39.41 -28.54 -33.21
C ALA A 974 -40.68 -27.71 -33.56
N VAL A 975 -40.74 -26.41 -33.22
CA VAL A 975 -41.86 -25.52 -33.60
C VAL A 975 -41.36 -24.15 -34.10
N GLN A 976 -40.98 -24.09 -35.38
CA GLN A 976 -40.78 -22.81 -36.09
C GLN A 976 -41.91 -22.59 -37.11
N ASP A 977 -43.01 -21.96 -36.69
CA ASP A 977 -43.85 -21.07 -37.53
C ASP A 977 -44.98 -20.41 -36.70
N ALA A 978 -44.64 -19.44 -35.86
CA ALA A 978 -45.61 -18.51 -35.24
C ALA A 978 -44.92 -17.22 -34.75
N SER A 979 -45.01 -16.13 -35.51
CA SER A 979 -44.56 -14.80 -35.07
C SER A 979 -45.62 -14.12 -34.19
N GLY A 980 -45.54 -14.32 -32.87
CA GLY A 980 -46.39 -13.65 -31.86
C GLY A 980 -45.74 -12.41 -31.24
N PRO A 981 -46.52 -11.46 -30.69
CA PRO A 981 -46.02 -10.19 -30.15
C PRO A 981 -45.48 -10.26 -28.71
N ASP A 982 -45.65 -11.37 -28.00
CA ASP A 982 -45.60 -11.41 -26.52
C ASP A 982 -44.20 -11.22 -25.89
N LYS A 983 -43.12 -11.24 -26.66
CA LYS A 983 -41.75 -11.07 -26.14
C LYS A 983 -41.46 -9.69 -25.52
N SER A 984 -42.30 -8.69 -25.76
CA SER A 984 -42.22 -7.41 -25.05
C SER A 984 -42.90 -7.40 -23.69
N ASN A 985 -43.80 -8.36 -23.40
CA ASN A 985 -44.50 -8.47 -22.11
C ASN A 985 -43.61 -9.10 -21.03
N GLU A 986 -42.95 -10.22 -21.34
CA GLU A 986 -42.08 -10.94 -20.38
C GLU A 986 -40.95 -10.03 -19.88
N ASN A 987 -40.35 -9.22 -20.76
CA ASN A 987 -39.33 -8.24 -20.40
C ASN A 987 -39.83 -7.16 -19.43
N SER A 988 -41.13 -6.88 -19.42
CA SER A 988 -41.75 -5.92 -18.49
C SER A 988 -42.00 -6.55 -17.11
N GLU A 989 -42.39 -7.83 -17.05
CA GLU A 989 -42.82 -8.48 -15.81
C GLU A 989 -41.69 -8.62 -14.78
N TYR A 990 -40.49 -9.05 -15.18
CA TYR A 990 -39.35 -9.15 -14.26
C TYR A 990 -38.90 -7.78 -13.73
N VAL A 991 -38.94 -6.74 -14.57
CA VAL A 991 -38.58 -5.36 -14.17
C VAL A 991 -39.64 -4.77 -13.25
N ALA A 992 -40.93 -5.01 -13.52
CA ALA A 992 -42.03 -4.64 -12.63
C ALA A 992 -41.95 -5.36 -11.28
N ALA A 993 -41.55 -6.64 -11.26
CA ALA A 993 -41.31 -7.37 -10.01
C ALA A 993 -40.15 -6.76 -9.19
N ALA A 994 -39.06 -6.35 -9.84
CA ALA A 994 -37.94 -5.64 -9.21
C ALA A 994 -38.37 -4.26 -8.64
N GLN A 995 -39.14 -3.48 -9.39
CA GLN A 995 -39.72 -2.20 -8.93
C GLN A 995 -40.66 -2.40 -7.73
N VAL A 996 -41.58 -3.37 -7.81
CA VAL A 996 -42.50 -3.71 -6.70
C VAL A 996 -41.75 -4.18 -5.45
N LYS A 997 -40.66 -4.94 -5.60
CA LYS A 997 -39.81 -5.33 -4.48
C LYS A 997 -39.09 -4.13 -3.85
N PHE A 998 -38.55 -3.21 -4.66
CA PHE A 998 -37.96 -1.98 -4.16
C PHE A 998 -38.97 -1.16 -3.35
N VAL A 999 -40.16 -0.91 -3.91
CA VAL A 999 -41.24 -0.15 -3.26
C VAL A 999 -41.75 -0.81 -1.97
N ARG A 1000 -41.76 -2.15 -1.88
CA ARG A 1000 -42.29 -2.87 -0.71
C ARG A 1000 -41.28 -3.19 0.39
N SER A 1001 -39.99 -3.30 0.05
CA SER A 1001 -38.94 -3.72 1.00
C SER A 1001 -37.90 -2.65 1.24
N VAL A 1002 -37.35 -2.04 0.19
CA VAL A 1002 -36.24 -1.07 0.29
C VAL A 1002 -36.75 0.30 0.69
N LEU A 1003 -37.73 0.82 -0.05
CA LEU A 1003 -38.26 2.17 0.15
C LEU A 1003 -38.82 2.40 1.58
N PRO A 1004 -39.65 1.51 2.17
CA PRO A 1004 -40.22 1.77 3.49
C PRO A 1004 -39.20 1.77 4.63
N ALA A 1005 -38.04 1.13 4.43
CA ALA A 1005 -36.93 1.22 5.38
C ALA A 1005 -36.32 2.63 5.38
N THR A 1006 -36.20 3.27 4.20
CA THR A 1006 -35.62 4.63 4.10
C THR A 1006 -36.44 5.72 4.80
N TYR A 1007 -37.70 5.47 5.17
CA TYR A 1007 -38.49 6.40 5.98
C TYR A 1007 -37.91 6.59 7.40
N ALA A 1008 -37.12 5.62 7.90
CA ALA A 1008 -36.34 5.81 9.12
C ALA A 1008 -35.17 6.79 8.91
N LEU A 1009 -34.54 6.74 7.72
CA LEU A 1009 -33.43 7.61 7.36
C LEU A 1009 -33.88 9.05 7.07
N SER A 1010 -35.12 9.28 6.62
CA SER A 1010 -35.66 10.64 6.47
C SER A 1010 -35.95 11.32 7.81
N THR A 1011 -36.10 10.53 8.88
CA THR A 1011 -36.31 11.00 10.27
C THR A 1011 -35.06 10.88 11.15
N ASP A 1012 -33.88 10.61 10.54
CA ASP A 1012 -32.63 10.43 11.28
C ASP A 1012 -32.24 11.67 12.09
N VAL A 1013 -31.50 11.46 13.18
CA VAL A 1013 -30.93 12.55 14.01
C VAL A 1013 -29.82 13.28 13.24
N SER A 1014 -29.03 12.56 12.44
CA SER A 1014 -27.92 13.11 11.67
C SER A 1014 -28.38 13.80 10.39
N VAL A 1015 -28.04 15.08 10.24
CA VAL A 1015 -28.28 15.85 9.02
C VAL A 1015 -27.58 15.22 7.82
N ALA A 1016 -26.40 14.63 8.00
CA ALA A 1016 -25.64 13.98 6.91
C ALA A 1016 -26.36 12.74 6.35
N VAL A 1017 -27.06 11.97 7.19
CA VAL A 1017 -27.88 10.82 6.75
C VAL A 1017 -29.10 11.31 5.96
N ARG A 1018 -29.78 12.36 6.46
CA ARG A 1018 -30.93 12.97 5.77
C ARG A 1018 -30.52 13.60 4.42
N LEU A 1019 -29.36 14.25 4.36
CA LEU A 1019 -28.80 14.86 3.15
C LEU A 1019 -28.45 13.79 2.10
N ALA A 1020 -27.79 12.71 2.51
CA ALA A 1020 -27.48 11.58 1.64
C ALA A 1020 -28.76 10.93 1.07
N LEU A 1021 -29.81 10.77 1.89
CA LEU A 1021 -31.09 10.25 1.40
C LEU A 1021 -31.75 11.21 0.40
N ALA A 1022 -31.75 12.52 0.67
CA ALA A 1022 -32.26 13.53 -0.25
C ALA A 1022 -31.56 13.46 -1.62
N GLN A 1023 -30.23 13.21 -1.61
CA GLN A 1023 -29.41 13.03 -2.81
C GLN A 1023 -29.63 11.69 -3.54
N SER A 1024 -30.04 10.61 -2.83
CA SER A 1024 -30.34 9.31 -3.46
C SER A 1024 -31.80 9.17 -3.95
N VAL A 1025 -32.74 9.92 -3.37
CA VAL A 1025 -34.18 9.71 -3.62
C VAL A 1025 -34.61 10.20 -5.00
N GLY A 1026 -34.08 11.31 -5.51
CA GLY A 1026 -34.47 11.80 -6.84
C GLY A 1026 -34.12 10.83 -7.96
N ARG A 1027 -32.89 10.28 -7.97
CA ARG A 1027 -32.46 9.24 -8.93
C ARG A 1027 -33.40 8.03 -8.94
N SER A 1028 -33.94 7.66 -7.77
CA SER A 1028 -34.89 6.55 -7.64
C SER A 1028 -36.21 6.78 -8.40
N LEU A 1029 -36.60 8.03 -8.68
CA LEU A 1029 -37.79 8.36 -9.48
C LEU A 1029 -37.72 7.75 -10.89
N GLN A 1030 -36.55 7.79 -11.53
CA GLN A 1030 -36.31 7.20 -12.85
C GLN A 1030 -36.39 5.66 -12.86
N PHE A 1031 -36.07 5.00 -11.75
CA PHE A 1031 -36.17 3.55 -11.65
C PHE A 1031 -37.61 3.09 -11.39
N VAL A 1032 -38.29 3.71 -10.44
CA VAL A 1032 -39.60 3.22 -9.96
C VAL A 1032 -40.76 3.68 -10.86
N GLY A 1033 -40.67 4.89 -11.42
CA GLY A 1033 -41.70 5.46 -12.32
C GLY A 1033 -42.89 6.11 -11.59
N SER A 1034 -43.58 7.00 -12.30
CA SER A 1034 -44.59 7.92 -11.77
C SER A 1034 -45.79 7.27 -11.07
N ASN A 1035 -46.12 6.02 -11.40
CA ASN A 1035 -47.20 5.24 -10.75
C ASN A 1035 -47.00 5.00 -9.24
N TYR A 1036 -45.79 5.15 -8.71
CA TYR A 1036 -45.46 4.91 -7.30
C TYR A 1036 -44.98 6.16 -6.56
N TYR A 1037 -45.06 7.34 -7.16
CA TYR A 1037 -44.60 8.59 -6.53
C TYR A 1037 -45.39 8.94 -5.25
N ASP A 1038 -46.63 8.48 -5.11
CA ASP A 1038 -47.42 8.61 -3.88
C ASP A 1038 -46.77 7.90 -2.68
N GLU A 1039 -45.99 6.83 -2.89
CA GLU A 1039 -45.24 6.13 -1.84
C GLU A 1039 -44.04 6.96 -1.33
N LEU A 1040 -43.54 7.90 -2.13
CA LEU A 1040 -42.43 8.79 -1.75
C LEU A 1040 -42.89 10.04 -0.97
N VAL A 1041 -44.18 10.33 -0.96
CA VAL A 1041 -44.78 11.47 -0.24
C VAL A 1041 -44.36 11.56 1.24
N PRO A 1042 -44.21 10.48 2.03
CA PRO A 1042 -43.70 10.56 3.41
C PRO A 1042 -42.27 11.10 3.54
N ILE A 1043 -41.40 10.84 2.56
CA ILE A 1043 -40.04 11.42 2.53
C ILE A 1043 -40.14 12.90 2.14
N PHE A 1044 -40.98 13.22 1.15
CA PHE A 1044 -41.16 14.59 0.68
C PHE A 1044 -41.79 15.49 1.75
N THR A 1045 -42.83 15.05 2.47
CA THR A 1045 -43.41 15.83 3.57
C THR A 1045 -42.40 16.02 4.70
N GLN A 1046 -41.61 14.99 5.02
CA GLN A 1046 -40.58 15.07 6.05
C GLN A 1046 -39.46 16.06 5.69
N PHE A 1047 -38.98 16.08 4.43
CA PHE A 1047 -37.86 16.94 4.01
C PHE A 1047 -38.26 18.34 3.52
N LEU A 1048 -39.51 18.56 3.10
CA LEU A 1048 -40.00 19.88 2.68
C LEU A 1048 -40.57 20.72 3.84
N ASP A 1049 -40.72 20.15 5.04
CA ASP A 1049 -41.11 20.87 6.25
C ASP A 1049 -40.11 21.99 6.60
N GLU A 1050 -40.61 23.17 6.97
CA GLU A 1050 -39.79 24.36 7.26
C GLU A 1050 -38.86 24.19 8.48
N SER A 1051 -39.14 23.23 9.37
CA SER A 1051 -38.30 22.87 10.51
C SER A 1051 -37.06 22.04 10.14
N GLN A 1052 -36.98 21.51 8.93
CA GLN A 1052 -35.79 20.81 8.46
C GLN A 1052 -34.67 21.75 8.04
N ASP A 1053 -33.44 21.22 8.12
CA ASP A 1053 -32.26 21.85 7.59
C ASP A 1053 -32.47 22.27 6.12
N ALA A 1054 -32.04 23.49 5.80
CA ALA A 1054 -32.27 24.10 4.51
C ALA A 1054 -31.45 23.43 3.40
N THR A 1055 -30.30 22.82 3.72
CA THR A 1055 -29.44 22.11 2.76
C THR A 1055 -30.05 20.77 2.36
N VAL A 1056 -30.62 20.02 3.31
CA VAL A 1056 -31.38 18.79 3.04
C VAL A 1056 -32.57 19.08 2.13
N ARG A 1057 -33.40 20.06 2.51
CA ARG A 1057 -34.59 20.49 1.76
C ARG A 1057 -34.24 20.97 0.35
N ALA A 1058 -33.19 21.79 0.22
CA ALA A 1058 -32.73 22.29 -1.07
C ALA A 1058 -32.16 21.17 -1.97
N SER A 1059 -31.42 20.21 -1.40
CA SER A 1059 -30.84 19.10 -2.17
C SER A 1059 -31.93 18.14 -2.67
N LEU A 1060 -32.97 17.88 -1.87
CA LEU A 1060 -34.14 17.14 -2.34
C LEU A 1060 -34.79 17.87 -3.53
N LEU A 1061 -35.03 19.18 -3.42
CA LEU A 1061 -35.69 19.95 -4.47
C LEU A 1061 -34.89 20.00 -5.78
N GLU A 1062 -33.56 20.04 -5.70
CA GLU A 1062 -32.68 20.00 -6.86
C GLU A 1062 -32.75 18.64 -7.58
N GLU A 1063 -32.67 17.54 -6.83
CA GLU A 1063 -32.78 16.18 -7.36
C GLU A 1063 -34.20 15.88 -7.89
N MET A 1064 -35.24 16.43 -7.27
CA MET A 1064 -36.62 16.33 -7.78
C MET A 1064 -36.80 17.14 -9.07
N ALA A 1065 -36.24 18.36 -9.18
CA ALA A 1065 -36.26 19.15 -10.41
C ALA A 1065 -35.57 18.40 -11.57
N ARG A 1066 -34.46 17.73 -11.27
CA ARG A 1066 -33.66 16.92 -12.22
C ARG A 1066 -34.37 15.64 -12.68
N TYR A 1067 -35.06 14.93 -11.78
CA TYR A 1067 -35.49 13.54 -12.03
C TYR A 1067 -37.01 13.25 -11.93
N CYS A 1068 -37.84 14.18 -11.43
CA CYS A 1068 -39.29 13.93 -11.32
C CYS A 1068 -39.98 14.02 -12.67
N ASP A 1069 -40.59 12.92 -13.12
CA ASP A 1069 -41.57 12.91 -14.23
C ASP A 1069 -42.66 13.98 -14.02
N SER A 1070 -42.93 14.76 -15.06
CA SER A 1070 -43.94 15.83 -15.06
C SER A 1070 -45.38 15.31 -15.04
N SER A 1071 -45.60 14.00 -15.23
CA SER A 1071 -46.94 13.39 -15.23
C SER A 1071 -47.61 13.32 -13.84
N SER A 1072 -46.91 13.67 -12.75
CA SER A 1072 -47.44 13.55 -11.38
C SER A 1072 -47.89 14.90 -10.83
N ASP A 1073 -49.20 15.18 -10.92
CA ASP A 1073 -49.84 16.37 -10.35
C ASP A 1073 -49.53 16.51 -8.83
N THR A 1074 -49.60 15.41 -8.08
CA THR A 1074 -49.39 15.38 -6.62
C THR A 1074 -48.02 15.91 -6.24
N VAL A 1075 -46.96 15.37 -6.86
CA VAL A 1075 -45.58 15.73 -6.54
C VAL A 1075 -45.24 17.11 -7.09
N THR A 1076 -45.71 17.44 -8.29
CA THR A 1076 -45.57 18.78 -8.88
C THR A 1076 -46.14 19.87 -7.96
N ALA A 1077 -47.33 19.63 -7.40
CA ALA A 1077 -47.98 20.55 -6.46
C ALA A 1077 -47.23 20.72 -5.11
N MET A 1078 -46.38 19.76 -4.72
CA MET A 1078 -45.50 19.88 -3.54
C MET A 1078 -44.18 20.61 -3.88
N ILE A 1079 -43.56 20.29 -5.02
CA ILE A 1079 -42.27 20.87 -5.44
C ILE A 1079 -42.40 22.37 -5.72
N PHE A 1080 -43.37 22.78 -6.55
CA PHE A 1080 -43.41 24.13 -7.12
C PHE A 1080 -43.39 25.25 -6.05
N PRO A 1081 -44.26 25.22 -5.01
CA PRO A 1081 -44.22 26.23 -3.94
C PRO A 1081 -42.93 26.18 -3.13
N ALA A 1082 -42.36 24.99 -2.92
CA ALA A 1082 -41.14 24.80 -2.14
C ALA A 1082 -39.89 25.35 -2.87
N ILE A 1083 -39.76 25.11 -4.19
CA ILE A 1083 -38.76 25.78 -5.03
C ILE A 1083 -38.96 27.30 -4.96
N GLN A 1084 -40.19 27.80 -5.15
CA GLN A 1084 -40.46 29.23 -5.16
C GLN A 1084 -40.13 29.92 -3.82
N ALA A 1085 -40.18 29.20 -2.69
CA ALA A 1085 -39.78 29.72 -1.38
C ALA A 1085 -38.25 29.89 -1.22
N LEU A 1086 -37.43 29.04 -1.88
CA LEU A 1086 -35.96 29.09 -1.78
C LEU A 1086 -35.40 30.46 -2.22
N ARG A 1087 -35.98 31.06 -3.28
CA ARG A 1087 -35.51 32.32 -3.88
C ARG A 1087 -35.48 33.51 -2.90
N THR A 1088 -36.33 33.48 -1.87
CA THR A 1088 -36.45 34.51 -0.84
C THR A 1088 -35.77 34.15 0.49
N SER A 1089 -34.98 33.07 0.54
CA SER A 1089 -34.28 32.66 1.75
C SER A 1089 -33.26 33.71 2.22
N VAL A 1090 -33.16 33.91 3.53
CA VAL A 1090 -32.15 34.79 4.15
C VAL A 1090 -30.74 34.26 3.89
N GLN A 1091 -30.56 32.94 3.95
CA GLN A 1091 -29.28 32.28 3.70
C GLN A 1091 -28.97 32.26 2.19
N TRP A 1092 -27.82 32.83 1.80
CA TRP A 1092 -27.47 32.98 0.38
C TRP A 1092 -27.19 31.64 -0.31
N ARG A 1093 -26.57 30.67 0.39
CA ARG A 1093 -26.33 29.31 -0.12
C ARG A 1093 -27.65 28.58 -0.49
N VAL A 1094 -28.76 28.94 0.15
CA VAL A 1094 -30.11 28.43 -0.18
C VAL A 1094 -30.69 29.14 -1.42
N ARG A 1095 -30.39 30.42 -1.63
CA ARG A 1095 -30.75 31.15 -2.87
C ARG A 1095 -29.93 30.64 -4.07
N VAL A 1096 -28.67 30.28 -3.88
CA VAL A 1096 -27.86 29.57 -4.90
C VAL A 1096 -28.54 28.24 -5.29
N LYS A 1097 -29.04 27.46 -4.31
CA LYS A 1097 -29.79 26.24 -4.62
C LYS A 1097 -31.10 26.45 -5.36
N PHE A 1098 -31.80 27.58 -5.21
CA PHE A 1098 -32.92 27.92 -6.11
C PHE A 1098 -32.46 27.93 -7.58
N VAL A 1099 -31.34 28.59 -7.88
CA VAL A 1099 -30.79 28.67 -9.24
C VAL A 1099 -30.43 27.29 -9.77
N HIS A 1100 -29.80 26.43 -8.94
CA HIS A 1100 -29.50 25.05 -9.33
C HIS A 1100 -30.76 24.21 -9.60
N CYS A 1101 -31.86 24.38 -8.84
CA CYS A 1101 -33.13 23.71 -9.14
C CYS A 1101 -33.71 24.15 -10.49
N VAL A 1102 -33.65 25.45 -10.83
CA VAL A 1102 -34.17 25.98 -12.09
C VAL A 1102 -33.31 25.55 -13.28
N ALA A 1103 -31.98 25.56 -13.13
CA ALA A 1103 -31.05 25.05 -14.15
C ALA A 1103 -31.20 23.54 -14.38
N ALA A 1104 -31.27 22.73 -13.30
CA ALA A 1104 -31.49 21.29 -13.40
C ALA A 1104 -32.86 20.91 -14.02
N TRP A 1105 -33.82 21.83 -14.01
CA TRP A 1105 -35.07 21.71 -14.77
C TRP A 1105 -34.89 22.11 -16.24
N ALA A 1106 -34.12 23.17 -16.51
CA ALA A 1106 -33.85 23.66 -17.86
C ALA A 1106 -33.05 22.67 -18.72
N ASP A 1107 -32.13 21.92 -18.09
CA ASP A 1107 -31.24 20.93 -18.70
C ASP A 1107 -31.94 19.58 -19.04
N ARG A 1108 -33.25 19.44 -18.80
CA ARG A 1108 -33.98 18.18 -18.99
C ARG A 1108 -34.22 17.82 -20.45
N GLU A 1109 -33.86 16.60 -20.82
CA GLU A 1109 -34.09 16.05 -22.17
C GLU A 1109 -35.51 15.48 -22.39
N ASP A 1110 -36.34 15.37 -21.35
CA ASP A 1110 -37.69 14.77 -21.43
C ASP A 1110 -38.75 15.70 -22.04
N GLY A 1111 -38.38 16.93 -22.41
CA GLY A 1111 -39.28 17.92 -23.00
C GLY A 1111 -40.20 18.63 -22.00
N ALA A 1112 -39.96 18.49 -20.69
CA ALA A 1112 -40.68 19.23 -19.66
C ALA A 1112 -40.35 20.74 -19.73
N ALA A 1113 -41.28 21.54 -20.27
CA ALA A 1113 -41.08 22.98 -20.43
C ALA A 1113 -40.79 23.69 -19.10
N LEU A 1114 -39.71 24.47 -19.07
CA LEU A 1114 -39.34 25.26 -17.89
C LEU A 1114 -40.40 26.31 -17.56
N PRO A 1115 -40.85 26.44 -16.29
CA PRO A 1115 -41.76 27.51 -15.90
C PRO A 1115 -41.11 28.90 -16.06
N GLY A 1116 -41.67 29.74 -16.92
CA GLY A 1116 -41.13 31.08 -17.20
C GLY A 1116 -40.96 31.94 -15.93
N ASP A 1117 -41.89 31.83 -14.97
CA ASP A 1117 -41.83 32.52 -13.67
C ASP A 1117 -40.57 32.15 -12.84
N PHE A 1118 -40.01 30.95 -13.02
CA PHE A 1118 -38.79 30.51 -12.33
C PHE A 1118 -37.53 31.08 -12.99
N ALA A 1119 -37.48 31.13 -14.33
CA ALA A 1119 -36.38 31.75 -15.06
C ALA A 1119 -36.37 33.28 -14.89
N ASP A 1120 -37.54 33.91 -14.92
CA ASP A 1120 -37.73 35.33 -14.60
C ASP A 1120 -37.25 35.64 -13.16
N ALA A 1121 -37.54 34.76 -12.18
CA ALA A 1121 -37.02 34.89 -10.83
C ALA A 1121 -35.49 34.68 -10.71
N CYS A 1122 -34.87 33.87 -11.58
CA CYS A 1122 -33.41 33.83 -11.68
C CYS A 1122 -32.86 35.16 -12.23
N LEU A 1123 -33.52 35.76 -13.23
CA LEU A 1123 -33.20 37.11 -13.71
C LEU A 1123 -33.38 38.18 -12.61
N GLU A 1124 -34.33 38.04 -11.69
CA GLU A 1124 -34.40 38.92 -10.50
C GLU A 1124 -33.10 38.84 -9.66
N LEU A 1125 -32.60 37.63 -9.40
CA LEU A 1125 -31.39 37.36 -8.59
C LEU A 1125 -30.06 37.86 -9.17
N LEU A 1126 -30.00 38.30 -10.44
CA LEU A 1126 -28.87 39.11 -10.96
C LEU A 1126 -28.68 40.42 -10.18
N GLY A 1127 -29.65 40.83 -9.35
CA GLY A 1127 -29.57 41.96 -8.42
C GLY A 1127 -29.32 41.59 -6.96
N ASP A 1128 -28.95 40.34 -6.62
CA ASP A 1128 -28.68 39.93 -5.24
C ASP A 1128 -27.52 40.73 -4.60
N ALA A 1129 -27.49 40.81 -3.27
CA ALA A 1129 -26.39 41.44 -2.54
C ALA A 1129 -25.10 40.62 -2.61
N VAL A 1130 -25.19 39.28 -2.54
CA VAL A 1130 -24.05 38.37 -2.46
C VAL A 1130 -23.50 38.06 -3.86
N HIS A 1131 -22.17 37.98 -4.00
CA HIS A 1131 -21.51 37.70 -5.27
C HIS A 1131 -21.90 36.33 -5.84
N GLU A 1132 -21.74 35.27 -5.06
CA GLU A 1132 -21.99 33.89 -5.50
C GLU A 1132 -23.40 33.64 -6.04
N VAL A 1133 -24.42 34.28 -5.43
CA VAL A 1133 -25.80 34.19 -5.95
C VAL A 1133 -25.89 34.75 -7.36
N ARG A 1134 -25.22 35.90 -7.62
CA ARG A 1134 -25.20 36.51 -8.96
C ARG A 1134 -24.34 35.72 -9.95
N ALA A 1135 -23.17 35.23 -9.51
CA ALA A 1135 -22.24 34.48 -10.34
C ALA A 1135 -22.86 33.17 -10.85
N VAL A 1136 -23.49 32.38 -9.97
CA VAL A 1136 -24.19 31.13 -10.35
C VAL A 1136 -25.40 31.40 -11.24
N VAL A 1137 -26.10 32.54 -11.09
CA VAL A 1137 -27.12 32.91 -12.09
C VAL A 1137 -26.49 33.13 -13.46
N CYS A 1138 -25.43 33.95 -13.57
CA CYS A 1138 -24.75 34.21 -14.84
C CYS A 1138 -24.27 32.92 -15.50
N GLU A 1139 -23.66 32.02 -14.73
CA GLU A 1139 -23.17 30.70 -15.16
C GLU A 1139 -24.27 29.84 -15.81
N LYS A 1140 -25.51 29.93 -15.33
CA LYS A 1140 -26.62 29.11 -15.82
C LYS A 1140 -27.54 29.82 -16.84
N LEU A 1141 -27.35 31.10 -17.14
CA LEU A 1141 -28.15 31.80 -18.17
C LEU A 1141 -28.14 31.10 -19.55
N PRO A 1142 -27.02 30.51 -20.05
CA PRO A 1142 -27.03 29.75 -21.31
C PRO A 1142 -28.00 28.56 -21.31
N SER A 1143 -28.05 27.79 -20.21
CA SER A 1143 -29.00 26.68 -20.03
C SER A 1143 -30.45 27.15 -20.06
N LEU A 1144 -30.77 28.23 -19.32
CA LEU A 1144 -32.11 28.82 -19.33
C LEU A 1144 -32.51 29.32 -20.74
N GLY A 1145 -31.57 29.95 -21.46
CA GLY A 1145 -31.76 30.43 -22.82
C GLY A 1145 -31.96 29.32 -23.85
N LYS A 1146 -31.22 28.21 -23.72
CA LYS A 1146 -31.40 26.98 -24.53
C LYS A 1146 -32.78 26.34 -24.30
N SER A 1147 -33.26 26.33 -23.07
CA SER A 1147 -34.53 25.70 -22.67
C SER A 1147 -35.77 26.53 -23.06
N LEU A 1148 -35.73 27.86 -22.85
CA LEU A 1148 -36.84 28.78 -23.17
C LEU A 1148 -36.78 29.39 -24.59
N GLY A 1149 -35.65 29.24 -25.28
CA GLY A 1149 -35.43 29.74 -26.63
C GLY A 1149 -35.07 31.22 -26.72
N SER A 1150 -34.62 31.61 -27.91
CA SER A 1150 -34.08 32.94 -28.22
C SER A 1150 -35.06 34.11 -28.00
N GLU A 1151 -36.38 33.85 -28.02
CA GLU A 1151 -37.41 34.87 -27.75
C GLU A 1151 -37.35 35.36 -26.28
N TRP A 1152 -37.25 34.45 -25.31
CA TRP A 1152 -37.08 34.82 -23.90
C TRP A 1152 -35.74 35.52 -23.63
N VAL A 1153 -34.66 35.06 -24.28
CA VAL A 1153 -33.35 35.73 -24.22
C VAL A 1153 -33.45 37.15 -24.77
N ALA A 1154 -34.14 37.33 -25.91
CA ALA A 1154 -34.29 38.60 -26.59
C ALA A 1154 -35.16 39.62 -25.84
N GLU A 1155 -36.24 39.18 -25.19
CA GLU A 1155 -37.24 40.06 -24.56
C GLU A 1155 -37.03 40.28 -23.05
N LYS A 1156 -36.40 39.34 -22.34
CA LYS A 1156 -36.24 39.42 -20.87
C LYS A 1156 -34.79 39.39 -20.41
N CYS A 1157 -33.99 38.43 -20.90
CA CYS A 1157 -32.62 38.27 -20.43
C CYS A 1157 -31.74 39.48 -20.79
N ILE A 1158 -31.70 39.88 -22.07
CA ILE A 1158 -30.89 41.02 -22.52
C ILE A 1158 -31.28 42.33 -21.81
N PRO A 1159 -32.56 42.74 -21.74
CA PRO A 1159 -32.94 43.94 -20.99
C PRO A 1159 -32.54 43.90 -19.50
N ARG A 1160 -32.58 42.72 -18.85
CA ARG A 1160 -32.14 42.58 -17.45
C ARG A 1160 -30.62 42.76 -17.32
N VAL A 1161 -29.83 42.17 -18.22
CA VAL A 1161 -28.37 42.31 -18.26
C VAL A 1161 -27.98 43.78 -18.53
N SER A 1162 -28.65 44.47 -19.46
CA SER A 1162 -28.44 45.89 -19.71
C SER A 1162 -28.77 46.79 -18.50
N VAL A 1163 -29.80 46.44 -17.72
CA VAL A 1163 -30.09 47.11 -16.43
C VAL A 1163 -28.97 46.87 -15.43
N CYS A 1164 -28.37 45.68 -15.39
CA CYS A 1164 -27.21 45.39 -14.53
C CYS A 1164 -25.97 46.20 -14.95
N LEU A 1165 -25.66 46.29 -16.25
CA LEU A 1165 -24.59 47.12 -16.82
C LEU A 1165 -24.74 48.62 -16.49
N GLN A 1166 -25.95 49.11 -16.23
CA GLN A 1166 -26.22 50.51 -15.85
C GLN A 1166 -26.35 50.73 -14.33
N SER A 1167 -26.15 49.69 -13.51
CA SER A 1167 -26.42 49.67 -12.06
C SER A 1167 -25.22 50.11 -11.20
N THR A 1168 -25.23 49.67 -9.92
CA THR A 1168 -24.10 49.74 -8.97
C THR A 1168 -22.88 48.97 -9.48
N PHE A 1169 -21.69 49.28 -8.95
CA PHE A 1169 -20.41 48.64 -9.32
C PHE A 1169 -20.50 47.10 -9.45
N HIS A 1170 -21.02 46.41 -8.43
CA HIS A 1170 -21.20 44.96 -8.44
C HIS A 1170 -22.22 44.49 -9.48
N GLY A 1171 -23.29 45.25 -9.72
CA GLY A 1171 -24.26 44.98 -10.78
C GLY A 1171 -23.63 45.06 -12.18
N ARG A 1172 -22.70 45.98 -12.41
CA ARG A 1172 -22.01 46.10 -13.70
C ARG A 1172 -21.02 44.97 -13.95
N LEU A 1173 -20.25 44.57 -12.93
CA LEU A 1173 -19.40 43.38 -13.01
C LEU A 1173 -20.23 42.12 -13.31
N THR A 1174 -21.40 41.99 -12.68
CA THR A 1174 -22.36 40.91 -12.95
C THR A 1174 -22.89 40.96 -14.38
N GLY A 1175 -23.20 42.16 -14.89
CA GLY A 1175 -23.61 42.38 -16.27
C GLY A 1175 -22.53 42.00 -17.29
N LEU A 1176 -21.27 42.37 -17.03
CA LEU A 1176 -20.13 41.99 -17.87
C LEU A 1176 -19.94 40.46 -17.89
N LEU A 1177 -19.98 39.80 -16.73
CA LEU A 1177 -19.92 38.34 -16.63
C LEU A 1177 -21.07 37.65 -17.38
N ALA A 1178 -22.30 38.19 -17.30
CA ALA A 1178 -23.43 37.67 -18.06
C ALA A 1178 -23.26 37.82 -19.58
N VAL A 1179 -22.61 38.91 -20.04
CA VAL A 1179 -22.27 39.12 -21.45
C VAL A 1179 -21.16 38.18 -21.92
N ASP A 1180 -20.13 37.96 -21.10
CA ASP A 1180 -19.03 37.01 -21.40
C ASP A 1180 -19.59 35.61 -21.69
N LEU A 1181 -20.54 35.16 -20.85
CA LEU A 1181 -21.11 33.81 -20.90
C LEU A 1181 -22.21 33.63 -21.95
N LEU A 1182 -23.02 34.67 -22.23
CA LEU A 1182 -24.06 34.64 -23.28
C LEU A 1182 -23.54 35.00 -24.68
N ALA A 1183 -22.24 35.24 -24.85
CA ALA A 1183 -21.66 35.62 -26.13
C ALA A 1183 -22.01 34.66 -27.29
N PRO A 1184 -22.06 33.31 -27.12
CA PRO A 1184 -22.46 32.38 -28.18
C PRO A 1184 -23.92 32.53 -28.61
N GLU A 1185 -24.86 32.63 -27.68
CA GLU A 1185 -26.29 32.81 -27.98
C GLU A 1185 -26.54 34.17 -28.63
N LEU A 1186 -25.90 35.23 -28.11
CA LEU A 1186 -25.99 36.59 -28.65
C LEU A 1186 -25.43 36.70 -30.07
N GLN A 1187 -24.41 35.91 -30.41
CA GLN A 1187 -23.88 35.76 -31.76
C GLN A 1187 -24.88 35.05 -32.69
N GLN A 1188 -25.47 33.93 -32.25
CA GLN A 1188 -26.49 33.19 -33.02
C GLN A 1188 -27.79 33.99 -33.24
N MET A 1189 -28.05 35.00 -32.40
CA MET A 1189 -29.24 35.85 -32.46
C MET A 1189 -29.03 37.19 -33.19
N ASP A 1190 -27.86 37.43 -33.81
CA ASP A 1190 -27.43 38.72 -34.40
C ASP A 1190 -27.43 39.91 -33.42
N LYS A 1191 -27.56 39.68 -32.11
CA LYS A 1191 -27.72 40.71 -31.06
C LYS A 1191 -26.42 41.15 -30.38
N LEU A 1192 -25.30 40.51 -30.70
CA LEU A 1192 -24.00 40.82 -30.08
C LEU A 1192 -23.58 42.30 -30.28
N ARG A 1193 -23.98 42.92 -31.41
CA ARG A 1193 -23.77 44.35 -31.70
C ARG A 1193 -24.39 45.28 -30.66
N ASP A 1194 -25.67 45.06 -30.34
CA ASP A 1194 -26.43 45.88 -29.38
C ASP A 1194 -25.77 45.88 -27.99
N VAL A 1195 -25.10 44.77 -27.65
CA VAL A 1195 -24.43 44.58 -26.36
C VAL A 1195 -23.03 45.20 -26.36
N ILE A 1196 -22.27 45.09 -27.45
CA ILE A 1196 -20.92 45.68 -27.57
C ILE A 1196 -20.93 47.18 -27.27
N GLU A 1197 -21.89 47.95 -27.79
CA GLU A 1197 -22.00 49.39 -27.50
C GLU A 1197 -22.13 49.68 -25.99
N THR A 1198 -22.85 48.82 -25.24
CA THR A 1198 -23.02 48.98 -23.78
C THR A 1198 -21.80 48.57 -22.95
N VAL A 1199 -20.96 47.66 -23.47
CA VAL A 1199 -19.67 47.28 -22.87
C VAL A 1199 -18.62 48.35 -23.13
N VAL A 1200 -18.61 48.93 -24.34
CA VAL A 1200 -17.75 50.08 -24.70
C VAL A 1200 -17.98 51.27 -23.77
N ASP A 1201 -19.24 51.58 -23.41
CA ASP A 1201 -19.54 52.61 -22.39
C ASP A 1201 -18.84 52.33 -21.04
N GLN A 1202 -18.73 51.07 -20.62
CA GLN A 1202 -18.08 50.71 -19.35
C GLN A 1202 -16.56 50.93 -19.36
N CYS A 1203 -15.93 50.97 -20.54
CA CYS A 1203 -14.52 51.36 -20.69
C CYS A 1203 -14.29 52.84 -20.34
N THR A 1204 -15.33 53.68 -20.32
CA THR A 1204 -15.28 55.08 -19.86
C THR A 1204 -15.54 55.23 -18.35
N SER A 1205 -15.78 54.13 -17.64
CA SER A 1205 -16.12 54.13 -16.20
C SER A 1205 -15.01 54.75 -15.36
N LYS A 1206 -15.39 55.46 -14.28
CA LYS A 1206 -14.43 56.05 -13.33
C LYS A 1206 -13.66 55.02 -12.50
N THR A 1207 -14.16 53.78 -12.40
CA THR A 1207 -13.53 52.72 -11.58
C THR A 1207 -12.65 51.84 -12.45
N ALA A 1208 -11.37 51.68 -12.09
CA ALA A 1208 -10.40 50.92 -12.87
C ALA A 1208 -10.85 49.47 -13.12
N ASN A 1209 -11.29 48.74 -12.10
CA ASN A 1209 -11.73 47.35 -12.20
C ASN A 1209 -12.89 47.15 -13.20
N LEU A 1210 -13.72 48.17 -13.44
CA LEU A 1210 -14.76 48.11 -14.49
C LEU A 1210 -14.19 48.32 -15.88
N ARG A 1211 -13.20 49.22 -16.06
CA ARG A 1211 -12.48 49.38 -17.34
C ARG A 1211 -11.72 48.11 -17.67
N PHE A 1212 -10.96 47.58 -16.71
CA PHE A 1212 -10.25 46.29 -16.81
C PHE A 1212 -11.17 45.14 -17.23
N ARG A 1213 -12.29 44.90 -16.54
CA ARG A 1213 -13.19 43.80 -16.91
C ARG A 1213 -13.86 44.04 -18.26
N ALA A 1214 -14.29 45.27 -18.55
CA ALA A 1214 -14.90 45.59 -19.84
C ALA A 1214 -13.93 45.39 -21.01
N LEU A 1215 -12.65 45.73 -20.86
CA LEU A 1215 -11.61 45.44 -21.85
C LEU A 1215 -11.45 43.95 -22.12
N ARG A 1216 -11.44 43.10 -21.08
CA ARG A 1216 -11.40 41.63 -21.23
C ARG A 1216 -12.67 41.10 -21.90
N THR A 1217 -13.85 41.62 -21.55
CA THR A 1217 -15.12 41.30 -22.24
C THR A 1217 -15.07 41.68 -23.72
N LEU A 1218 -14.58 42.86 -24.08
CA LEU A 1218 -14.45 43.28 -25.49
C LEU A 1218 -13.52 42.37 -26.29
N GLY A 1219 -12.38 41.96 -25.70
CA GLY A 1219 -11.47 40.97 -26.30
C GLY A 1219 -12.11 39.59 -26.54
N LEU A 1220 -13.19 39.26 -25.82
CA LEU A 1220 -13.94 38.00 -25.96
C LEU A 1220 -15.11 38.11 -26.96
N ILE A 1221 -15.83 39.24 -26.99
CA ILE A 1221 -17.06 39.39 -27.78
C ILE A 1221 -16.87 40.06 -29.14
N VAL A 1222 -15.92 40.99 -29.30
CA VAL A 1222 -15.74 41.69 -30.58
C VAL A 1222 -15.18 40.77 -31.68
N PRO A 1223 -14.19 39.88 -31.42
CA PRO A 1223 -13.75 38.88 -32.41
C PRO A 1223 -14.88 37.97 -32.90
N ARG A 1224 -15.81 37.58 -32.01
CA ARG A 1224 -16.99 36.76 -32.36
C ARG A 1224 -17.94 37.43 -33.35
N LEU A 1225 -17.98 38.77 -33.42
CA LEU A 1225 -18.84 39.47 -34.37
C LEU A 1225 -18.27 39.46 -35.80
N ASN A 1226 -16.94 39.40 -35.96
CA ASN A 1226 -16.23 39.46 -37.24
C ASN A 1226 -16.69 40.63 -38.15
N ASP A 1227 -16.89 41.81 -37.55
CA ASP A 1227 -17.20 43.06 -38.25
C ASP A 1227 -15.98 44.01 -38.15
N PRO A 1228 -15.25 44.25 -39.27
CA PRO A 1228 -14.11 45.16 -39.27
C PRO A 1228 -14.46 46.58 -38.82
N SER A 1229 -15.68 47.07 -39.10
CA SER A 1229 -16.08 48.44 -38.78
C SER A 1229 -16.29 48.66 -37.28
N ILE A 1230 -16.82 47.66 -36.57
CA ILE A 1230 -16.92 47.68 -35.10
C ILE A 1230 -15.57 47.41 -34.46
N THR A 1231 -14.76 46.54 -35.04
CA THR A 1231 -13.41 46.25 -34.51
C THR A 1231 -12.52 47.49 -34.57
N GLU A 1232 -12.54 48.24 -35.69
CA GLU A 1232 -11.85 49.53 -35.83
C GLU A 1232 -12.42 50.60 -34.88
N SER A 1233 -13.75 50.72 -34.80
CA SER A 1233 -14.42 51.67 -33.87
C SER A 1233 -14.14 51.38 -32.40
N THR A 1234 -13.97 50.09 -32.03
CA THR A 1234 -13.60 49.68 -30.67
C THR A 1234 -12.13 50.01 -30.39
N LEU A 1235 -11.25 49.81 -31.37
CA LEU A 1235 -9.83 50.13 -31.26
C LEU A 1235 -9.55 51.63 -31.08
N GLU A 1236 -10.40 52.53 -31.60
CA GLU A 1236 -10.31 53.97 -31.28
C GLU A 1236 -10.45 54.26 -29.77
N ILE A 1237 -11.12 53.38 -29.02
CA ILE A 1237 -11.39 53.53 -27.58
C ILE A 1237 -10.42 52.69 -26.73
N VAL A 1238 -9.96 51.53 -27.23
CA VAL A 1238 -8.97 50.68 -26.55
C VAL A 1238 -7.55 51.27 -26.61
N ARG A 1239 -7.10 51.76 -27.78
CA ARG A 1239 -5.72 52.27 -27.96
C ARG A 1239 -5.33 53.39 -26.98
N PRO A 1240 -6.19 54.37 -26.63
CA PRO A 1240 -5.88 55.34 -25.57
C PRO A 1240 -5.74 54.73 -24.17
N LEU A 1241 -6.43 53.62 -23.88
CA LEU A 1241 -6.40 52.97 -22.56
C LEU A 1241 -5.15 52.13 -22.32
N ALA A 1242 -4.34 51.84 -23.36
CA ALA A 1242 -3.01 51.24 -23.22
C ALA A 1242 -1.94 52.27 -22.80
N LEU A 1243 -2.12 53.55 -23.13
CA LEU A 1243 -1.09 54.57 -22.95
C LEU A 1243 -1.09 55.18 -21.55
N ALA A 1244 0.08 55.19 -20.90
CA ALA A 1244 0.30 55.80 -19.57
C ALA A 1244 0.11 57.33 -19.50
N GLU A 1245 -0.07 58.01 -20.64
CA GLU A 1245 -0.46 59.43 -20.68
C GLU A 1245 -1.97 59.66 -20.49
N THR A 1246 -2.78 58.62 -20.70
CA THR A 1246 -4.25 58.68 -20.74
C THR A 1246 -4.94 57.73 -19.75
N GLU A 1247 -4.33 56.60 -19.41
CA GLU A 1247 -4.77 55.71 -18.33
C GLU A 1247 -3.70 55.64 -17.22
N PRO A 1248 -3.98 56.14 -15.99
CA PRO A 1248 -3.03 56.06 -14.88
C PRO A 1248 -2.89 54.65 -14.27
N ASP A 1249 -3.88 53.78 -14.44
CA ASP A 1249 -3.92 52.46 -13.82
C ASP A 1249 -3.04 51.44 -14.58
N PRO A 1250 -2.25 50.57 -13.91
CA PRO A 1250 -1.41 49.58 -14.59
C PRO A 1250 -2.21 48.41 -15.17
N ASP A 1251 -3.14 47.85 -14.40
CA ASP A 1251 -3.87 46.63 -14.75
C ASP A 1251 -4.80 46.90 -15.95
N VAL A 1252 -5.44 48.09 -15.97
CA VAL A 1252 -6.25 48.55 -17.11
C VAL A 1252 -5.40 48.70 -18.38
N ARG A 1253 -4.13 49.15 -18.28
CA ARG A 1253 -3.24 49.26 -19.45
C ARG A 1253 -2.82 47.90 -19.99
N GLU A 1254 -2.45 46.96 -19.12
CA GLU A 1254 -2.08 45.59 -19.54
C GLU A 1254 -3.27 44.88 -20.22
N ALA A 1255 -4.48 45.04 -19.68
CA ALA A 1255 -5.69 44.54 -20.32
C ALA A 1255 -6.02 45.26 -21.64
N ALA A 1256 -5.72 46.56 -21.76
CA ALA A 1256 -5.90 47.31 -22.99
C ALA A 1256 -4.89 46.93 -24.08
N GLU A 1257 -3.61 46.70 -23.72
CA GLU A 1257 -2.58 46.19 -24.64
C GLU A 1257 -2.93 44.78 -25.13
N THR A 1258 -3.37 43.90 -24.22
CA THR A 1258 -3.82 42.53 -24.55
C THR A 1258 -5.03 42.54 -25.48
N THR A 1259 -6.08 43.30 -25.15
CA THR A 1259 -7.27 43.42 -26.00
C THR A 1259 -6.96 44.13 -27.32
N GLN A 1260 -6.09 45.13 -27.34
CA GLN A 1260 -5.64 45.75 -28.59
C GLN A 1260 -5.01 44.70 -29.52
N ALA A 1261 -4.07 43.89 -29.02
CA ALA A 1261 -3.40 42.88 -29.82
C ALA A 1261 -4.40 41.86 -30.42
N LEU A 1262 -5.39 41.42 -29.63
CA LEU A 1262 -6.46 40.53 -30.11
C LEU A 1262 -7.33 41.17 -31.20
N LEU A 1263 -7.73 42.44 -31.03
CA LEU A 1263 -8.56 43.13 -32.02
C LEU A 1263 -7.78 43.53 -33.29
N GLU A 1264 -6.49 43.84 -33.16
CA GLU A 1264 -5.62 44.10 -34.32
C GLU A 1264 -5.30 42.79 -35.07
N ALA A 1265 -5.21 41.64 -34.40
CA ALA A 1265 -5.09 40.34 -35.06
C ALA A 1265 -6.35 39.93 -35.86
N VAL A 1266 -7.54 40.43 -35.50
CA VAL A 1266 -8.80 40.19 -36.23
C VAL A 1266 -8.97 41.10 -37.46
N LEU A 1267 -8.17 42.17 -37.58
CA LEU A 1267 -8.22 43.12 -38.70
C LEU A 1267 -7.18 42.85 -39.81
N ASN A 1268 -6.25 41.92 -39.62
CA ASN A 1268 -5.16 41.60 -40.56
C ASN A 1268 -5.42 40.33 -41.36
#